data_AF-A0A938IG20-F1
#
_entry.id   AF-A0A938IG20-F1
#
_cell.length_a   1.000
_cell.length_b   1.000
_cell.length_c   1.000
_cell.angle_alpha   90.00
_cell.angle_beta   90.00
_cell.angle_gamma   90.00
#
_symmetry.space_group_name_H-M   'P 1'
#
loop_
_entity.id
_entity.type
_entity.pdbx_description
1 polymer ?
#
loop_
_entity_poly.entity_id
_entity_poly.type
_entity_poly.pdbx_seq_one_letter_code
_entity_poly.pdbx_strand_id
1 'polypeptide(L)'
;MEAGKPNRRWLYSNQPPGVCVVRSIRVHVGRLVLCVVYALPIAVDAVGAARGDEPWPKTIAESSGYQATAVESDVRGFLERIASRTDRIRIETFGRSVEDRPLLAAIAGDPLPASPARASDDGRLVVLLVGGIHSGECDGKEAILALLRDLAADPAHGWWRDFVLIAVPNFNVDGGERMGPGQRPGQAGPERTGRRENAQQLDLNRDFVKLETPEVRALVRFVHDWDVDVVIDTHTTNGSRHRYALTYDIPHHPAAPGAGVGFLRDHVLPVVTRRLDSQGIGTFYYGNFNADHSRWTTYGLEPRYGTEYFGLCGRFSILAESYTYRPYEERVRASWQFLSECLDAFAANRDAAVAARRTMRESVVAANQSTERDSVPIAGELAKYAEKAVIRGFRRDERGAETGTPNDYEIEFWGRAEPTRSVRRPWAYALPFEASRVAARLRMHGVRVEQLTADQTLVAESAVAEKIERRSPPFQRHALTAITARWESKDTMLPARSYVVRLNQPNANLIVNLLEPESQDGLATWNFWDADCADAGDSIPVYRISDPHDLPLREVDAIEPAERLDLDRIYGPKRRVPIGGSGGGGGRWLPGADAYLGEYGGESVRVDATTGAVSPFFDSAKVAEALGKLPEFTREQAARFARSPHALSPQADAELIELNNDLYYVKLDGSAARRLTHDPHKEQLPQFSPDGRFIAFVRQHNLHVVSIEDARGWSLTADGDASRLYGELDWVYQEEIFGRGNFRGFWWSPDSRRIALIMLDETPVHRYTVTNHMPYRQDLEVTSYPKAGDPLPHVKLGIVEAAGGAVAWVEDYEYSAAEFLIVRVAWHPSATAVYFQVQDRAQTWLDLRRADAGGGPSKRILRESSSAWIDPLDDPQWLKDGSFLWLSPRSGYVHIYRVRDDGAAVDPVTSGAWEVRSLLGADHDEQWCYFQAARETPAREQVYRVAPAGGEPQRITDGEGCHSARFNDAKTYFIDSHSRIHGPPGVRVCRADGTICHVLSAAIDDHLPYYRVNAPEPVAFAARDGHPLDAYLIKPADFDAEAAANGSKRYPVLCYVYGGPQSPVVRDRWGGSNYLWHQMLAQQGYCIWISDNRAASHRGITHTWKVHRQLGTQELADLEDGVNWLRAQPWVDADRMGIWGWSYGGYFTAYALTHSTLFKAGIAGAPVTDWRNYDAVYTERLMGMPQSNAEGYRRSSVVEGADQTHGRLLLIHGDADDNVHLANTLQLARSLQRAGKVFDMMIYPQNRHGISQPQQSRHLQELMTRFLRDHL
;
A
#
# COMPACT_ATOMS: atom_id res chain seq x y z
N MET A 1 -25.71 57.74 28.13
CA MET A 1 -25.11 59.09 28.09
C MET A 1 -24.13 59.08 26.92
N GLU A 2 -24.51 59.66 25.77
CA GLU A 2 -24.02 60.98 25.24
C GLU A 2 -22.66 60.85 24.52
N ALA A 3 -22.24 61.59 23.47
CA ALA A 3 -22.87 62.34 22.35
C ALA A 3 -21.73 62.80 21.38
N GLY A 4 -21.89 63.12 20.08
CA GLY A 4 -22.99 62.99 19.11
C GLY A 4 -23.01 64.11 18.02
N LYS A 5 -23.43 63.80 16.77
CA LYS A 5 -23.81 64.74 15.65
C LYS A 5 -22.65 65.48 14.91
N PRO A 6 -22.89 66.22 13.78
CA PRO A 6 -24.15 66.52 13.06
C PRO A 6 -24.21 66.46 11.50
N ASN A 7 -25.46 66.39 10.97
CA ASN A 7 -26.01 67.04 9.72
C ASN A 7 -25.54 66.56 8.32
N ARG A 8 -26.37 66.44 7.25
CA ARG A 8 -27.77 66.84 6.86
C ARG A 8 -28.13 66.15 5.50
N ARG A 9 -29.37 66.02 4.94
CA ARG A 9 -30.80 66.14 5.35
C ARG A 9 -31.73 65.63 4.20
N TRP A 10 -32.91 65.05 4.51
CA TRP A 10 -34.19 65.04 3.72
C TRP A 10 -34.33 64.22 2.38
N LEU A 11 -35.51 63.68 1.96
CA LEU A 11 -36.94 63.66 2.44
C LEU A 11 -37.64 62.28 2.23
N TYR A 12 -38.59 61.91 3.14
CA TYR A 12 -39.93 61.24 2.99
C TYR A 12 -40.21 60.11 1.95
N SER A 13 -41.10 59.11 2.16
CA SER A 13 -41.85 58.57 3.34
C SER A 13 -42.73 57.33 2.99
N ASN A 14 -43.13 56.56 4.00
CA ASN A 14 -44.31 55.65 4.10
C ASN A 14 -44.29 54.19 3.55
N GLN A 15 -44.19 53.28 4.52
CA GLN A 15 -44.79 51.93 4.74
C GLN A 15 -46.32 51.78 4.45
N PRO A 16 -47.01 50.59 4.55
CA PRO A 16 -46.60 49.19 4.87
C PRO A 16 -47.21 48.10 3.88
N PRO A 17 -47.82 46.91 4.23
CA PRO A 17 -47.47 45.62 3.57
C PRO A 17 -48.67 44.74 3.08
N GLY A 18 -48.42 43.49 2.62
CA GLY A 18 -49.40 42.38 2.78
C GLY A 18 -49.70 41.44 1.59
N VAL A 19 -49.32 40.17 1.75
CA VAL A 19 -50.13 38.93 1.61
C VAL A 19 -51.04 38.68 0.36
N CYS A 20 -50.69 37.61 -0.37
CA CYS A 20 -51.53 36.60 -1.06
C CYS A 20 -52.10 36.74 -2.51
N VAL A 21 -52.05 35.58 -3.18
CA VAL A 21 -53.05 34.96 -4.10
C VAL A 21 -52.98 35.20 -5.63
N VAL A 22 -52.33 34.24 -6.30
CA VAL A 22 -52.83 33.37 -7.41
C VAL A 22 -53.18 33.96 -8.82
N ARG A 23 -52.71 33.21 -9.85
CA ARG A 23 -53.17 33.07 -11.25
C ARG A 23 -52.74 34.07 -12.35
N SER A 24 -51.66 33.65 -13.04
CA SER A 24 -51.70 33.06 -14.40
C SER A 24 -51.72 33.94 -15.68
N ILE A 25 -51.06 33.41 -16.73
CA ILE A 25 -51.28 33.63 -18.19
C ILE A 25 -50.77 34.99 -18.74
N ARG A 26 -49.98 35.08 -19.84
CA ARG A 26 -49.26 34.10 -20.68
C ARG A 26 -48.27 34.80 -21.65
N VAL A 27 -47.30 34.04 -22.17
CA VAL A 27 -46.67 34.13 -23.52
C VAL A 27 -45.70 35.29 -23.86
N HIS A 28 -44.41 34.90 -23.95
CA HIS A 28 -43.36 35.16 -24.98
C HIS A 28 -43.06 36.62 -25.45
N VAL A 29 -41.85 37.02 -25.87
CA VAL A 29 -40.82 36.32 -26.69
C VAL A 29 -39.37 36.76 -26.34
N GLY A 30 -38.49 35.78 -26.11
CA GLY A 30 -37.20 35.59 -26.82
C GLY A 30 -35.95 36.49 -26.64
N ARG A 31 -34.84 35.80 -26.30
CA ARG A 31 -33.47 35.88 -26.87
C ARG A 31 -32.53 37.05 -26.48
N LEU A 32 -31.19 36.88 -26.39
CA LEU A 32 -30.28 35.70 -26.29
C LEU A 32 -28.83 36.16 -26.03
N VAL A 33 -28.03 35.43 -25.24
CA VAL A 33 -26.54 35.48 -25.24
C VAL A 33 -26.01 34.03 -25.15
N LEU A 34 -24.85 33.77 -25.75
CA LEU A 34 -24.35 32.45 -26.13
C LEU A 34 -23.07 32.07 -25.35
N CYS A 35 -22.99 30.82 -24.86
CA CYS A 35 -21.75 30.15 -24.45
C CYS A 35 -21.66 28.79 -25.16
N VAL A 36 -20.46 28.36 -25.55
CA VAL A 36 -20.21 27.08 -26.22
C VAL A 36 -19.27 26.23 -25.38
N VAL A 37 -19.74 25.05 -24.98
CA VAL A 37 -18.95 23.94 -24.42
C VAL A 37 -19.22 22.74 -25.31
N TYR A 38 -18.17 22.02 -25.71
CA TYR A 38 -18.32 20.77 -26.46
C TYR A 38 -18.75 19.65 -25.51
N ALA A 39 -20.06 19.37 -25.52
CA ALA A 39 -20.61 18.11 -25.02
C ALA A 39 -20.93 17.20 -26.22
N LEU A 40 -20.54 15.93 -26.15
CA LEU A 40 -21.12 14.90 -27.02
C LEU A 40 -22.56 14.61 -26.51
N PRO A 41 -23.55 14.47 -27.40
CA PRO A 41 -24.94 14.63 -27.02
C PRO A 41 -25.52 13.36 -26.41
N ILE A 42 -25.75 13.38 -25.09
CA ILE A 42 -26.87 12.61 -24.53
C ILE A 42 -28.14 13.35 -24.96
N ALA A 43 -28.95 12.71 -25.80
CA ALA A 43 -30.24 13.23 -26.19
C ALA A 43 -31.19 13.23 -24.98
N VAL A 44 -31.34 14.40 -24.34
CA VAL A 44 -32.40 14.63 -23.35
C VAL A 44 -33.68 14.95 -24.11
N ASP A 45 -34.32 13.92 -24.65
CA ASP A 45 -35.71 14.03 -25.09
C ASP A 45 -36.64 14.11 -23.87
N ALA A 46 -37.62 15.01 -23.96
CA ALA A 46 -38.57 15.23 -22.89
C ALA A 46 -39.62 14.11 -22.86
N VAL A 47 -39.50 13.16 -21.91
CA VAL A 47 -40.56 12.20 -21.59
C VAL A 47 -41.10 12.45 -20.19
N GLY A 48 -41.81 13.56 -20.05
CA GLY A 48 -42.93 13.62 -19.11
C GLY A 48 -44.11 12.89 -19.74
N ALA A 49 -44.68 11.92 -19.00
CA ALA A 49 -45.82 11.07 -19.38
C ALA A 49 -45.56 9.91 -20.37
N ALA A 50 -44.77 8.92 -19.93
CA ALA A 50 -44.87 7.51 -20.40
C ALA A 50 -44.29 6.51 -19.36
N ARG A 51 -44.72 6.55 -18.08
CA ARG A 51 -44.21 5.65 -17.03
C ARG A 51 -44.95 4.30 -16.91
N GLY A 52 -45.80 3.93 -17.88
CA GLY A 52 -46.68 2.76 -17.81
C GLY A 52 -46.23 1.52 -18.59
N ASP A 53 -45.53 1.70 -19.72
CA ASP A 53 -45.47 0.65 -20.77
C ASP A 53 -44.08 0.03 -21.02
N GLU A 54 -42.99 0.55 -20.42
CA GLU A 54 -41.69 -0.12 -20.53
C GLU A 54 -41.62 -1.34 -19.60
N PRO A 55 -41.26 -2.54 -20.11
CA PRO A 55 -41.07 -3.72 -19.26
C PRO A 55 -40.00 -3.45 -18.19
N TRP A 56 -40.13 -4.13 -17.05
CA TRP A 56 -39.11 -4.11 -16.00
C TRP A 56 -37.79 -4.69 -16.52
N PRO A 57 -36.62 -4.17 -16.06
CA PRO A 57 -35.33 -4.62 -16.57
C PRO A 57 -35.12 -6.10 -16.26
N LYS A 58 -34.57 -6.84 -17.23
CA LYS A 58 -34.05 -8.19 -17.03
C LYS A 58 -32.69 -8.13 -16.34
N THR A 59 -32.41 -9.15 -15.53
CA THR A 59 -31.06 -9.44 -15.02
C THR A 59 -30.14 -9.86 -16.16
N ILE A 60 -28.81 -9.88 -15.95
CA ILE A 60 -27.87 -10.24 -17.01
C ILE A 60 -28.03 -11.72 -17.38
N ALA A 61 -28.33 -12.58 -16.41
CA ALA A 61 -28.72 -13.96 -16.67
C ALA A 61 -29.97 -14.05 -17.57
N GLU A 62 -31.08 -13.40 -17.22
CA GLU A 62 -32.31 -13.46 -18.03
C GLU A 62 -32.18 -12.81 -19.41
N SER A 63 -31.37 -11.75 -19.55
CA SER A 63 -31.16 -11.07 -20.84
C SER A 63 -30.25 -11.84 -21.79
N SER A 64 -29.30 -12.60 -21.23
CA SER A 64 -28.34 -13.42 -22.01
C SER A 64 -28.86 -14.83 -22.36
N GLY A 65 -30.04 -15.23 -21.87
CA GLY A 65 -30.49 -16.62 -21.97
C GLY A 65 -29.67 -17.55 -21.07
N TYR A 66 -29.32 -17.06 -19.88
CA TYR A 66 -28.51 -17.72 -18.86
C TYR A 66 -27.13 -18.16 -19.37
N GLN A 67 -26.46 -17.29 -20.15
CA GLN A 67 -25.09 -17.49 -20.62
C GLN A 67 -24.06 -16.58 -19.93
N ALA A 68 -24.51 -15.48 -19.29
CA ALA A 68 -23.66 -14.50 -18.61
C ALA A 68 -24.21 -14.12 -17.22
N THR A 69 -23.39 -13.44 -16.41
CA THR A 69 -23.75 -12.86 -15.09
C THR A 69 -23.17 -11.47 -14.95
N ALA A 70 -23.79 -10.65 -14.10
CA ALA A 70 -23.52 -9.22 -13.92
C ALA A 70 -22.18 -8.91 -13.23
N VAL A 71 -21.45 -7.95 -13.80
CA VAL A 71 -20.32 -7.24 -13.16
C VAL A 71 -20.81 -6.01 -12.36
N GLU A 72 -19.94 -5.25 -11.69
CA GLU A 72 -20.31 -4.10 -10.84
C GLU A 72 -21.22 -3.09 -11.56
N SER A 73 -20.85 -2.70 -12.78
CA SER A 73 -21.58 -1.69 -13.55
C SER A 73 -22.97 -2.16 -13.96
N ASP A 74 -23.13 -3.46 -14.24
CA ASP A 74 -24.43 -4.07 -14.55
C ASP A 74 -25.34 -4.08 -13.32
N VAL A 75 -24.80 -4.49 -12.17
CA VAL A 75 -25.51 -4.52 -10.88
C VAL A 75 -25.98 -3.12 -10.51
N ARG A 76 -25.07 -2.14 -10.55
CA ARG A 76 -25.40 -0.72 -10.31
C ARG A 76 -26.49 -0.23 -11.24
N GLY A 77 -26.30 -0.37 -12.55
CA GLY A 77 -27.25 0.11 -13.55
C GLY A 77 -28.62 -0.57 -13.44
N PHE A 78 -28.67 -1.85 -13.03
CA PHE A 78 -29.93 -2.54 -12.74
C PHE A 78 -30.63 -1.94 -11.51
N LEU A 79 -29.91 -1.77 -10.41
CA LEU A 79 -30.41 -1.20 -9.16
C LEU A 79 -30.92 0.24 -9.33
N GLU A 80 -30.18 1.08 -10.06
CA GLU A 80 -30.59 2.45 -10.40
C GLU A 80 -31.86 2.48 -11.27
N ARG A 81 -31.98 1.57 -12.25
CA ARG A 81 -33.19 1.47 -13.09
C ARG A 81 -34.43 1.09 -12.28
N ILE A 82 -34.36 0.10 -11.37
CA ILE A 82 -35.52 -0.26 -10.54
C ILE A 82 -35.87 0.85 -9.53
N ALA A 83 -34.86 1.46 -8.89
CA ALA A 83 -35.09 2.56 -7.94
C ALA A 83 -35.65 3.83 -8.62
N SER A 84 -35.35 4.07 -9.90
CA SER A 84 -35.95 5.19 -10.64
C SER A 84 -37.48 5.08 -10.83
N ARG A 85 -38.05 3.89 -10.64
CA ARG A 85 -39.47 3.56 -10.85
C ARG A 85 -40.29 3.43 -9.56
N THR A 86 -39.68 3.44 -8.38
CA THR A 86 -40.36 3.33 -7.08
C THR A 86 -39.66 4.17 -6.00
N ASP A 87 -40.42 4.83 -5.13
CA ASP A 87 -39.91 5.56 -3.96
C ASP A 87 -39.64 4.65 -2.74
N ARG A 88 -40.00 3.37 -2.85
CA ARG A 88 -39.82 2.35 -1.80
C ARG A 88 -38.47 1.63 -1.83
N ILE A 89 -37.56 2.01 -2.73
CA ILE A 89 -36.20 1.45 -2.82
C ILE A 89 -35.17 2.58 -2.85
N ARG A 90 -34.17 2.51 -1.96
CA ARG A 90 -32.98 3.38 -1.97
C ARG A 90 -31.71 2.56 -2.12
N ILE A 91 -30.78 3.05 -2.93
CA ILE A 91 -29.45 2.46 -3.10
C ILE A 91 -28.46 3.25 -2.24
N GLU A 92 -27.64 2.54 -1.47
CA GLU A 92 -26.59 3.11 -0.63
C GLU A 92 -25.24 2.44 -0.91
N THR A 93 -24.15 3.20 -0.72
CA THR A 93 -22.80 2.66 -0.63
C THR A 93 -22.44 2.51 0.84
N PHE A 94 -22.31 1.26 1.32
CA PHE A 94 -22.04 0.98 2.74
C PHE A 94 -20.54 0.82 3.06
N GLY A 95 -19.70 0.68 2.02
CA GLY A 95 -18.25 0.59 2.13
C GLY A 95 -17.57 0.60 0.77
N ARG A 96 -16.28 0.28 0.75
CA ARG A 96 -15.48 0.13 -0.47
C ARG A 96 -14.61 -1.12 -0.42
N SER A 97 -14.28 -1.67 -1.58
CA SER A 97 -13.39 -2.81 -1.73
C SER A 97 -11.91 -2.44 -1.63
N VAL A 98 -11.05 -3.45 -1.72
CA VAL A 98 -9.59 -3.29 -1.78
C VAL A 98 -9.15 -2.38 -2.95
N GLU A 99 -9.81 -2.49 -4.10
CA GLU A 99 -9.57 -1.65 -5.29
C GLU A 99 -10.49 -0.42 -5.34
N ASP A 100 -10.92 0.10 -4.19
CA ASP A 100 -11.70 1.34 -4.04
C ASP A 100 -13.09 1.33 -4.73
N ARG A 101 -13.61 0.16 -5.14
CA ARG A 101 -14.95 0.05 -5.74
C ARG A 101 -16.03 0.12 -4.66
N PRO A 102 -17.17 0.80 -4.90
CA PRO A 102 -18.23 0.94 -3.90
C PRO A 102 -19.00 -0.37 -3.70
N LEU A 103 -19.25 -0.70 -2.43
CA LEU A 103 -20.09 -1.83 -2.03
C LEU A 103 -21.54 -1.35 -1.92
N LEU A 104 -22.41 -1.85 -2.78
CA LEU A 104 -23.79 -1.38 -2.92
C LEU A 104 -24.79 -2.24 -2.14
N ALA A 105 -25.70 -1.57 -1.44
CA ALA A 105 -26.88 -2.18 -0.83
C ALA A 105 -28.15 -1.52 -1.36
N ALA A 106 -29.16 -2.33 -1.68
CA ALA A 106 -30.52 -1.88 -1.99
C ALA A 106 -31.40 -2.08 -0.75
N ILE A 107 -32.00 -1.01 -0.23
CA ILE A 107 -32.88 -1.02 0.93
C ILE A 107 -34.32 -0.80 0.46
N ALA A 108 -35.22 -1.69 0.83
CA ALA A 108 -36.60 -1.74 0.38
C ALA A 108 -37.59 -1.81 1.55
N GLY A 109 -38.66 -0.99 1.52
CA GLY A 109 -39.72 -1.00 2.54
C GLY A 109 -40.80 0.06 2.29
N ASP A 110 -42.01 -0.15 2.82
CA ASP A 110 -43.08 0.84 2.84
C ASP A 110 -43.63 1.05 4.29
N PRO A 111 -43.46 2.23 4.92
CA PRO A 111 -42.64 3.34 4.45
C PRO A 111 -41.15 2.97 4.40
N LEU A 112 -40.37 3.63 3.55
CA LEU A 112 -38.92 3.40 3.50
C LEU A 112 -38.23 4.06 4.72
N PRO A 113 -37.42 3.33 5.52
CA PRO A 113 -36.74 3.92 6.67
C PRO A 113 -35.77 5.03 6.27
N ALA A 114 -35.86 6.20 6.93
CA ALA A 114 -34.99 7.33 6.63
C ALA A 114 -33.51 7.03 6.93
N SER A 115 -33.24 6.28 8.00
CA SER A 115 -31.91 5.95 8.52
C SER A 115 -31.93 4.63 9.31
N PRO A 116 -30.78 3.97 9.53
CA PRO A 116 -30.72 2.69 10.27
C PRO A 116 -31.39 2.75 11.65
N ALA A 117 -31.10 3.80 12.43
CA ALA A 117 -31.71 4.05 13.75
C ALA A 117 -33.24 4.20 13.75
N ARG A 118 -33.87 4.40 12.58
CA ARG A 118 -35.34 4.45 12.43
C ARG A 118 -35.94 3.10 12.01
N ALA A 119 -35.14 2.19 11.46
CA ALA A 119 -35.57 0.83 11.15
C ALA A 119 -35.71 -0.02 12.44
N SER A 120 -34.84 0.19 13.43
CA SER A 120 -34.93 -0.49 14.72
C SER A 120 -36.21 -0.15 15.51
N ASP A 121 -36.72 1.08 15.36
CA ASP A 121 -37.98 1.56 15.96
C ASP A 121 -39.25 1.12 15.20
N ASP A 122 -39.10 0.64 13.96
CA ASP A 122 -40.19 0.37 13.02
C ASP A 122 -41.01 -0.89 13.39
N GLY A 123 -40.36 -1.84 14.07
CA GLY A 123 -41.00 -3.08 14.55
C GLY A 123 -41.24 -4.14 13.47
N ARG A 124 -40.92 -3.85 12.20
CA ARG A 124 -40.69 -4.84 11.14
C ARG A 124 -39.41 -5.65 11.39
N LEU A 125 -39.32 -6.83 10.76
CA LEU A 125 -38.08 -7.61 10.75
C LEU A 125 -37.12 -7.02 9.72
N VAL A 126 -35.87 -6.79 10.09
CA VAL A 126 -34.83 -6.34 9.15
C VAL A 126 -34.15 -7.57 8.55
N VAL A 127 -34.26 -7.76 7.24
CA VAL A 127 -33.74 -8.96 6.54
C VAL A 127 -32.64 -8.56 5.57
N LEU A 128 -31.47 -9.18 5.69
CA LEU A 128 -30.33 -9.02 4.79
C LEU A 128 -30.19 -10.23 3.88
N LEU A 129 -30.20 -9.99 2.56
CA LEU A 129 -29.84 -10.98 1.55
C LEU A 129 -28.43 -10.66 1.02
N VAL A 130 -27.50 -11.61 1.14
CA VAL A 130 -26.12 -11.48 0.64
C VAL A 130 -25.94 -12.41 -0.55
N GLY A 131 -25.38 -11.87 -1.64
CA GLY A 131 -25.03 -12.61 -2.84
C GLY A 131 -23.63 -12.26 -3.33
N GLY A 132 -22.99 -13.23 -3.97
CA GLY A 132 -21.66 -13.04 -4.56
C GLY A 132 -20.56 -12.79 -3.55
N ILE A 133 -20.67 -13.29 -2.31
CA ILE A 133 -19.54 -13.34 -1.35
C ILE A 133 -18.36 -14.14 -1.92
N HIS A 134 -18.65 -15.18 -2.70
CA HIS A 134 -17.75 -15.70 -3.72
C HIS A 134 -18.33 -15.31 -5.08
N SER A 135 -17.64 -14.45 -5.83
CA SER A 135 -18.20 -13.82 -7.04
C SER A 135 -18.48 -14.79 -8.20
N GLY A 136 -17.88 -15.99 -8.17
CA GLY A 136 -18.19 -17.09 -9.09
C GLY A 136 -19.45 -17.89 -8.73
N GLU A 137 -20.02 -17.68 -7.55
CA GLU A 137 -21.26 -18.31 -7.07
C GLU A 137 -22.44 -17.38 -7.39
N CYS A 138 -22.60 -17.10 -8.70
CA CYS A 138 -23.43 -16.01 -9.21
C CYS A 138 -24.94 -16.27 -9.19
N ASP A 139 -25.40 -17.46 -8.80
CA ASP A 139 -26.83 -17.80 -8.81
C ASP A 139 -27.64 -16.92 -7.87
N GLY A 140 -27.12 -16.70 -6.65
CA GLY A 140 -27.72 -15.85 -5.63
C GLY A 140 -27.73 -14.36 -6.02
N LYS A 141 -26.66 -13.88 -6.68
CA LYS A 141 -26.58 -12.51 -7.23
C LYS A 141 -27.77 -12.20 -8.12
N GLU A 142 -27.98 -13.01 -9.16
CA GLU A 142 -29.07 -12.78 -10.13
C GLU A 142 -30.44 -13.02 -9.50
N ALA A 143 -30.56 -14.01 -8.59
CA ALA A 143 -31.79 -14.27 -7.86
C ALA A 143 -32.23 -13.09 -6.97
N ILE A 144 -31.30 -12.47 -6.24
CA ILE A 144 -31.57 -11.28 -5.42
C ILE A 144 -31.97 -10.09 -6.30
N LEU A 145 -31.31 -9.88 -7.44
CA LEU A 145 -31.68 -8.82 -8.39
C LEU A 145 -33.08 -9.03 -8.98
N ALA A 146 -33.43 -10.26 -9.38
CA ALA A 146 -34.76 -10.59 -9.86
C ALA A 146 -35.82 -10.40 -8.75
N LEU A 147 -35.55 -10.84 -7.53
CA LEU A 147 -36.47 -10.68 -6.39
C LEU A 147 -36.74 -9.20 -6.07
N LEU A 148 -35.72 -8.34 -6.08
CA LEU A 148 -35.89 -6.89 -5.90
C LEU A 148 -36.74 -6.26 -7.00
N ARG A 149 -36.55 -6.66 -8.26
CA ARG A 149 -37.37 -6.22 -9.39
C ARG A 149 -38.82 -6.67 -9.24
N ASP A 150 -39.05 -7.94 -8.90
CA ASP A 150 -40.39 -8.52 -8.80
C ASP A 150 -41.17 -7.88 -7.65
N LEU A 151 -40.51 -7.63 -6.52
CA LEU A 151 -41.07 -6.84 -5.42
C LEU A 151 -41.40 -5.40 -5.84
N ALA A 152 -40.50 -4.73 -6.59
CA ALA A 152 -40.76 -3.39 -7.14
C ALA A 152 -41.92 -3.37 -8.16
N ALA A 153 -42.11 -4.46 -8.89
CA ALA A 153 -43.18 -4.65 -9.87
C ALA A 153 -44.55 -4.96 -9.24
N ASP A 154 -44.60 -5.43 -7.99
CA ASP A 154 -45.82 -5.59 -7.21
C ASP A 154 -45.89 -4.63 -5.99
N PRO A 155 -46.45 -3.42 -6.18
CA PRO A 155 -46.70 -2.50 -5.08
C PRO A 155 -47.72 -2.98 -4.02
N ALA A 156 -48.45 -4.08 -4.26
CA ALA A 156 -49.42 -4.64 -3.33
C ALA A 156 -48.84 -5.77 -2.45
N HIS A 157 -47.61 -6.22 -2.71
CA HIS A 157 -46.98 -7.34 -2.02
C HIS A 157 -46.93 -7.15 -0.49
N GLY A 158 -47.21 -8.20 0.28
CA GLY A 158 -47.27 -8.14 1.76
C GLY A 158 -45.95 -7.69 2.39
N TRP A 159 -44.82 -8.21 1.88
CA TRP A 159 -43.46 -7.96 2.37
C TRP A 159 -43.11 -6.49 2.59
N TRP A 160 -43.69 -5.56 1.80
CA TRP A 160 -43.50 -4.11 1.99
C TRP A 160 -43.83 -3.64 3.42
N ARG A 161 -44.78 -4.30 4.08
CA ARG A 161 -45.26 -4.03 5.45
C ARG A 161 -44.68 -4.96 6.52
N ASP A 162 -44.16 -6.12 6.11
CA ASP A 162 -43.61 -7.12 7.04
C ASP A 162 -42.12 -6.88 7.33
N PHE A 163 -41.38 -6.39 6.32
CA PHE A 163 -39.92 -6.31 6.31
C PHE A 163 -39.37 -4.91 6.03
N VAL A 164 -38.16 -4.68 6.54
CA VAL A 164 -37.17 -3.81 5.89
C VAL A 164 -36.18 -4.74 5.22
N LEU A 165 -36.26 -4.86 3.89
CA LEU A 165 -35.43 -5.78 3.12
C LEU A 165 -34.18 -5.05 2.64
N ILE A 166 -33.01 -5.61 2.94
CA ILE A 166 -31.70 -5.12 2.56
C ILE A 166 -31.06 -6.17 1.67
N ALA A 167 -30.58 -5.77 0.49
CA ALA A 167 -30.00 -6.68 -0.49
C ALA A 167 -28.61 -6.21 -0.93
N VAL A 168 -27.61 -7.07 -0.75
CA VAL A 168 -26.23 -6.89 -1.20
C VAL A 168 -25.94 -7.98 -2.25
N PRO A 169 -26.32 -7.78 -3.52
CA PRO A 169 -26.27 -8.83 -4.55
C PRO A 169 -24.86 -9.16 -5.05
N ASN A 170 -23.89 -8.27 -4.87
CA ASN A 170 -22.52 -8.41 -5.39
C ASN A 170 -21.49 -7.99 -4.33
N PHE A 171 -21.33 -8.82 -3.30
CA PHE A 171 -20.50 -8.47 -2.15
C PHE A 171 -18.99 -8.49 -2.44
N ASN A 172 -18.46 -9.57 -3.05
CA ASN A 172 -17.10 -9.60 -3.58
C ASN A 172 -17.05 -8.92 -4.96
N VAL A 173 -17.11 -7.59 -4.97
CA VAL A 173 -17.09 -6.79 -6.20
C VAL A 173 -15.77 -6.97 -6.98
N ASP A 174 -14.64 -7.03 -6.28
CA ASP A 174 -13.30 -7.13 -6.89
C ASP A 174 -13.03 -8.51 -7.52
N GLY A 175 -13.56 -9.59 -6.94
CA GLY A 175 -13.58 -10.90 -7.58
C GLY A 175 -14.59 -10.97 -8.72
N GLY A 176 -15.66 -10.16 -8.67
CA GLY A 176 -16.70 -10.03 -9.69
C GLY A 176 -16.20 -9.44 -11.00
N GLU A 177 -15.29 -8.47 -10.96
CA GLU A 177 -14.65 -7.92 -12.17
C GLU A 177 -13.70 -8.91 -12.86
N ARG A 178 -13.21 -9.92 -12.12
CA ARG A 178 -12.20 -10.89 -12.60
C ARG A 178 -12.81 -12.06 -13.38
N MET A 179 -13.70 -11.73 -14.31
CA MET A 179 -14.49 -12.69 -15.09
C MET A 179 -13.63 -13.56 -16.02
N GLY A 180 -13.64 -14.88 -15.83
CA GLY A 180 -12.91 -15.83 -16.69
C GLY A 180 -13.65 -17.15 -16.91
N PRO A 181 -13.33 -17.88 -18.00
CA PRO A 181 -13.79 -19.25 -18.16
C PRO A 181 -13.12 -20.15 -17.11
N GLY A 182 -13.83 -21.19 -16.66
CA GLY A 182 -13.26 -22.22 -15.79
C GLY A 182 -12.89 -21.78 -14.36
N GLN A 183 -13.24 -20.57 -13.90
CA GLN A 183 -13.04 -20.15 -12.49
C GLN A 183 -13.84 -21.02 -11.49
N ARG A 184 -14.82 -21.79 -11.99
CA ARG A 184 -15.61 -22.78 -11.25
C ARG A 184 -15.63 -24.13 -12.00
N PRO A 185 -14.56 -24.94 -11.94
CA PRO A 185 -14.47 -26.19 -12.68
C PRO A 185 -15.60 -27.17 -12.29
N GLY A 186 -16.30 -27.71 -13.29
CA GLY A 186 -17.40 -28.67 -13.06
C GLY A 186 -18.77 -28.08 -12.73
N GLN A 187 -18.88 -26.75 -12.56
CA GLN A 187 -20.17 -26.06 -12.46
C GLN A 187 -20.80 -25.88 -13.85
N ALA A 188 -22.11 -26.13 -13.98
CA ALA A 188 -22.87 -25.88 -15.21
C ALA A 188 -23.30 -24.40 -15.30
N GLY A 189 -22.33 -23.48 -15.16
CA GLY A 189 -22.53 -22.04 -15.01
C GLY A 189 -22.53 -21.24 -16.32
N PRO A 190 -22.59 -19.90 -16.24
CA PRO A 190 -22.37 -19.02 -17.39
C PRO A 190 -20.94 -19.17 -17.94
N GLU A 191 -20.72 -18.76 -19.20
CA GLU A 191 -19.44 -18.97 -19.92
C GLU A 191 -18.22 -18.40 -19.18
N ARG A 192 -18.43 -17.31 -18.43
CA ARG A 192 -17.44 -16.64 -17.58
C ARG A 192 -18.05 -16.39 -16.21
N THR A 193 -17.26 -16.63 -15.17
CA THR A 193 -17.62 -16.38 -13.76
C THR A 193 -16.50 -15.60 -13.07
N GLY A 194 -16.82 -14.90 -11.97
CA GLY A 194 -15.84 -14.19 -11.16
C GLY A 194 -15.01 -15.13 -10.27
N ARG A 195 -14.00 -14.59 -9.59
CA ARG A 195 -13.17 -15.34 -8.64
C ARG A 195 -13.84 -15.52 -7.27
N ARG A 196 -13.35 -16.48 -6.49
CA ARG A 196 -13.82 -16.75 -5.13
C ARG A 196 -13.28 -15.71 -4.15
N GLU A 197 -12.00 -15.42 -4.24
CA GLU A 197 -11.25 -14.49 -3.40
C GLU A 197 -11.43 -13.03 -3.84
N ASN A 198 -11.18 -12.07 -2.94
CA ASN A 198 -11.12 -10.64 -3.27
C ASN A 198 -9.76 -10.27 -3.92
N ALA A 199 -9.51 -8.98 -4.18
CA ALA A 199 -8.25 -8.54 -4.79
C ALA A 199 -6.98 -8.85 -3.96
N GLN A 200 -7.11 -9.01 -2.63
CA GLN A 200 -6.03 -9.45 -1.73
C GLN A 200 -5.81 -10.98 -1.75
N GLN A 201 -6.52 -11.74 -2.60
CA GLN A 201 -6.54 -13.22 -2.56
C GLN A 201 -7.02 -13.78 -1.21
N LEU A 202 -7.89 -13.05 -0.50
CA LEU A 202 -8.55 -13.51 0.72
C LEU A 202 -9.98 -13.97 0.43
N ASP A 203 -10.39 -15.06 1.08
CA ASP A 203 -11.75 -15.57 1.02
C ASP A 203 -12.61 -14.80 2.03
N LEU A 204 -13.56 -13.99 1.55
CA LEU A 204 -14.40 -13.16 2.41
C LEU A 204 -15.19 -13.99 3.44
N ASN A 205 -15.58 -15.22 3.09
CA ASN A 205 -16.26 -16.14 4.00
C ASN A 205 -15.27 -16.89 4.93
N ARG A 206 -14.07 -16.35 5.14
CA ARG A 206 -13.11 -16.76 6.18
C ARG A 206 -12.64 -15.57 7.03
N ASP A 207 -13.23 -14.39 6.84
CA ASP A 207 -12.73 -13.13 7.41
C ASP A 207 -13.57 -12.62 8.60
N PHE A 208 -14.74 -13.21 8.91
CA PHE A 208 -15.69 -12.66 9.89
C PHE A 208 -15.16 -12.55 11.34
N VAL A 209 -14.11 -13.31 11.71
CA VAL A 209 -13.40 -13.17 12.99
C VAL A 209 -12.30 -12.09 12.96
N LYS A 210 -11.51 -12.05 11.88
CA LYS A 210 -10.30 -11.22 11.80
C LYS A 210 -10.52 -9.83 11.18
N LEU A 211 -11.59 -9.69 10.39
CA LEU A 211 -12.07 -8.47 9.73
C LEU A 211 -10.96 -7.73 8.97
N GLU A 212 -10.05 -8.43 8.29
CA GLU A 212 -8.92 -7.78 7.61
C GLU A 212 -9.34 -7.11 6.31
N THR A 213 -10.33 -7.68 5.61
CA THR A 213 -10.82 -7.15 4.35
C THR A 213 -11.69 -5.90 4.60
N PRO A 214 -11.59 -4.85 3.77
CA PRO A 214 -12.48 -3.70 3.89
C PRO A 214 -13.94 -4.08 3.60
N GLU A 215 -14.18 -5.12 2.78
CA GLU A 215 -15.52 -5.63 2.47
C GLU A 215 -16.23 -6.20 3.71
N VAL A 216 -15.61 -7.12 4.45
CA VAL A 216 -16.25 -7.76 5.63
C VAL A 216 -16.35 -6.79 6.81
N ARG A 217 -15.42 -5.85 6.97
CA ARG A 217 -15.58 -4.73 7.90
C ARG A 217 -16.82 -3.89 7.60
N ALA A 218 -17.01 -3.53 6.32
CA ALA A 218 -18.18 -2.76 5.91
C ALA A 218 -19.47 -3.54 6.16
N LEU A 219 -19.51 -4.83 5.82
CA LEU A 219 -20.70 -5.67 6.02
C LEU A 219 -21.05 -5.86 7.50
N VAL A 220 -20.08 -6.21 8.34
CA VAL A 220 -20.33 -6.44 9.79
C VAL A 220 -20.77 -5.16 10.47
N ARG A 221 -20.17 -4.01 10.15
CA ARG A 221 -20.66 -2.71 10.61
C ARG A 221 -22.08 -2.44 10.12
N PHE A 222 -22.37 -2.64 8.84
CA PHE A 222 -23.70 -2.38 8.27
C PHE A 222 -24.80 -3.27 8.90
N VAL A 223 -24.48 -4.54 9.21
CA VAL A 223 -25.33 -5.49 9.95
C VAL A 223 -25.59 -5.04 11.41
N HIS A 224 -24.65 -4.30 12.00
CA HIS A 224 -24.81 -3.69 13.32
C HIS A 224 -25.63 -2.39 13.24
N ASP A 225 -25.25 -1.46 12.36
CA ASP A 225 -25.89 -0.15 12.16
C ASP A 225 -27.41 -0.30 11.88
N TRP A 226 -27.82 -1.30 11.07
CA TRP A 226 -29.23 -1.60 10.74
C TRP A 226 -29.93 -2.56 11.71
N ASP A 227 -29.23 -3.08 12.72
CA ASP A 227 -29.70 -4.13 13.64
C ASP A 227 -30.39 -5.35 12.97
N VAL A 228 -29.82 -5.81 11.84
CA VAL A 228 -30.37 -6.87 10.97
C VAL A 228 -30.78 -8.13 11.74
N ASP A 229 -32.05 -8.56 11.64
CA ASP A 229 -32.55 -9.73 12.36
C ASP A 229 -32.25 -11.05 11.69
N VAL A 230 -32.36 -11.08 10.36
CA VAL A 230 -32.20 -12.27 9.53
C VAL A 230 -31.12 -12.02 8.48
N VAL A 231 -30.14 -12.92 8.38
CA VAL A 231 -29.16 -12.94 7.30
C VAL A 231 -29.38 -14.20 6.47
N ILE A 232 -29.52 -14.06 5.15
CA ILE A 232 -29.53 -15.18 4.21
C ILE A 232 -28.35 -15.00 3.26
N ASP A 233 -27.36 -15.87 3.38
CA ASP A 233 -26.14 -15.86 2.57
C ASP A 233 -26.25 -16.90 1.45
N THR A 234 -26.00 -16.47 0.21
CA THR A 234 -26.27 -17.27 -0.99
C THR A 234 -24.98 -17.70 -1.70
N HIS A 235 -24.87 -19.02 -1.86
CA HIS A 235 -23.71 -19.76 -2.31
C HIS A 235 -24.08 -20.80 -3.38
N THR A 236 -23.05 -21.43 -3.96
CA THR A 236 -23.21 -22.56 -4.88
C THR A 236 -22.26 -23.69 -4.51
N THR A 237 -22.78 -24.88 -4.23
CA THR A 237 -21.99 -25.93 -3.56
C THR A 237 -21.03 -26.63 -4.51
N ASN A 238 -19.75 -26.72 -4.16
CA ASN A 238 -18.78 -27.60 -4.83
C ASN A 238 -18.80 -29.03 -4.25
N GLY A 239 -19.84 -29.37 -3.48
CA GLY A 239 -19.93 -30.60 -2.72
C GLY A 239 -20.23 -31.85 -3.53
N SER A 240 -20.48 -32.95 -2.81
CA SER A 240 -20.82 -34.25 -3.38
C SER A 240 -22.08 -34.16 -4.27
N ARG A 241 -22.16 -35.01 -5.28
CA ARG A 241 -23.31 -35.04 -6.20
C ARG A 241 -24.56 -35.62 -5.53
N HIS A 242 -25.68 -34.97 -5.76
CA HIS A 242 -26.99 -35.32 -5.20
C HIS A 242 -28.14 -34.87 -6.10
N ARG A 243 -29.39 -35.16 -5.74
CA ARG A 243 -30.58 -34.87 -6.58
C ARG A 243 -31.34 -33.61 -6.16
N TYR A 244 -31.04 -33.04 -4.99
CA TYR A 244 -31.57 -31.75 -4.55
C TYR A 244 -31.18 -30.62 -5.51
N ALA A 245 -32.05 -29.62 -5.68
CA ALA A 245 -31.80 -28.45 -6.52
C ALA A 245 -31.07 -27.33 -5.74
N LEU A 246 -31.33 -27.26 -4.44
CA LEU A 246 -30.68 -26.37 -3.48
C LEU A 246 -30.62 -27.08 -2.12
N THR A 247 -29.51 -26.93 -1.41
CA THR A 247 -29.36 -27.31 0.00
C THR A 247 -29.30 -26.05 0.85
N TYR A 248 -29.60 -26.14 2.14
CA TYR A 248 -29.52 -25.00 3.05
C TYR A 248 -28.89 -25.40 4.38
N ASP A 249 -28.46 -24.44 5.19
CA ASP A 249 -28.06 -24.73 6.56
C ASP A 249 -28.29 -23.59 7.54
N ILE A 250 -28.10 -23.88 8.83
CA ILE A 250 -28.23 -22.96 9.96
C ILE A 250 -26.94 -22.98 10.80
N PRO A 251 -26.78 -22.10 11.81
CA PRO A 251 -25.59 -22.10 12.66
C PRO A 251 -25.53 -23.35 13.52
N HIS A 252 -24.34 -23.97 13.57
CA HIS A 252 -24.04 -25.17 14.35
C HIS A 252 -23.21 -24.87 15.59
N HIS A 253 -22.47 -23.75 15.65
CA HIS A 253 -21.54 -23.45 16.72
C HIS A 253 -22.21 -23.59 18.10
N PRO A 254 -21.65 -24.38 19.05
CA PRO A 254 -22.37 -24.78 20.26
C PRO A 254 -22.71 -23.63 21.23
N ALA A 255 -22.13 -22.43 21.02
CA ALA A 255 -22.51 -21.21 21.73
C ALA A 255 -23.56 -20.33 21.01
N ALA A 256 -24.11 -20.75 19.87
CA ALA A 256 -25.21 -20.05 19.20
C ALA A 256 -26.51 -20.15 20.04
N PRO A 257 -27.29 -19.07 20.22
CA PRO A 257 -28.50 -19.10 21.05
C PRO A 257 -29.56 -20.08 20.53
N GLY A 258 -29.87 -21.11 21.33
CA GLY A 258 -30.76 -22.21 20.92
C GLY A 258 -32.18 -21.81 20.53
N ALA A 259 -32.68 -20.66 20.98
CA ALA A 259 -33.97 -20.12 20.55
C ALA A 259 -34.00 -19.75 19.05
N GLY A 260 -32.88 -19.30 18.48
CA GLY A 260 -32.77 -18.97 17.05
C GLY A 260 -32.66 -20.20 16.18
N VAL A 261 -31.70 -21.08 16.53
CA VAL A 261 -31.47 -22.36 15.84
C VAL A 261 -32.74 -23.23 15.87
N GLY A 262 -33.40 -23.33 17.03
CA GLY A 262 -34.68 -24.01 17.18
C GLY A 262 -35.79 -23.38 16.32
N PHE A 263 -35.93 -22.05 16.32
CA PHE A 263 -36.94 -21.39 15.48
C PHE A 263 -36.78 -21.69 13.98
N LEU A 264 -35.55 -21.61 13.47
CA LEU A 264 -35.26 -21.93 12.06
C LEU A 264 -35.56 -23.40 11.74
N ARG A 265 -35.09 -24.31 12.59
CA ARG A 265 -35.25 -25.77 12.43
C ARG A 265 -36.70 -26.23 12.52
N ASP A 266 -37.49 -25.62 13.41
CA ASP A 266 -38.82 -26.13 13.79
C ASP A 266 -39.98 -25.38 13.13
N HIS A 267 -39.81 -24.09 12.77
CA HIS A 267 -40.89 -23.24 12.22
C HIS A 267 -40.65 -22.73 10.80
N VAL A 268 -39.41 -22.48 10.38
CA VAL A 268 -39.11 -21.90 9.06
C VAL A 268 -38.81 -23.00 8.04
N LEU A 269 -37.69 -23.71 8.19
CA LEU A 269 -37.14 -24.58 7.16
C LEU A 269 -38.05 -25.78 6.80
N PRO A 270 -38.77 -26.44 7.73
CA PRO A 270 -39.73 -27.49 7.37
C PRO A 270 -40.94 -26.99 6.57
N VAL A 271 -41.27 -25.69 6.63
CA VAL A 271 -42.31 -25.09 5.78
C VAL A 271 -41.75 -24.83 4.39
N VAL A 272 -40.57 -24.19 4.31
CA VAL A 272 -39.84 -23.92 3.06
C VAL A 272 -39.62 -25.21 2.27
N THR A 273 -39.06 -26.26 2.88
CA THR A 273 -38.83 -27.55 2.21
C THR A 273 -40.10 -28.17 1.67
N ARG A 274 -41.21 -28.20 2.44
CA ARG A 274 -42.47 -28.79 1.97
C ARG A 274 -43.07 -28.01 0.79
N ARG A 275 -42.99 -26.68 0.79
CA ARG A 275 -43.49 -25.86 -0.32
C ARG A 275 -42.63 -26.03 -1.58
N LEU A 276 -41.30 -26.03 -1.44
CA LEU A 276 -40.37 -26.25 -2.55
C LEU A 276 -40.47 -27.67 -3.12
N ASP A 277 -40.55 -28.73 -2.30
CA ASP A 277 -40.80 -30.10 -2.78
C ASP A 277 -42.13 -30.18 -3.55
N SER A 278 -43.17 -29.43 -3.13
CA SER A 278 -44.46 -29.38 -3.87
C SER A 278 -44.36 -28.67 -5.24
N GLN A 279 -43.34 -27.83 -5.43
CA GLN A 279 -42.98 -27.18 -6.70
C GLN A 279 -41.95 -28.01 -7.50
N GLY A 280 -41.58 -29.21 -7.04
CA GLY A 280 -40.58 -30.09 -7.68
C GLY A 280 -39.12 -29.74 -7.33
N ILE A 281 -38.89 -28.83 -6.39
CA ILE A 281 -37.58 -28.29 -6.01
C ILE A 281 -37.15 -28.99 -4.73
N GLY A 282 -36.50 -30.14 -4.89
CA GLY A 282 -35.99 -30.89 -3.75
C GLY A 282 -34.95 -30.09 -2.97
N THR A 283 -35.17 -29.93 -1.67
CA THR A 283 -34.23 -29.29 -0.74
C THR A 283 -33.94 -30.18 0.47
N PHE A 284 -32.78 -29.97 1.10
CA PHE A 284 -32.37 -30.65 2.33
C PHE A 284 -31.26 -29.85 3.05
N TYR A 285 -30.93 -30.24 4.28
CA TYR A 285 -29.77 -29.69 4.99
C TYR A 285 -28.47 -29.96 4.23
N TYR A 286 -27.58 -28.96 4.22
CA TYR A 286 -26.29 -29.01 3.56
C TYR A 286 -25.43 -30.16 4.08
N GLY A 287 -24.61 -30.70 3.19
CA GLY A 287 -23.58 -31.65 3.56
C GLY A 287 -22.97 -32.33 2.37
N ASN A 288 -22.07 -33.26 2.69
CA ASN A 288 -21.30 -34.03 1.73
C ASN A 288 -21.34 -35.51 2.09
N PHE A 289 -21.49 -36.36 1.08
CA PHE A 289 -21.19 -37.78 1.20
C PHE A 289 -19.71 -37.98 1.55
N ASN A 290 -19.43 -38.87 2.51
CA ASN A 290 -18.10 -39.43 2.68
C ASN A 290 -17.77 -40.47 1.58
N ALA A 291 -16.52 -40.94 1.55
CA ALA A 291 -15.98 -41.73 0.44
C ALA A 291 -16.69 -43.06 0.12
N ASP A 292 -17.52 -43.61 1.01
CA ASP A 292 -18.32 -44.82 0.81
C ASP A 292 -19.86 -44.58 0.79
N HIS A 293 -20.30 -43.32 0.92
CA HIS A 293 -21.71 -42.92 1.05
C HIS A 293 -22.41 -43.60 2.25
N SER A 294 -21.73 -43.73 3.39
CA SER A 294 -22.32 -44.14 4.68
C SER A 294 -22.63 -42.97 5.64
N ARG A 295 -22.15 -41.75 5.31
CA ARG A 295 -22.25 -40.54 6.12
C ARG A 295 -22.51 -39.28 5.28
N TRP A 296 -23.41 -38.43 5.76
CA TRP A 296 -23.64 -37.06 5.28
C TRP A 296 -23.11 -36.08 6.33
N THR A 297 -22.15 -35.23 5.99
CA THR A 297 -21.50 -34.31 6.95
C THR A 297 -21.58 -32.87 6.48
N THR A 298 -22.01 -31.94 7.34
CA THR A 298 -22.03 -30.50 7.03
C THR A 298 -20.64 -29.84 7.11
N TYR A 299 -20.58 -28.51 6.96
CA TYR A 299 -19.36 -27.70 7.05
C TYR A 299 -18.92 -27.47 8.52
N GLY A 300 -17.79 -26.79 8.69
CA GLY A 300 -17.15 -26.61 10.00
C GLY A 300 -17.88 -25.62 10.92
N LEU A 301 -17.63 -25.75 12.22
CA LEU A 301 -18.28 -24.96 13.28
C LEU A 301 -17.68 -23.55 13.47
N GLU A 302 -16.60 -23.23 12.76
CA GLU A 302 -15.74 -22.10 13.08
C GLU A 302 -16.38 -20.72 12.76
N PRO A 303 -16.45 -19.75 13.70
CA PRO A 303 -17.05 -18.43 13.48
C PRO A 303 -16.40 -17.56 12.39
N ARG A 304 -15.31 -17.99 11.73
CA ARG A 304 -14.84 -17.41 10.47
C ARG A 304 -15.86 -17.46 9.32
N TYR A 305 -16.83 -18.39 9.36
CA TYR A 305 -17.92 -18.48 8.39
C TYR A 305 -19.05 -17.52 8.77
N GLY A 306 -19.64 -16.83 7.79
CA GLY A 306 -20.69 -15.82 8.02
C GLY A 306 -21.90 -16.37 8.79
N THR A 307 -22.37 -17.56 8.43
CA THR A 307 -23.51 -18.22 9.09
C THR A 307 -23.26 -18.50 10.58
N GLU A 308 -22.08 -19.04 10.90
CA GLU A 308 -21.69 -19.30 12.29
C GLU A 308 -21.46 -18.00 13.07
N TYR A 309 -20.83 -17.01 12.45
CA TYR A 309 -20.62 -15.69 13.02
C TYR A 309 -21.93 -15.00 13.42
N PHE A 310 -22.89 -14.89 12.48
CA PHE A 310 -24.15 -14.20 12.75
C PHE A 310 -25.05 -14.99 13.71
N GLY A 311 -25.00 -16.32 13.68
CA GLY A 311 -25.60 -17.18 14.70
C GLY A 311 -25.03 -16.94 16.10
N LEU A 312 -23.71 -16.83 16.23
CA LEU A 312 -23.03 -16.50 17.49
C LEU A 312 -23.35 -15.08 18.00
N CYS A 313 -23.67 -14.16 17.10
CA CYS A 313 -24.18 -12.82 17.41
C CYS A 313 -25.69 -12.79 17.77
N GLY A 314 -26.38 -13.94 17.84
CA GLY A 314 -27.80 -14.01 18.17
C GLY A 314 -28.72 -13.44 17.08
N ARG A 315 -28.31 -13.52 15.81
CA ARG A 315 -29.15 -13.24 14.63
C ARG A 315 -29.62 -14.56 14.01
N PHE A 316 -30.75 -14.55 13.31
CA PHE A 316 -31.12 -15.70 12.48
C PHE A 316 -30.19 -15.72 11.26
N SER A 317 -29.52 -16.83 10.98
CA SER A 317 -28.69 -16.97 9.78
C SER A 317 -29.07 -18.22 9.01
N ILE A 318 -29.17 -18.09 7.69
CA ILE A 318 -29.45 -19.20 6.77
C ILE A 318 -28.39 -19.19 5.68
N LEU A 319 -27.69 -20.31 5.54
CA LEU A 319 -26.87 -20.62 4.37
C LEU A 319 -27.79 -21.18 3.27
N ALA A 320 -27.72 -20.66 2.05
CA ALA A 320 -28.41 -21.20 0.89
C ALA A 320 -27.38 -21.62 -0.18
N GLU A 321 -27.41 -22.89 -0.58
CA GLU A 321 -26.36 -23.53 -1.38
C GLU A 321 -26.98 -24.19 -2.63
N SER A 322 -26.95 -23.48 -3.76
CA SER A 322 -27.50 -23.98 -5.02
C SER A 322 -26.67 -25.15 -5.59
N TYR A 323 -27.31 -26.12 -6.23
CA TYR A 323 -26.63 -27.34 -6.67
C TYR A 323 -25.88 -27.17 -8.00
N THR A 324 -24.55 -27.01 -7.92
CA THR A 324 -23.64 -26.60 -9.02
C THR A 324 -23.78 -27.35 -10.35
N TYR A 325 -24.19 -28.62 -10.33
CA TYR A 325 -24.31 -29.47 -11.52
C TYR A 325 -25.65 -29.33 -12.27
N ARG A 326 -26.62 -28.53 -11.76
CA ARG A 326 -27.85 -28.17 -12.48
C ARG A 326 -27.60 -27.05 -13.50
N PRO A 327 -28.37 -26.95 -14.60
CA PRO A 327 -28.33 -25.81 -15.52
C PRO A 327 -28.45 -24.47 -14.79
N TYR A 328 -27.73 -23.45 -15.26
CA TYR A 328 -27.66 -22.16 -14.59
C TYR A 328 -29.05 -21.53 -14.34
N GLU A 329 -29.97 -21.61 -15.32
CA GLU A 329 -31.36 -21.18 -15.15
C GLU A 329 -32.06 -21.86 -13.96
N GLU A 330 -31.94 -23.18 -13.83
CA GLU A 330 -32.55 -23.92 -12.72
C GLU A 330 -31.98 -23.48 -11.36
N ARG A 331 -30.69 -23.15 -11.30
CA ARG A 331 -30.05 -22.71 -10.04
C ARG A 331 -30.46 -21.30 -9.64
N VAL A 332 -30.50 -20.35 -10.59
CA VAL A 332 -31.00 -18.99 -10.33
C VAL A 332 -32.47 -19.06 -9.88
N ARG A 333 -33.29 -19.86 -10.57
CA ARG A 333 -34.70 -20.02 -10.26
C ARG A 333 -34.93 -20.68 -8.89
N ALA A 334 -34.21 -21.78 -8.58
CA ALA A 334 -34.29 -22.43 -7.28
C ALA A 334 -33.83 -21.50 -6.13
N SER A 335 -32.80 -20.68 -6.37
CA SER A 335 -32.33 -19.67 -5.40
C SER A 335 -33.38 -18.58 -5.16
N TRP A 336 -33.97 -18.02 -6.21
CA TRP A 336 -35.07 -17.05 -6.11
C TRP A 336 -36.27 -17.64 -5.35
N GLN A 337 -36.67 -18.88 -5.68
CA GLN A 337 -37.81 -19.55 -5.02
C GLN A 337 -37.51 -19.84 -3.55
N PHE A 338 -36.28 -20.26 -3.20
CA PHE A 338 -35.89 -20.47 -1.81
C PHE A 338 -35.88 -19.16 -1.00
N LEU A 339 -35.37 -18.06 -1.56
CA LEU A 339 -35.40 -16.74 -0.93
C LEU A 339 -36.83 -16.28 -0.67
N SER A 340 -37.71 -16.36 -1.68
CA SER A 340 -39.12 -15.99 -1.57
C SER A 340 -39.86 -16.82 -0.53
N GLU A 341 -39.68 -18.15 -0.53
CA GLU A 341 -40.32 -19.03 0.45
C GLU A 341 -39.79 -18.83 1.88
N CYS A 342 -38.50 -18.46 2.04
CA CYS A 342 -37.98 -18.05 3.35
C CYS A 342 -38.66 -16.77 3.85
N LEU A 343 -38.77 -15.74 3.00
CA LEU A 343 -39.46 -14.49 3.35
C LEU A 343 -40.93 -14.74 3.71
N ASP A 344 -41.65 -15.57 2.95
CA ASP A 344 -43.03 -15.95 3.27
C ASP A 344 -43.14 -16.77 4.57
N ALA A 345 -42.18 -17.66 4.85
CA ALA A 345 -42.14 -18.41 6.10
C ALA A 345 -41.86 -17.50 7.31
N PHE A 346 -41.00 -16.49 7.17
CA PHE A 346 -40.80 -15.46 8.20
C PHE A 346 -42.02 -14.57 8.37
N ALA A 347 -42.69 -14.15 7.29
CA ALA A 347 -43.91 -13.34 7.36
C ALA A 347 -45.05 -14.11 8.05
N ALA A 348 -45.24 -15.39 7.70
CA ALA A 348 -46.24 -16.27 8.32
C ALA A 348 -45.97 -16.57 9.80
N ASN A 349 -44.72 -16.46 10.27
CA ASN A 349 -44.31 -16.71 11.66
C ASN A 349 -43.76 -15.44 12.35
N ARG A 350 -44.12 -14.24 11.88
CA ARG A 350 -43.51 -12.96 12.26
C ARG A 350 -43.43 -12.74 13.77
N ASP A 351 -44.54 -12.95 14.49
CA ASP A 351 -44.59 -12.72 15.93
C ASP A 351 -43.73 -13.72 16.72
N ALA A 352 -43.63 -14.97 16.23
CA ALA A 352 -42.75 -15.98 16.79
C ALA A 352 -41.27 -15.68 16.51
N ALA A 353 -40.94 -15.15 15.33
CA ALA A 353 -39.60 -14.67 15.00
C ALA A 353 -39.20 -13.48 15.90
N VAL A 354 -40.10 -12.52 16.13
CA VAL A 354 -39.87 -11.39 17.07
C VAL A 354 -39.68 -11.89 18.51
N ALA A 355 -40.48 -12.87 18.96
CA ALA A 355 -40.32 -13.46 20.29
C ALA A 355 -39.00 -14.24 20.43
N ALA A 356 -38.59 -14.99 19.41
CA ALA A 356 -37.31 -15.70 19.39
C ALA A 356 -36.11 -14.72 19.33
N ARG A 357 -36.14 -13.68 18.49
CA ARG A 357 -35.17 -12.56 18.47
C ARG A 357 -34.98 -11.97 19.87
N ARG A 358 -36.10 -11.63 20.54
CA ARG A 358 -36.10 -11.10 21.90
C ARG A 358 -35.45 -12.09 22.89
N THR A 359 -35.85 -13.35 22.84
CA THR A 359 -35.32 -14.42 23.72
C THR A 359 -33.81 -14.62 23.54
N MET A 360 -33.30 -14.62 22.30
CA MET A 360 -31.86 -14.72 22.03
C MET A 360 -31.07 -13.58 22.68
N ARG A 361 -31.57 -12.34 22.56
CA ARG A 361 -30.90 -11.15 23.09
C ARG A 361 -31.01 -11.03 24.61
N GLU A 362 -32.17 -11.32 25.18
CA GLU A 362 -32.40 -11.23 26.63
C GLU A 362 -31.70 -12.37 27.40
N SER A 363 -31.70 -13.60 26.89
CA SER A 363 -31.07 -14.74 27.58
C SER A 363 -29.56 -14.58 27.76
N VAL A 364 -28.85 -14.10 26.74
CA VAL A 364 -27.39 -13.86 26.80
C VAL A 364 -27.05 -12.76 27.83
N VAL A 365 -27.84 -11.69 27.90
CA VAL A 365 -27.63 -10.59 28.86
C VAL A 365 -28.00 -11.00 30.28
N ALA A 366 -29.10 -11.75 30.46
CA ALA A 366 -29.55 -12.23 31.77
C ALA A 366 -28.61 -13.30 32.36
N ALA A 367 -28.03 -14.17 31.52
CA ALA A 367 -27.09 -15.18 31.98
C ALA A 367 -25.82 -14.58 32.63
N ASN A 368 -25.38 -13.38 32.17
CA ASN A 368 -24.30 -12.62 32.82
C ASN A 368 -24.68 -12.01 34.19
N GLN A 369 -25.91 -12.20 34.66
CA GLN A 369 -26.37 -11.81 36.00
C GLN A 369 -26.57 -13.02 36.93
N SER A 370 -26.37 -14.26 36.43
CA SER A 370 -26.52 -15.49 37.21
C SER A 370 -25.26 -15.84 37.98
N THR A 371 -25.39 -16.14 39.27
CA THR A 371 -24.34 -16.76 40.08
C THR A 371 -24.28 -18.29 39.93
N GLU A 372 -25.34 -18.90 39.38
CA GLU A 372 -25.36 -20.32 39.02
C GLU A 372 -24.73 -20.52 37.64
N ARG A 373 -23.90 -21.57 37.51
CA ARG A 373 -22.86 -21.73 36.48
C ARG A 373 -23.39 -21.63 35.03
N ASP A 374 -23.29 -20.43 34.45
CA ASP A 374 -23.34 -20.24 33.01
C ASP A 374 -21.97 -20.51 32.37
N SER A 375 -21.95 -21.29 31.29
CA SER A 375 -20.74 -21.70 30.59
C SER A 375 -20.89 -21.52 29.07
N VAL A 376 -19.91 -20.88 28.46
CA VAL A 376 -19.89 -20.59 27.02
C VAL A 376 -18.91 -21.55 26.33
N PRO A 377 -19.37 -22.33 25.34
CA PRO A 377 -18.50 -23.10 24.47
C PRO A 377 -17.53 -22.21 23.67
N ILE A 378 -16.26 -22.64 23.61
CA ILE A 378 -15.18 -22.01 22.85
C ILE A 378 -14.47 -22.97 21.86
N ALA A 379 -14.84 -24.25 21.91
CA ALA A 379 -14.48 -25.24 20.91
C ALA A 379 -15.58 -26.32 20.85
N GLY A 380 -15.73 -26.95 19.69
CA GLY A 380 -16.70 -28.02 19.48
C GLY A 380 -16.29 -28.98 18.39
N GLU A 381 -17.02 -30.10 18.31
CA GLU A 381 -16.91 -31.05 17.21
C GLU A 381 -18.27 -31.40 16.64
N LEU A 382 -18.31 -31.79 15.37
CA LEU A 382 -19.52 -32.30 14.72
C LEU A 382 -19.85 -33.69 15.27
N ALA A 383 -21.11 -33.89 15.61
CA ALA A 383 -21.70 -35.11 16.11
C ALA A 383 -22.88 -35.54 15.23
N LYS A 384 -23.26 -36.82 15.34
CA LYS A 384 -24.37 -37.39 14.57
C LYS A 384 -25.73 -37.19 15.23
N TYR A 385 -26.74 -37.03 14.38
CA TYR A 385 -28.13 -37.22 14.76
C TYR A 385 -28.40 -38.68 15.14
N ALA A 386 -29.40 -38.89 16.02
CA ALA A 386 -29.79 -40.22 16.47
C ALA A 386 -30.53 -41.02 15.37
N GLU A 387 -31.29 -40.31 14.54
CA GLU A 387 -31.99 -40.86 13.38
C GLU A 387 -31.11 -40.75 12.13
N LYS A 388 -31.24 -41.71 11.21
CA LYS A 388 -30.60 -41.65 9.90
C LYS A 388 -31.39 -40.76 8.95
N ALA A 389 -30.68 -40.05 8.08
CA ALA A 389 -31.29 -39.27 7.01
C ALA A 389 -31.36 -40.09 5.71
N VAL A 390 -32.43 -39.90 4.93
CA VAL A 390 -32.55 -40.44 3.57
C VAL A 390 -32.05 -39.38 2.58
N ILE A 391 -30.81 -39.54 2.12
CA ILE A 391 -30.14 -38.60 1.22
C ILE A 391 -30.34 -39.02 -0.24
N ARG A 392 -30.86 -38.11 -1.06
CA ARG A 392 -31.15 -38.35 -2.49
C ARG A 392 -29.88 -38.24 -3.34
N GLY A 393 -29.21 -39.35 -3.63
CA GLY A 393 -27.95 -39.42 -4.37
C GLY A 393 -28.03 -40.13 -5.73
N PHE A 394 -26.87 -40.61 -6.21
CA PHE A 394 -26.72 -41.43 -7.41
C PHE A 394 -25.95 -42.72 -7.11
N ARG A 395 -26.28 -43.81 -7.82
CA ARG A 395 -25.56 -45.09 -7.74
C ARG A 395 -24.11 -44.92 -8.19
N ARG A 396 -23.21 -45.71 -7.59
CA ARG A 396 -21.79 -45.79 -7.95
C ARG A 396 -21.46 -47.10 -8.65
N ASP A 397 -20.48 -47.07 -9.54
CA ASP A 397 -19.90 -48.24 -10.19
C ASP A 397 -18.85 -48.93 -9.31
N GLU A 398 -18.28 -50.03 -9.82
CA GLU A 398 -17.24 -50.82 -9.13
C GLU A 398 -15.93 -50.05 -8.88
N ARG A 399 -15.73 -48.88 -9.53
CA ARG A 399 -14.59 -47.99 -9.34
C ARG A 399 -14.91 -46.82 -8.40
N GLY A 400 -16.13 -46.77 -7.87
CA GLY A 400 -16.61 -45.70 -6.99
C GLY A 400 -16.98 -44.41 -7.73
N ALA A 401 -17.10 -44.40 -9.05
CA ALA A 401 -17.59 -43.27 -9.82
C ALA A 401 -19.13 -43.31 -9.91
N GLU A 402 -19.80 -42.15 -9.90
CA GLU A 402 -21.26 -42.11 -9.99
C GLU A 402 -21.78 -42.33 -11.42
N THR A 403 -22.78 -43.20 -11.55
CA THR A 403 -23.37 -43.59 -12.84
C THR A 403 -24.50 -42.68 -13.32
N GLY A 404 -24.83 -41.63 -12.56
CA GLY A 404 -25.99 -40.75 -12.81
C GLY A 404 -27.35 -41.44 -12.62
N THR A 405 -27.39 -42.73 -12.26
CA THR A 405 -28.63 -43.45 -11.96
C THR A 405 -29.11 -43.07 -10.56
N PRO A 406 -30.36 -42.61 -10.36
CA PRO A 406 -30.87 -42.25 -9.03
C PRO A 406 -30.73 -43.37 -7.99
N ASN A 407 -30.27 -43.02 -6.78
CA ASN A 407 -30.25 -43.93 -5.64
C ASN A 407 -30.40 -43.16 -4.32
N ASP A 408 -31.27 -43.61 -3.42
CA ASP A 408 -31.45 -43.00 -2.11
C ASP A 408 -30.68 -43.78 -1.04
N TYR A 409 -30.04 -43.04 -0.11
CA TYR A 409 -29.10 -43.57 0.87
C TYR A 409 -29.59 -43.29 2.29
N GLU A 410 -29.83 -44.32 3.10
CA GLU A 410 -30.23 -44.19 4.51
C GLU A 410 -29.01 -44.22 5.44
N ILE A 411 -28.52 -43.04 5.82
CA ILE A 411 -27.15 -42.84 6.32
C ILE A 411 -27.05 -41.96 7.56
N GLU A 412 -25.90 -41.99 8.23
CA GLU A 412 -25.63 -41.11 9.38
C GLU A 412 -25.58 -39.65 8.93
N PHE A 413 -26.38 -38.78 9.55
CA PHE A 413 -26.28 -37.34 9.36
C PHE A 413 -25.47 -36.71 10.50
N TRP A 414 -24.36 -36.04 10.15
CA TRP A 414 -23.46 -35.32 11.04
C TRP A 414 -23.63 -33.82 10.81
N GLY A 415 -24.44 -33.20 11.67
CA GLY A 415 -24.84 -31.79 11.63
C GLY A 415 -25.39 -31.32 12.98
N ARG A 416 -24.99 -31.97 14.08
CA ARG A 416 -25.13 -31.46 15.45
C ARG A 416 -23.75 -31.05 15.92
N ALA A 417 -23.62 -30.01 16.73
CA ALA A 417 -22.36 -29.75 17.45
C ALA A 417 -22.41 -30.28 18.89
N GLU A 418 -21.28 -30.75 19.38
CA GLU A 418 -21.04 -31.02 20.80
C GLU A 418 -19.87 -30.16 21.30
N PRO A 419 -20.00 -29.50 22.47
CA PRO A 419 -18.94 -28.66 23.01
C PRO A 419 -17.80 -29.52 23.56
N THR A 420 -16.62 -29.41 22.96
CA THR A 420 -15.39 -30.08 23.43
C THR A 420 -14.67 -29.24 24.48
N ARG A 421 -14.87 -27.91 24.47
CA ARG A 421 -14.35 -26.98 25.47
C ARG A 421 -15.34 -25.87 25.77
N SER A 422 -15.55 -25.58 27.06
CA SER A 422 -16.35 -24.45 27.54
C SER A 422 -15.61 -23.72 28.66
N VAL A 423 -15.84 -22.41 28.77
CA VAL A 423 -15.37 -21.58 29.90
C VAL A 423 -16.57 -21.10 30.72
N ARG A 424 -16.39 -20.88 32.02
CA ARG A 424 -17.38 -20.15 32.83
C ARG A 424 -17.45 -18.72 32.29
N ARG A 425 -18.65 -18.17 32.06
CA ARG A 425 -18.77 -16.76 31.62
C ARG A 425 -18.18 -15.84 32.70
N PRO A 426 -17.17 -15.00 32.40
CA PRO A 426 -16.72 -13.96 33.33
C PRO A 426 -17.69 -12.77 33.27
N TRP A 427 -17.79 -11.99 34.35
CA TRP A 427 -18.59 -10.76 34.36
C TRP A 427 -18.11 -9.74 33.32
N ALA A 428 -16.78 -9.62 33.17
CA ALA A 428 -16.13 -8.82 32.13
C ALA A 428 -14.75 -9.38 31.75
N TYR A 429 -14.24 -8.98 30.59
CA TYR A 429 -12.80 -9.02 30.30
C TYR A 429 -12.19 -7.64 30.53
N ALA A 430 -10.93 -7.59 30.93
CA ALA A 430 -10.10 -6.39 30.88
C ALA A 430 -8.89 -6.59 29.97
N LEU A 431 -8.51 -5.54 29.24
CA LEU A 431 -7.36 -5.50 28.35
C LEU A 431 -6.51 -4.25 28.72
N PRO A 432 -5.17 -4.32 28.66
CA PRO A 432 -4.34 -3.14 28.86
C PRO A 432 -4.59 -2.09 27.76
N PHE A 433 -4.27 -0.82 28.02
CA PHE A 433 -4.47 0.25 27.03
C PHE A 433 -3.68 0.01 25.73
N GLU A 434 -2.55 -0.68 25.82
CA GLU A 434 -1.71 -1.12 24.70
C GLU A 434 -2.43 -2.09 23.74
N ALA A 435 -3.45 -2.83 24.22
CA ALA A 435 -4.26 -3.73 23.39
C ALA A 435 -5.35 -2.99 22.58
N SER A 436 -5.14 -1.71 22.27
CA SER A 436 -6.08 -0.84 21.54
C SER A 436 -6.49 -1.38 20.17
N ARG A 437 -5.60 -2.13 19.48
CA ARG A 437 -5.90 -2.87 18.25
C ARG A 437 -7.01 -3.91 18.45
N VAL A 438 -6.98 -4.66 19.55
CA VAL A 438 -7.99 -5.67 19.88
C VAL A 438 -9.27 -4.99 20.35
N ALA A 439 -9.18 -3.96 21.20
CA ALA A 439 -10.33 -3.14 21.58
C ALA A 439 -11.03 -2.47 20.37
N ALA A 440 -10.28 -2.08 19.33
CA ALA A 440 -10.84 -1.62 18.07
C ALA A 440 -11.49 -2.75 17.27
N ARG A 441 -10.85 -3.92 17.16
CA ARG A 441 -11.42 -5.08 16.46
C ARG A 441 -12.75 -5.50 17.09
N LEU A 442 -12.81 -5.61 18.42
CA LEU A 442 -14.06 -5.84 19.18
C LEU A 442 -15.16 -4.84 18.78
N ARG A 443 -14.87 -3.54 18.75
CA ARG A 443 -15.86 -2.52 18.34
C ARG A 443 -16.29 -2.65 16.88
N MET A 444 -15.42 -3.10 15.98
CA MET A 444 -15.81 -3.44 14.59
C MET A 444 -16.81 -4.61 14.53
N HIS A 445 -16.80 -5.52 15.52
CA HIS A 445 -17.85 -6.54 15.70
C HIS A 445 -19.11 -6.01 16.41
N GLY A 446 -19.24 -4.70 16.66
CA GLY A 446 -20.37 -4.12 17.40
C GLY A 446 -20.35 -4.40 18.91
N VAL A 447 -19.17 -4.72 19.47
CA VAL A 447 -18.98 -4.88 20.93
C VAL A 447 -18.82 -3.51 21.58
N ARG A 448 -19.63 -3.22 22.60
CA ARG A 448 -19.40 -2.09 23.50
C ARG A 448 -18.14 -2.36 24.31
N VAL A 449 -17.19 -1.42 24.23
CA VAL A 449 -15.94 -1.42 24.97
C VAL A 449 -15.88 -0.12 25.77
N GLU A 450 -15.58 -0.25 27.05
CA GLU A 450 -15.47 0.86 27.99
C GLU A 450 -14.01 1.05 28.42
N GLN A 451 -13.69 2.17 29.05
CA GLN A 451 -12.39 2.44 29.65
C GLN A 451 -12.52 2.83 31.12
N LEU A 452 -11.59 2.33 31.94
CA LEU A 452 -11.39 2.83 33.31
C LEU A 452 -11.01 4.32 33.28
N THR A 453 -11.61 5.11 34.15
CA THR A 453 -11.29 6.55 34.33
C THR A 453 -10.32 6.82 35.49
N ALA A 454 -10.07 5.80 36.33
CA ALA A 454 -9.07 5.79 37.40
C ALA A 454 -8.45 4.38 37.52
N ASP A 455 -7.26 4.28 38.10
CA ASP A 455 -6.62 2.99 38.40
C ASP A 455 -7.51 2.16 39.34
N GLN A 456 -7.58 0.84 39.11
CA GLN A 456 -8.36 -0.10 39.92
C GLN A 456 -7.50 -1.32 40.30
N THR A 457 -7.64 -1.81 41.53
CA THR A 457 -7.05 -3.10 41.94
C THR A 457 -8.18 -4.05 42.29
N LEU A 458 -8.22 -5.20 41.63
CA LEU A 458 -9.25 -6.23 41.80
C LEU A 458 -8.67 -7.61 41.53
N VAL A 459 -9.37 -8.66 41.98
CA VAL A 459 -8.99 -10.05 41.67
C VAL A 459 -9.35 -10.35 40.22
N ALA A 460 -8.34 -10.64 39.40
CA ALA A 460 -8.53 -11.05 38.01
C ALA A 460 -7.77 -12.35 37.72
N GLU A 461 -8.24 -13.11 36.73
CA GLU A 461 -7.51 -14.26 36.19
C GLU A 461 -6.66 -13.79 35.00
N SER A 462 -5.34 -14.02 35.04
CA SER A 462 -4.43 -13.77 33.91
C SER A 462 -3.99 -15.09 33.26
N ALA A 463 -3.93 -15.13 31.93
CA ALA A 463 -3.46 -16.29 31.17
C ALA A 463 -1.94 -16.25 30.92
N VAL A 464 -1.29 -17.42 31.08
CA VAL A 464 0.11 -17.67 30.68
C VAL A 464 0.12 -18.82 29.68
N ALA A 465 0.80 -18.66 28.54
CA ALA A 465 0.89 -19.70 27.51
C ALA A 465 1.79 -20.86 27.98
N GLU A 466 1.24 -22.08 28.04
CA GLU A 466 2.02 -23.30 28.34
C GLU A 466 2.52 -23.98 27.08
N LYS A 467 1.73 -23.92 26.00
CA LYS A 467 2.02 -24.55 24.71
C LYS A 467 1.46 -23.69 23.58
N ILE A 468 2.25 -23.53 22.52
CA ILE A 468 1.87 -22.80 21.30
C ILE A 468 2.17 -23.70 20.10
N GLU A 469 1.17 -24.01 19.29
CA GLU A 469 1.30 -24.81 18.06
C GLU A 469 0.86 -23.98 16.86
N ARG A 470 1.75 -23.80 15.86
CA ARG A 470 1.48 -22.99 14.66
C ARG A 470 1.37 -23.87 13.42
N ARG A 471 0.31 -23.67 12.63
CA ARG A 471 0.03 -24.43 11.40
C ARG A 471 0.99 -24.05 10.27
N SER A 472 1.49 -25.06 9.54
CA SER A 472 2.14 -24.90 8.23
C SER A 472 1.52 -25.89 7.21
N PRO A 473 1.30 -25.49 5.94
CA PRO A 473 1.46 -24.14 5.40
C PRO A 473 0.43 -23.15 5.98
N PRO A 474 0.71 -21.83 5.88
CA PRO A 474 -0.23 -20.78 6.31
C PRO A 474 -1.61 -20.89 5.65
N PHE A 475 -2.65 -20.50 6.37
CA PHE A 475 -4.03 -20.43 5.90
C PHE A 475 -4.49 -18.97 5.87
N GLN A 476 -5.00 -18.49 4.73
CA GLN A 476 -5.44 -17.08 4.57
C GLN A 476 -4.35 -16.06 4.98
N ARG A 477 -3.07 -16.34 4.68
CA ARG A 477 -1.87 -15.59 5.12
C ARG A 477 -1.47 -15.72 6.60
N HIS A 478 -2.20 -16.49 7.42
CA HIS A 478 -1.89 -16.71 8.84
C HIS A 478 -1.30 -18.09 9.15
N ALA A 479 -0.31 -18.13 10.04
CA ALA A 479 0.18 -19.38 10.65
C ALA A 479 -0.70 -19.69 11.87
N LEU A 480 -1.90 -20.23 11.61
CA LEU A 480 -2.95 -20.40 12.64
C LEU A 480 -2.41 -21.05 13.92
N THR A 481 -2.70 -20.41 15.06
CA THR A 481 -2.11 -20.76 16.35
C THR A 481 -3.11 -21.48 17.26
N ALA A 482 -2.73 -22.62 17.84
CA ALA A 482 -3.43 -23.21 18.98
C ALA A 482 -2.64 -22.95 20.26
N ILE A 483 -3.28 -22.38 21.28
CA ILE A 483 -2.67 -22.11 22.58
C ILE A 483 -3.30 -23.02 23.65
N THR A 484 -2.46 -23.62 24.49
CA THR A 484 -2.87 -24.13 25.81
C THR A 484 -2.42 -23.12 26.85
N ALA A 485 -3.32 -22.66 27.72
CA ALA A 485 -3.04 -21.59 28.67
C ALA A 485 -3.36 -21.99 30.11
N ARG A 486 -2.48 -21.61 31.04
CA ARG A 486 -2.69 -21.70 32.48
C ARG A 486 -3.23 -20.37 33.00
N TRP A 487 -4.34 -20.43 33.72
CA TRP A 487 -4.98 -19.27 34.32
C TRP A 487 -4.59 -19.13 35.79
N GLU A 488 -4.18 -17.92 36.19
CA GLU A 488 -3.81 -17.58 37.57
C GLU A 488 -4.73 -16.47 38.09
N SER A 489 -5.46 -16.72 39.18
CA SER A 489 -6.22 -15.70 39.89
C SER A 489 -5.32 -14.95 40.88
N LYS A 490 -5.24 -13.61 40.77
CA LYS A 490 -4.43 -12.75 41.63
C LYS A 490 -4.94 -11.31 41.67
N ASP A 491 -4.57 -10.60 42.73
CA ASP A 491 -4.75 -9.14 42.81
C ASP A 491 -4.01 -8.48 41.63
N THR A 492 -4.77 -7.84 40.75
CA THR A 492 -4.31 -7.25 39.51
C THR A 492 -4.63 -5.76 39.52
N MET A 493 -3.62 -4.93 39.33
CA MET A 493 -3.79 -3.49 39.13
C MET A 493 -4.04 -3.22 37.65
N LEU A 494 -5.24 -2.75 37.32
CA LEU A 494 -5.64 -2.26 36.01
C LEU A 494 -5.49 -0.73 36.00
N PRO A 495 -4.54 -0.15 35.24
CA PRO A 495 -4.40 1.30 35.14
C PRO A 495 -5.63 1.97 34.52
N ALA A 496 -5.82 3.26 34.81
CA ALA A 496 -6.72 4.12 34.07
C ALA A 496 -6.47 3.98 32.55
N ARG A 497 -7.55 4.07 31.77
CA ARG A 497 -7.63 3.81 30.32
C ARG A 497 -7.52 2.34 29.91
N SER A 498 -7.26 1.39 30.81
CA SER A 498 -7.46 -0.04 30.51
C SER A 498 -8.88 -0.25 30.00
N TYR A 499 -9.02 -1.08 28.96
CA TYR A 499 -10.30 -1.39 28.37
C TYR A 499 -11.04 -2.42 29.22
N VAL A 500 -12.34 -2.23 29.42
CA VAL A 500 -13.22 -3.19 30.09
C VAL A 500 -14.35 -3.54 29.13
N VAL A 501 -14.60 -4.84 29.00
CA VAL A 501 -15.57 -5.42 28.07
C VAL A 501 -16.55 -6.25 28.90
N ARG A 502 -17.59 -5.58 29.42
CA ARG A 502 -18.65 -6.22 30.21
C ARG A 502 -19.48 -7.16 29.34
N LEU A 503 -19.85 -8.33 29.85
CA LEU A 503 -20.64 -9.32 29.11
C LEU A 503 -22.17 -9.13 29.24
N ASN A 504 -22.64 -7.99 29.76
CA ASN A 504 -24.06 -7.61 29.81
C ASN A 504 -24.52 -6.96 28.48
N GLN A 505 -24.16 -7.58 27.35
CA GLN A 505 -24.43 -7.07 26.01
C GLN A 505 -24.73 -8.20 25.01
N PRO A 506 -25.45 -7.95 23.89
CA PRO A 506 -25.93 -9.01 23.01
C PRO A 506 -24.83 -9.93 22.45
N ASN A 507 -23.65 -9.39 22.15
CA ASN A 507 -22.54 -10.13 21.53
C ASN A 507 -21.69 -10.92 22.54
N ALA A 508 -22.14 -11.14 23.78
CA ALA A 508 -21.28 -11.73 24.82
C ALA A 508 -20.72 -13.12 24.49
N ASN A 509 -21.44 -13.96 23.73
CA ASN A 509 -20.92 -15.26 23.31
C ASN A 509 -19.79 -15.11 22.26
N LEU A 510 -19.89 -14.12 21.36
CA LEU A 510 -18.82 -13.75 20.44
C LEU A 510 -17.60 -13.20 21.21
N ILE A 511 -17.81 -12.29 22.18
CA ILE A 511 -16.71 -11.69 22.96
C ILE A 511 -15.84 -12.76 23.62
N VAL A 512 -16.46 -13.77 24.24
CA VAL A 512 -15.76 -14.92 24.82
C VAL A 512 -14.97 -15.67 23.73
N ASN A 513 -15.60 -15.99 22.60
CA ASN A 513 -14.92 -16.72 21.52
C ASN A 513 -13.79 -15.92 20.85
N LEU A 514 -13.83 -14.59 20.85
CA LEU A 514 -12.77 -13.73 20.32
C LEU A 514 -11.58 -13.59 21.29
N LEU A 515 -11.85 -13.41 22.60
CA LEU A 515 -10.82 -13.07 23.60
C LEU A 515 -10.21 -14.27 24.31
N GLU A 516 -10.89 -15.41 24.36
CA GLU A 516 -10.33 -16.62 24.97
C GLU A 516 -9.14 -17.14 24.14
N PRO A 517 -7.91 -17.20 24.70
CA PRO A 517 -6.73 -17.58 23.91
C PRO A 517 -6.76 -19.03 23.42
N GLU A 518 -7.57 -19.85 24.07
CA GLU A 518 -7.75 -21.28 23.81
C GLU A 518 -9.02 -21.59 23.00
N SER A 519 -9.63 -20.54 22.42
CA SER A 519 -10.73 -20.63 21.46
C SER A 519 -10.27 -21.31 20.17
N GLN A 520 -11.14 -22.13 19.57
CA GLN A 520 -10.86 -22.84 18.32
C GLN A 520 -10.67 -21.89 17.12
N ASP A 521 -11.23 -20.69 17.19
CA ASP A 521 -11.19 -19.69 16.12
C ASP A 521 -11.23 -18.25 16.66
N GLY A 522 -10.49 -17.98 17.74
CA GLY A 522 -10.41 -16.67 18.38
C GLY A 522 -9.30 -15.77 17.82
N LEU A 523 -9.13 -14.58 18.38
CA LEU A 523 -8.09 -13.63 17.92
C LEU A 523 -6.67 -14.19 18.14
N ALA A 524 -6.47 -15.03 19.16
CA ALA A 524 -5.23 -15.80 19.34
C ALA A 524 -4.95 -16.74 18.15
N THR A 525 -5.98 -17.44 17.66
CA THR A 525 -5.89 -18.34 16.52
C THR A 525 -5.42 -17.63 15.25
N TRP A 526 -5.79 -16.36 15.11
CA TRP A 526 -5.45 -15.47 13.99
C TRP A 526 -4.21 -14.59 14.23
N ASN A 527 -3.32 -14.98 15.15
CA ASN A 527 -2.04 -14.32 15.43
C ASN A 527 -2.13 -12.87 15.96
N PHE A 528 -3.27 -12.42 16.52
CA PHE A 528 -3.40 -11.04 17.01
C PHE A 528 -2.57 -10.74 18.28
N TRP A 529 -2.12 -11.79 18.98
CA TRP A 529 -1.30 -11.69 20.20
C TRP A 529 0.16 -12.12 20.01
N ASP A 530 0.60 -12.48 18.79
CA ASP A 530 1.94 -13.04 18.54
C ASP A 530 3.10 -12.07 18.89
N ALA A 531 2.81 -10.76 18.99
CA ALA A 531 3.78 -9.75 19.43
C ALA A 531 3.95 -9.70 20.97
N ASP A 532 2.95 -10.16 21.72
CA ASP A 532 2.92 -10.19 23.19
C ASP A 532 3.16 -11.61 23.74
N CYS A 533 2.93 -12.64 22.92
CA CYS A 533 2.99 -14.05 23.25
C CYS A 533 3.67 -14.84 22.11
N ALA A 534 4.99 -14.73 22.02
CA ALA A 534 5.78 -15.40 20.99
C ALA A 534 6.06 -16.86 21.37
N ASP A 535 6.38 -17.08 22.65
CA ASP A 535 6.96 -18.30 23.21
C ASP A 535 6.17 -18.84 24.43
N ALA A 536 6.40 -20.10 24.79
CA ALA A 536 5.82 -20.69 25.99
C ALA A 536 6.43 -20.05 27.26
N GLY A 537 5.56 -19.64 28.20
CA GLY A 537 5.91 -18.85 29.38
C GLY A 537 5.48 -17.39 29.31
N ASP A 538 5.15 -16.87 28.11
CA ASP A 538 4.67 -15.51 27.94
C ASP A 538 3.27 -15.31 28.57
N SER A 539 3.03 -14.10 29.09
CA SER A 539 1.73 -13.69 29.62
C SER A 539 0.86 -13.10 28.53
N ILE A 540 -0.35 -13.61 28.37
CA ILE A 540 -1.29 -13.14 27.36
C ILE A 540 -2.05 -11.93 27.95
N PRO A 541 -2.11 -10.77 27.27
CA PRO A 541 -2.66 -9.52 27.82
C PRO A 541 -4.21 -9.48 27.84
N VAL A 542 -4.83 -10.56 28.31
CA VAL A 542 -6.28 -10.73 28.50
C VAL A 542 -6.52 -11.16 29.95
N TYR A 543 -7.34 -10.37 30.66
CA TYR A 543 -7.71 -10.63 32.05
C TYR A 543 -9.20 -10.95 32.14
N ARG A 544 -9.57 -12.03 32.84
CA ARG A 544 -10.98 -12.28 33.21
C ARG A 544 -11.29 -11.64 34.56
N ILE A 545 -12.44 -10.98 34.65
CA ILE A 545 -13.02 -10.50 35.91
C ILE A 545 -14.25 -11.37 36.16
N SER A 546 -14.15 -12.30 37.12
CA SER A 546 -15.18 -13.34 37.31
C SER A 546 -16.44 -12.82 38.00
N ASP A 547 -16.28 -11.91 38.97
CA ASP A 547 -17.37 -11.41 39.83
C ASP A 547 -17.71 -9.93 39.51
N PRO A 548 -18.93 -9.44 39.83
CA PRO A 548 -19.31 -8.05 39.56
C PRO A 548 -18.54 -7.02 40.40
N HIS A 549 -17.99 -6.00 39.74
CA HIS A 549 -17.36 -4.85 40.39
C HIS A 549 -18.01 -3.52 39.98
N ASP A 550 -18.07 -2.56 40.90
CA ASP A 550 -18.41 -1.18 40.59
C ASP A 550 -17.14 -0.46 40.10
N LEU A 551 -17.04 -0.30 38.77
CA LEU A 551 -15.84 0.25 38.11
C LEU A 551 -16.14 1.64 37.54
N PRO A 552 -15.23 2.62 37.71
CA PRO A 552 -15.44 3.98 37.22
C PRO A 552 -15.18 4.04 35.70
N LEU A 553 -16.20 3.70 34.90
CA LEU A 553 -16.10 3.48 33.45
C LEU A 553 -16.61 4.66 32.60
N ARG A 554 -16.08 4.78 31.38
CA ARG A 554 -16.64 5.58 30.27
C ARG A 554 -16.78 4.72 29.02
N GLU A 555 -17.81 4.94 28.20
CA GLU A 555 -17.97 4.28 26.90
C GLU A 555 -16.99 4.87 25.84
N VAL A 556 -16.75 4.13 24.74
CA VAL A 556 -15.81 4.52 23.68
C VAL A 556 -16.50 4.44 22.30
N ASP A 557 -17.38 5.42 22.05
CA ASP A 557 -18.41 5.41 21.00
C ASP A 557 -17.89 5.42 19.54
N ALA A 558 -16.72 6.03 19.30
CA ALA A 558 -16.08 6.04 18.00
C ALA A 558 -14.78 5.23 18.05
N ILE A 559 -14.23 4.83 16.90
CA ILE A 559 -12.76 4.78 16.78
C ILE A 559 -12.28 6.22 16.92
N GLU A 560 -12.30 6.75 18.15
CA GLU A 560 -11.47 7.88 18.52
C GLU A 560 -10.06 7.48 18.11
N PRO A 561 -9.34 8.32 17.36
CA PRO A 561 -7.91 8.26 17.39
C PRO A 561 -7.48 8.70 18.81
N ALA A 562 -7.56 7.74 19.72
CA ALA A 562 -7.32 7.86 21.16
C ALA A 562 -5.82 7.93 21.47
N GLU A 563 -5.02 7.66 20.44
CA GLU A 563 -3.60 7.53 20.50
C GLU A 563 -2.93 8.70 19.78
N ARG A 564 -2.12 9.43 20.54
CA ARG A 564 -1.13 10.32 19.95
C ARG A 564 -0.02 9.47 19.34
N LEU A 565 0.57 9.98 18.28
CA LEU A 565 1.87 9.52 17.81
C LEU A 565 2.91 9.88 18.88
N ASP A 566 3.93 9.05 18.99
CA ASP A 566 5.12 9.33 19.78
C ASP A 566 6.36 8.78 19.06
N LEU A 567 7.53 9.13 19.57
CA LEU A 567 8.80 8.75 18.94
C LEU A 567 9.08 7.24 19.01
N ASP A 568 8.56 6.53 20.01
CA ASP A 568 8.73 5.08 20.14
C ASP A 568 7.88 4.30 19.12
N ARG A 569 6.72 4.86 18.74
CA ARG A 569 5.83 4.29 17.72
C ARG A 569 6.27 4.56 16.29
N ILE A 570 6.95 5.69 16.05
CA ILE A 570 7.45 6.05 14.72
C ILE A 570 8.87 5.47 14.46
N TYR A 571 9.75 5.55 15.47
CA TYR A 571 11.19 5.26 15.36
C TYR A 571 11.73 4.23 16.38
N GLY A 572 10.93 3.79 17.35
CA GLY A 572 11.40 2.91 18.44
C GLY A 572 11.61 1.45 18.00
N PRO A 573 12.71 0.78 18.40
CA PRO A 573 13.08 -0.53 17.87
C PRO A 573 12.19 -1.70 18.32
N LYS A 574 11.32 -1.52 19.33
CA LYS A 574 10.47 -2.57 19.91
C LYS A 574 8.97 -2.28 19.88
N ARG A 575 8.56 -1.04 19.59
CA ARG A 575 7.17 -0.56 19.65
C ARG A 575 6.72 0.16 18.37
N ARG A 576 7.51 0.06 17.30
CA ARG A 576 7.18 0.64 16.00
C ARG A 576 5.93 -0.02 15.43
N VAL A 577 4.91 0.77 15.15
CA VAL A 577 3.70 0.28 14.50
C VAL A 577 3.94 0.28 12.98
N PRO A 578 3.55 -0.77 12.23
CA PRO A 578 3.92 -0.93 10.81
C PRO A 578 3.08 -0.07 9.84
N ILE A 579 2.79 1.18 10.22
CA ILE A 579 1.99 2.19 9.48
C ILE A 579 2.61 2.55 8.11
N GLY A 580 3.82 2.08 7.81
CA GLY A 580 4.50 2.34 6.52
C GLY A 580 3.98 1.50 5.35
N GLY A 581 3.06 0.56 5.60
CA GLY A 581 3.00 -0.68 4.84
C GLY A 581 4.29 -1.50 5.02
N SER A 582 4.23 -2.81 4.76
CA SER A 582 5.47 -3.50 4.45
C SER A 582 5.96 -2.99 3.09
N GLY A 583 7.06 -2.22 3.11
CA GLY A 583 7.87 -1.94 1.91
C GLY A 583 8.57 -3.20 1.37
N GLY A 584 7.98 -4.38 1.57
CA GLY A 584 8.39 -5.63 0.94
C GLY A 584 8.30 -5.40 -0.55
N GLY A 585 9.47 -5.35 -1.18
CA GLY A 585 9.61 -4.74 -2.50
C GLY A 585 8.63 -5.36 -3.48
N GLY A 586 7.92 -4.50 -4.23
CA GLY A 586 7.12 -4.95 -5.37
C GLY A 586 7.96 -5.90 -6.22
N GLY A 587 7.48 -7.15 -6.30
CA GLY A 587 8.32 -8.34 -6.49
C GLY A 587 9.29 -8.28 -7.67
N ARG A 588 10.40 -9.00 -7.56
CA ARG A 588 11.41 -9.03 -8.63
C ARG A 588 10.91 -9.88 -9.78
N TRP A 589 10.66 -9.28 -10.95
CA TRP A 589 10.33 -10.03 -12.18
C TRP A 589 11.32 -11.15 -12.43
N LEU A 590 10.80 -12.34 -12.75
CA LEU A 590 11.62 -13.48 -13.17
C LEU A 590 11.95 -13.32 -14.66
N PRO A 591 13.22 -13.47 -15.08
CA PRO A 591 13.64 -13.27 -16.46
C PRO A 591 12.83 -14.12 -17.45
N GLY A 592 12.37 -13.48 -18.54
CA GLY A 592 11.61 -14.13 -19.60
C GLY A 592 10.27 -14.75 -19.19
N ALA A 593 9.71 -14.39 -18.03
CA ALA A 593 8.47 -14.96 -17.51
C ALA A 593 7.43 -13.91 -17.12
N ASP A 594 6.15 -14.23 -17.33
CA ASP A 594 5.01 -13.50 -16.75
C ASP A 594 4.81 -13.92 -15.28
N ALA A 595 5.89 -13.88 -14.49
CA ALA A 595 5.93 -14.25 -13.08
C ALA A 595 7.02 -13.47 -12.35
N TYR A 596 6.87 -13.29 -11.05
CA TYR A 596 7.83 -12.57 -10.20
C TYR A 596 8.15 -13.38 -8.93
N LEU A 597 9.28 -13.06 -8.33
CA LEU A 597 9.71 -13.54 -7.03
C LEU A 597 8.97 -12.76 -5.93
N GLY A 598 8.27 -13.48 -5.08
CA GLY A 598 7.68 -12.98 -3.83
C GLY A 598 8.25 -13.72 -2.62
N GLU A 599 7.83 -13.31 -1.43
CA GLU A 599 8.25 -13.92 -0.16
C GLU A 599 7.02 -14.23 0.70
N TYR A 600 6.89 -15.48 1.15
CA TYR A 600 5.77 -15.95 1.98
C TYR A 600 6.33 -16.78 3.13
N GLY A 601 6.06 -16.39 4.38
CA GLY A 601 6.54 -17.10 5.57
C GLY A 601 8.06 -17.14 5.74
N GLY A 602 8.80 -16.24 5.08
CA GLY A 602 10.27 -16.23 5.04
C GLY A 602 10.89 -17.14 3.97
N GLU A 603 10.07 -17.76 3.09
CA GLU A 603 10.55 -18.51 1.93
C GLU A 603 10.29 -17.76 0.61
N SER A 604 11.22 -17.96 -0.32
CA SER A 604 11.14 -17.39 -1.67
C SER A 604 10.20 -18.19 -2.57
N VAL A 605 9.21 -17.54 -3.16
CA VAL A 605 8.17 -18.18 -3.98
C VAL A 605 8.04 -17.53 -5.36
N ARG A 606 7.68 -18.32 -6.36
CA ARG A 606 7.31 -17.85 -7.69
C ARG A 606 5.81 -17.55 -7.69
N VAL A 607 5.45 -16.34 -8.09
CA VAL A 607 4.06 -15.91 -8.21
C VAL A 607 3.74 -15.52 -9.66
N ASP A 608 2.70 -16.12 -10.22
CA ASP A 608 2.23 -15.84 -11.57
C ASP A 608 1.58 -14.44 -11.67
N ALA A 609 1.88 -13.69 -12.74
CA ALA A 609 1.44 -12.30 -12.90
C ALA A 609 -0.04 -12.14 -13.23
N THR A 610 -0.67 -13.15 -13.84
CA THR A 610 -2.05 -13.08 -14.35
C THR A 610 -3.06 -13.57 -13.31
N THR A 611 -2.70 -14.66 -12.65
CA THR A 611 -3.52 -15.37 -11.69
C THR A 611 -3.19 -14.95 -10.27
N GLY A 612 -1.94 -14.57 -10.00
CA GLY A 612 -1.44 -14.40 -8.64
C GLY A 612 -1.18 -15.73 -7.93
N ALA A 613 -1.24 -16.87 -8.64
CA ALA A 613 -1.01 -18.18 -8.07
C ALA A 613 0.44 -18.32 -7.57
N VAL A 614 0.59 -18.81 -6.34
CA VAL A 614 1.88 -18.99 -5.66
C VAL A 614 2.37 -20.43 -5.84
N SER A 615 3.66 -20.59 -6.10
CA SER A 615 4.36 -21.87 -6.23
C SER A 615 5.75 -21.77 -5.59
N PRO A 616 6.32 -22.86 -5.05
CA PRO A 616 7.70 -22.85 -4.56
C PRO A 616 8.66 -22.39 -5.68
N PHE A 617 9.57 -21.46 -5.39
CA PHE A 617 10.54 -21.02 -6.39
C PHE A 617 11.62 -22.09 -6.61
N PHE A 618 12.10 -22.69 -5.52
CA PHE A 618 13.04 -23.82 -5.52
C PHE A 618 12.96 -24.60 -4.18
N ASP A 619 13.78 -25.64 -4.06
CA ASP A 619 13.87 -26.48 -2.85
C ASP A 619 15.06 -26.03 -1.99
N SER A 620 14.77 -25.24 -0.96
CA SER A 620 15.78 -24.69 -0.04
C SER A 620 16.59 -25.77 0.69
N ALA A 621 16.00 -26.94 0.95
CA ALA A 621 16.71 -28.05 1.59
C ALA A 621 17.80 -28.63 0.67
N LYS A 622 17.53 -28.77 -0.63
CA LYS A 622 18.53 -29.23 -1.62
C LYS A 622 19.67 -28.23 -1.80
N VAL A 623 19.38 -26.93 -1.83
CA VAL A 623 20.41 -25.88 -1.90
C VAL A 623 21.27 -25.89 -0.64
N ALA A 624 20.66 -26.02 0.55
CA ALA A 624 21.41 -26.15 1.81
C ALA A 624 22.27 -27.43 1.86
N GLU A 625 21.79 -28.55 1.31
CA GLU A 625 22.57 -29.79 1.19
C GLU A 625 23.75 -29.63 0.21
N ALA A 626 23.53 -28.95 -0.91
CA ALA A 626 24.56 -28.69 -1.92
C ALA A 626 25.68 -27.79 -1.35
N LEU A 627 25.31 -26.67 -0.71
CA LEU A 627 26.26 -25.78 -0.02
C LEU A 627 26.97 -26.48 1.14
N GLY A 628 26.26 -27.31 1.92
CA GLY A 628 26.84 -28.06 3.04
C GLY A 628 27.85 -29.15 2.66
N LYS A 629 28.05 -29.42 1.36
CA LYS A 629 29.14 -30.28 0.85
C LYS A 629 30.45 -29.51 0.63
N LEU A 630 30.41 -28.18 0.66
CA LEU A 630 31.60 -27.33 0.56
C LEU A 630 32.21 -27.13 1.96
N PRO A 631 33.52 -27.35 2.15
CA PRO A 631 34.14 -27.32 3.49
C PRO A 631 34.15 -25.93 4.15
N GLU A 632 33.96 -24.85 3.38
CA GLU A 632 33.95 -23.49 3.89
C GLU A 632 32.58 -23.06 4.48
N PHE A 633 31.53 -23.84 4.26
CA PHE A 633 30.19 -23.56 4.77
C PHE A 633 29.90 -24.36 6.04
N THR A 634 29.57 -23.66 7.14
CA THR A 634 28.86 -24.32 8.25
C THR A 634 27.42 -24.66 7.85
N ARG A 635 26.83 -25.67 8.50
CA ARG A 635 25.43 -26.07 8.29
C ARG A 635 24.44 -24.89 8.47
N GLU A 636 24.74 -23.99 9.40
CA GLU A 636 23.94 -22.79 9.67
C GLU A 636 24.06 -21.76 8.53
N GLN A 637 25.27 -21.48 8.04
CA GLN A 637 25.47 -20.61 6.88
C GLN A 637 24.79 -21.17 5.62
N ALA A 638 24.96 -22.46 5.33
CA ALA A 638 24.31 -23.12 4.19
C ALA A 638 22.77 -22.99 4.25
N ALA A 639 22.17 -23.27 5.42
CA ALA A 639 20.73 -23.10 5.63
C ALA A 639 20.26 -21.63 5.66
N ARG A 640 21.16 -20.67 5.90
CA ARG A 640 20.85 -19.23 5.83
C ARG A 640 20.78 -18.76 4.37
N PHE A 641 21.81 -19.01 3.58
CA PHE A 641 21.84 -18.61 2.16
C PHE A 641 20.71 -19.29 1.37
N ALA A 642 20.48 -20.59 1.59
CA ALA A 642 19.47 -21.35 0.86
C ALA A 642 18.00 -20.92 1.05
N ARG A 643 17.66 -20.05 2.01
CA ARG A 643 16.27 -19.58 2.25
C ARG A 643 15.90 -18.34 1.43
N SER A 644 16.87 -17.49 1.14
CA SER A 644 16.65 -16.18 0.52
C SER A 644 17.81 -15.89 -0.44
N PRO A 645 17.67 -16.18 -1.75
CA PRO A 645 18.76 -15.98 -2.70
C PRO A 645 18.96 -14.49 -3.00
N HIS A 646 20.20 -14.02 -2.92
CA HIS A 646 20.54 -12.60 -3.05
C HIS A 646 20.92 -12.25 -4.51
N ALA A 647 21.95 -12.90 -5.05
CA ALA A 647 22.48 -12.63 -6.39
C ALA A 647 22.15 -13.77 -7.38
N LEU A 648 20.90 -13.76 -7.87
CA LEU A 648 20.43 -14.70 -8.90
C LEU A 648 21.13 -14.52 -10.26
N SER A 649 21.34 -15.64 -10.96
CA SER A 649 21.75 -15.69 -12.38
C SER A 649 20.76 -14.96 -13.30
N PRO A 650 21.15 -14.56 -14.53
CA PRO A 650 20.23 -13.97 -15.51
C PRO A 650 19.11 -14.91 -15.96
N GLN A 651 19.23 -16.21 -15.70
CA GLN A 651 18.21 -17.24 -15.96
C GLN A 651 17.40 -17.57 -14.70
N ALA A 652 17.73 -16.96 -13.55
CA ALA A 652 17.13 -17.18 -12.23
C ALA A 652 17.08 -18.66 -11.78
N ASP A 653 18.11 -19.43 -12.15
CA ASP A 653 18.26 -20.86 -11.92
C ASP A 653 19.47 -21.23 -11.02
N ALA A 654 20.27 -20.23 -10.66
CA ALA A 654 21.44 -20.32 -9.80
C ALA A 654 21.61 -19.04 -8.97
N GLU A 655 22.41 -19.13 -7.92
CA GLU A 655 22.82 -18.03 -7.06
C GLU A 655 24.35 -17.92 -6.99
N LEU A 656 24.84 -16.68 -6.94
CA LEU A 656 26.20 -16.34 -6.53
C LEU A 656 26.23 -15.91 -5.06
N ILE A 657 27.17 -16.44 -4.29
CA ILE A 657 27.34 -16.18 -2.86
C ILE A 657 28.76 -15.64 -2.61
N GLU A 658 28.86 -14.50 -1.94
CA GLU A 658 30.11 -13.99 -1.37
C GLU A 658 30.30 -14.56 0.05
N LEU A 659 31.41 -15.27 0.30
CA LEU A 659 31.75 -15.80 1.63
C LEU A 659 33.26 -15.79 1.84
N ASN A 660 33.72 -15.26 2.98
CA ASN A 660 35.14 -15.26 3.38
C ASN A 660 36.10 -14.70 2.30
N ASN A 661 35.72 -13.59 1.65
CA ASN A 661 36.37 -12.95 0.50
C ASN A 661 36.17 -13.63 -0.87
N ASP A 662 35.80 -14.92 -0.91
CA ASP A 662 35.64 -15.69 -2.15
C ASP A 662 34.20 -15.72 -2.71
N LEU A 663 34.11 -16.08 -3.99
CA LEU A 663 32.88 -16.27 -4.75
C LEU A 663 32.51 -17.75 -4.85
N TYR A 664 31.25 -18.07 -4.62
CA TYR A 664 30.67 -19.41 -4.70
C TYR A 664 29.42 -19.41 -5.58
N TYR A 665 29.22 -20.50 -6.31
CA TYR A 665 28.08 -20.69 -7.20
C TYR A 665 27.27 -21.91 -6.77
N VAL A 666 25.94 -21.80 -6.75
CA VAL A 666 25.03 -22.92 -6.49
C VAL A 666 23.82 -22.88 -7.43
N LYS A 667 23.47 -24.04 -8.01
CA LYS A 667 22.21 -24.23 -8.75
C LYS A 667 21.05 -24.34 -7.77
N LEU A 668 19.92 -23.69 -8.06
CA LEU A 668 18.74 -23.69 -7.18
C LEU A 668 18.03 -25.06 -7.10
N ASP A 669 18.31 -25.97 -8.03
CA ASP A 669 17.87 -27.37 -7.97
C ASP A 669 18.74 -28.26 -7.03
N GLY A 670 19.84 -27.72 -6.50
CA GLY A 670 20.82 -28.41 -5.67
C GLY A 670 21.75 -29.37 -6.42
N SER A 671 21.72 -29.40 -7.75
CA SER A 671 22.53 -30.32 -8.58
C SER A 671 24.02 -30.01 -8.57
N ALA A 672 24.39 -28.74 -8.34
CA ALA A 672 25.77 -28.29 -8.31
C ALA A 672 25.98 -27.16 -7.30
N ALA A 673 27.03 -27.26 -6.50
CA ALA A 673 27.61 -26.17 -5.73
C ALA A 673 29.14 -26.19 -5.91
N ARG A 674 29.78 -25.03 -6.02
CA ARG A 674 31.23 -24.91 -6.18
C ARG A 674 31.77 -23.59 -5.66
N ARG A 675 33.03 -23.60 -5.25
CA ARG A 675 33.86 -22.40 -5.10
C ARG A 675 34.39 -21.98 -6.47
N LEU A 676 34.34 -20.69 -6.79
CA LEU A 676 34.83 -20.13 -8.05
C LEU A 676 36.20 -19.48 -7.90
N THR A 677 36.44 -18.76 -6.80
CA THR A 677 37.71 -18.07 -6.52
C THR A 677 38.40 -18.61 -5.29
N HIS A 678 39.72 -18.39 -5.19
CA HIS A 678 40.54 -18.79 -4.06
C HIS A 678 41.68 -17.77 -3.88
N ASP A 679 41.40 -16.64 -3.25
CA ASP A 679 42.37 -15.54 -3.07
C ASP A 679 42.34 -14.94 -1.65
N PRO A 680 43.47 -14.53 -1.05
CA PRO A 680 43.45 -13.81 0.22
C PRO A 680 42.78 -12.42 0.14
N HIS A 681 42.72 -11.81 -1.05
CA HIS A 681 42.10 -10.50 -1.25
C HIS A 681 40.61 -10.64 -1.60
N LYS A 682 39.80 -9.67 -1.12
CA LYS A 682 38.36 -9.66 -1.37
C LYS A 682 38.05 -9.53 -2.87
N GLU A 683 37.22 -10.43 -3.38
CA GLU A 683 36.48 -10.18 -4.62
C GLU A 683 35.33 -9.20 -4.38
N GLN A 684 35.25 -8.16 -5.22
CA GLN A 684 34.32 -7.05 -5.12
C GLN A 684 33.48 -6.94 -6.40
N LEU A 685 32.27 -6.40 -6.25
CA LEU A 685 31.40 -6.02 -7.37
C LEU A 685 31.09 -7.17 -8.38
N PRO A 686 30.90 -8.43 -7.93
CA PRO A 686 30.78 -9.53 -8.87
C PRO A 686 29.48 -9.45 -9.70
N GLN A 687 29.57 -9.83 -10.97
CA GLN A 687 28.44 -9.81 -11.91
C GLN A 687 28.51 -10.97 -12.91
N PHE A 688 27.41 -11.72 -13.02
CA PHE A 688 27.22 -12.70 -14.09
C PHE A 688 27.33 -12.07 -15.49
N SER A 689 27.92 -12.80 -16.43
CA SER A 689 27.71 -12.56 -17.85
C SER A 689 26.23 -12.79 -18.22
N PRO A 690 25.68 -12.10 -19.25
CA PRO A 690 24.29 -12.29 -19.68
C PRO A 690 23.87 -13.75 -19.94
N ASP A 691 24.79 -14.58 -20.43
CA ASP A 691 24.57 -16.01 -20.67
C ASP A 691 24.78 -16.92 -19.43
N GLY A 692 25.13 -16.35 -18.28
CA GLY A 692 25.32 -17.08 -17.03
C GLY A 692 26.55 -17.99 -16.98
N ARG A 693 27.50 -17.91 -17.93
CA ARG A 693 28.70 -18.79 -17.98
C ARG A 693 29.92 -18.24 -17.25
N PHE A 694 29.99 -16.93 -17.03
CA PHE A 694 31.14 -16.26 -16.40
C PHE A 694 30.69 -15.32 -15.28
N ILE A 695 31.59 -15.05 -14.33
CA ILE A 695 31.48 -13.94 -13.38
C ILE A 695 32.63 -12.97 -13.64
N ALA A 696 32.34 -11.69 -13.84
CA ALA A 696 33.33 -10.61 -13.78
C ALA A 696 33.34 -10.02 -12.37
N PHE A 697 34.50 -9.65 -11.86
CA PHE A 697 34.67 -9.06 -10.52
C PHE A 697 35.93 -8.19 -10.47
N VAL A 698 35.97 -7.28 -9.50
CA VAL A 698 37.17 -6.48 -9.19
C VAL A 698 37.91 -7.14 -8.04
N ARG A 699 39.24 -7.20 -8.12
CA ARG A 699 40.12 -7.60 -7.02
C ARG A 699 41.41 -6.78 -7.09
N GLN A 700 41.73 -6.09 -6.00
CA GLN A 700 42.85 -5.15 -5.92
C GLN A 700 42.84 -4.14 -7.08
N HIS A 701 41.70 -3.46 -7.28
CA HIS A 701 41.50 -2.42 -8.32
C HIS A 701 41.74 -2.89 -9.77
N ASN A 702 41.82 -4.20 -9.99
CA ASN A 702 41.95 -4.83 -11.29
C ASN A 702 40.70 -5.64 -11.63
N LEU A 703 40.35 -5.67 -12.92
CA LEU A 703 39.21 -6.44 -13.43
C LEU A 703 39.63 -7.89 -13.72
N HIS A 704 38.86 -8.84 -13.23
CA HIS A 704 39.04 -10.28 -13.44
C HIS A 704 37.74 -10.92 -13.94
N VAL A 705 37.88 -12.07 -14.59
CA VAL A 705 36.76 -12.95 -14.95
C VAL A 705 37.05 -14.37 -14.47
N VAL A 706 36.03 -15.09 -14.02
CA VAL A 706 36.08 -16.53 -13.76
C VAL A 706 34.97 -17.28 -14.51
N SER A 707 35.32 -18.42 -15.08
CA SER A 707 34.41 -19.37 -15.71
C SER A 707 33.67 -20.19 -14.65
N ILE A 708 32.35 -20.30 -14.77
CA ILE A 708 31.53 -21.11 -13.86
C ILE A 708 31.71 -22.61 -14.15
N GLU A 709 32.02 -23.00 -15.39
CA GLU A 709 32.12 -24.40 -15.84
C GLU A 709 33.30 -25.16 -15.20
N ASP A 710 34.46 -24.51 -15.08
CA ASP A 710 35.73 -25.11 -14.66
C ASP A 710 36.49 -24.31 -13.58
N ALA A 711 35.91 -23.21 -13.07
CA ALA A 711 36.55 -22.28 -12.12
C ALA A 711 37.85 -21.63 -12.65
N ARG A 712 38.05 -21.61 -13.98
CA ARG A 712 39.22 -20.97 -14.59
C ARG A 712 39.10 -19.44 -14.51
N GLY A 713 40.10 -18.80 -13.92
CA GLY A 713 40.21 -17.34 -13.83
C GLY A 713 41.10 -16.70 -14.90
N TRP A 714 40.82 -15.44 -15.22
CA TRP A 714 41.61 -14.54 -16.07
C TRP A 714 41.71 -13.15 -15.42
N SER A 715 42.93 -12.62 -15.28
CA SER A 715 43.16 -11.20 -14.99
C SER A 715 43.05 -10.42 -16.30
N LEU A 716 42.12 -9.49 -16.41
CA LEU A 716 41.90 -8.69 -17.63
C LEU A 716 42.71 -7.38 -17.60
N THR A 717 43.04 -6.90 -16.41
CA THR A 717 44.00 -5.81 -16.16
C THR A 717 45.05 -6.28 -15.15
N ALA A 718 46.15 -5.54 -14.97
CA ALA A 718 47.25 -5.96 -14.09
C ALA A 718 48.00 -4.83 -13.35
N ASP A 719 47.71 -3.56 -13.67
CA ASP A 719 48.41 -2.37 -13.15
C ASP A 719 47.51 -1.45 -12.30
N GLY A 720 46.33 -1.94 -11.90
CA GLY A 720 45.48 -1.27 -10.94
C GLY A 720 46.08 -1.21 -9.54
N ASP A 721 45.89 -0.08 -8.87
CA ASP A 721 46.37 0.22 -7.52
C ASP A 721 45.42 1.23 -6.84
N ALA A 722 45.77 1.72 -5.65
CA ALA A 722 44.96 2.67 -4.88
C ALA A 722 44.84 4.09 -5.51
N SER A 723 45.29 4.28 -6.75
CA SER A 723 45.05 5.47 -7.57
C SER A 723 44.74 5.14 -9.04
N ARG A 724 44.63 3.85 -9.40
CA ARG A 724 44.26 3.38 -10.74
C ARG A 724 43.22 2.28 -10.64
N LEU A 725 41.98 2.65 -10.91
CA LEU A 725 40.80 1.81 -10.74
C LEU A 725 40.36 1.26 -12.08
N TYR A 726 40.38 -0.06 -12.28
CA TYR A 726 39.96 -0.72 -13.52
C TYR A 726 38.66 -1.50 -13.33
N GLY A 727 37.59 -1.06 -13.99
CA GLY A 727 36.25 -1.65 -13.79
C GLY A 727 35.60 -1.26 -12.46
N GLU A 728 36.23 -0.38 -11.68
CA GLU A 728 35.77 0.15 -10.41
C GLU A 728 35.63 1.67 -10.53
N LEU A 729 34.58 2.23 -9.93
CA LEU A 729 34.32 3.66 -9.88
C LEU A 729 34.80 4.23 -8.55
N ASP A 730 35.34 5.44 -8.59
CA ASP A 730 35.72 6.18 -7.39
C ASP A 730 34.50 6.76 -6.66
N TRP A 731 34.78 7.49 -5.57
CA TRP A 731 33.75 8.10 -4.75
C TRP A 731 32.86 9.09 -5.52
N VAL A 732 33.43 9.92 -6.39
CA VAL A 732 32.65 10.95 -7.10
C VAL A 732 31.87 10.37 -8.28
N TYR A 733 32.42 9.37 -8.97
CA TYR A 733 31.71 8.64 -10.02
C TYR A 733 30.55 7.82 -9.46
N GLN A 734 30.68 7.17 -8.29
CA GLN A 734 29.56 6.44 -7.70
C GLN A 734 28.50 7.37 -7.10
N GLU A 735 28.88 8.47 -6.42
CA GLU A 735 27.89 9.34 -5.76
C GLU A 735 27.08 10.16 -6.78
N GLU A 736 27.79 10.85 -7.69
CA GLU A 736 27.20 11.92 -8.52
C GLU A 736 26.92 11.53 -9.97
N ILE A 737 27.55 10.46 -10.48
CA ILE A 737 27.47 10.09 -11.90
C ILE A 737 26.66 8.80 -12.11
N PHE A 738 27.15 7.66 -11.63
CA PHE A 738 26.61 6.32 -11.89
C PHE A 738 25.62 5.80 -10.83
N GLY A 739 25.30 6.62 -9.83
CA GLY A 739 24.24 6.40 -8.85
C GLY A 739 24.73 5.83 -7.52
N ARG A 740 24.48 6.58 -6.45
CA ARG A 740 24.94 6.31 -5.08
C ARG A 740 24.87 4.83 -4.67
N GLY A 741 26.02 4.30 -4.25
CA GLY A 741 26.25 2.91 -3.86
C GLY A 741 26.72 2.00 -5.00
N ASN A 742 26.72 2.45 -6.25
CA ASN A 742 27.16 1.67 -7.41
C ASN A 742 28.63 1.96 -7.77
N PHE A 743 29.55 1.16 -7.22
CA PHE A 743 30.98 1.24 -7.53
C PHE A 743 31.39 0.49 -8.81
N ARG A 744 30.47 -0.12 -9.57
CA ARG A 744 30.82 -0.94 -10.75
C ARG A 744 31.01 -0.07 -11.99
N GLY A 745 32.24 -0.06 -12.51
CA GLY A 745 32.67 0.63 -13.72
C GLY A 745 32.93 -0.31 -14.91
N PHE A 746 32.23 -1.45 -14.98
CA PHE A 746 32.32 -2.40 -16.11
C PHE A 746 30.95 -2.90 -16.57
N TRP A 747 30.86 -3.28 -17.85
CA TRP A 747 29.63 -3.72 -18.54
C TRP A 747 29.93 -4.86 -19.50
N TRP A 748 29.29 -6.02 -19.29
CA TRP A 748 29.31 -7.14 -20.23
C TRP A 748 28.65 -6.80 -21.57
N SER A 749 29.21 -7.30 -22.68
CA SER A 749 28.54 -7.30 -23.98
C SER A 749 27.33 -8.26 -23.95
N PRO A 750 26.25 -8.00 -24.72
CA PRO A 750 25.05 -8.86 -24.75
C PRO A 750 25.34 -10.31 -25.12
N ASP A 751 26.37 -10.57 -25.94
CA ASP A 751 26.82 -11.90 -26.33
C ASP A 751 27.79 -12.56 -25.34
N SER A 752 28.07 -11.92 -24.20
CA SER A 752 28.97 -12.40 -23.14
C SER A 752 30.43 -12.61 -23.54
N ARG A 753 30.86 -12.06 -24.68
CA ARG A 753 32.24 -12.24 -25.20
C ARG A 753 33.22 -11.17 -24.73
N ARG A 754 32.72 -9.96 -24.44
CA ARG A 754 33.54 -8.78 -24.14
C ARG A 754 33.04 -8.06 -22.90
N ILE A 755 33.91 -7.24 -22.33
CA ILE A 755 33.58 -6.32 -21.26
C ILE A 755 34.09 -4.94 -21.67
N ALA A 756 33.22 -3.94 -21.59
CA ALA A 756 33.61 -2.54 -21.59
C ALA A 756 33.95 -2.15 -20.15
N LEU A 757 35.03 -1.42 -19.92
CA LEU A 757 35.42 -0.93 -18.61
C LEU A 757 35.83 0.55 -18.66
N ILE A 758 35.52 1.26 -17.58
CA ILE A 758 36.19 2.52 -17.29
C ILE A 758 37.50 2.23 -16.54
N MET A 759 38.52 3.02 -16.84
CA MET A 759 39.69 3.22 -15.98
C MET A 759 39.67 4.64 -15.46
N LEU A 760 39.83 4.80 -14.14
CA LEU A 760 40.02 6.08 -13.46
C LEU A 760 41.46 6.17 -12.92
N ASP A 761 42.17 7.23 -13.32
CA ASP A 761 43.47 7.61 -12.78
C ASP A 761 43.28 8.78 -11.81
N GLU A 762 43.31 8.45 -10.52
CA GLU A 762 43.15 9.38 -9.39
C GLU A 762 44.47 10.06 -8.98
N THR A 763 45.60 9.79 -9.66
CA THR A 763 46.90 10.42 -9.36
C THR A 763 46.83 11.96 -9.18
N PRO A 764 46.02 12.74 -9.93
CA PRO A 764 45.92 14.19 -9.71
C PRO A 764 44.96 14.61 -8.57
N VAL A 765 44.15 13.68 -8.05
CA VAL A 765 43.06 13.97 -7.10
C VAL A 765 43.59 14.08 -5.67
N HIS A 766 43.02 14.99 -4.88
CA HIS A 766 43.37 15.13 -3.47
C HIS A 766 42.69 14.05 -2.62
N ARG A 767 43.44 13.50 -1.66
CA ARG A 767 42.93 12.51 -0.70
C ARG A 767 42.30 13.22 0.49
N TYR A 768 41.07 12.85 0.84
CA TYR A 768 40.40 13.24 2.07
C TYR A 768 40.55 12.12 3.12
N THR A 769 40.34 12.44 4.40
CA THR A 769 40.44 11.47 5.50
C THR A 769 39.25 11.61 6.46
N VAL A 770 38.49 10.53 6.58
CA VAL A 770 37.47 10.34 7.62
C VAL A 770 38.12 9.62 8.79
N THR A 771 37.93 10.11 10.01
CA THR A 771 38.55 9.55 11.22
C THR A 771 37.51 8.87 12.09
N ASN A 772 37.66 7.57 12.31
CA ASN A 772 36.86 6.83 13.28
C ASN A 772 37.48 6.99 14.68
N HIS A 773 36.78 7.73 15.54
CA HIS A 773 37.25 8.08 16.88
C HIS A 773 36.93 7.03 17.96
N MET A 774 36.22 5.94 17.63
CA MET A 774 35.74 4.96 18.63
C MET A 774 36.79 3.95 19.14
N PRO A 775 37.73 3.41 18.33
CA PRO A 775 38.75 2.51 18.83
C PRO A 775 39.83 3.28 19.62
N TYR A 776 40.53 2.60 20.54
CA TYR A 776 41.57 3.23 21.40
C TYR A 776 42.70 3.90 20.60
N ARG A 777 43.02 3.38 19.42
CA ARG A 777 43.80 4.08 18.40
C ARG A 777 42.86 4.42 17.26
N GLN A 778 42.85 5.67 16.83
CA GLN A 778 42.02 6.12 15.72
C GLN A 778 42.26 5.28 14.47
N ASP A 779 41.16 4.94 13.79
CA ASP A 779 41.17 4.26 12.52
C ASP A 779 40.86 5.27 11.41
N LEU A 780 41.52 5.15 10.26
CA LEU A 780 41.56 6.18 9.21
C LEU A 780 41.07 5.63 7.88
N GLU A 781 39.95 6.17 7.39
CA GLU A 781 39.43 5.91 6.06
C GLU A 781 39.90 7.04 5.14
N VAL A 782 40.65 6.70 4.08
CA VAL A 782 41.35 7.67 3.23
C VAL A 782 41.01 7.46 1.76
N THR A 783 40.15 8.34 1.24
CA THR A 783 39.52 8.24 -0.08
C THR A 783 39.90 9.44 -0.94
N SER A 784 40.02 9.26 -2.26
CA SER A 784 40.20 10.35 -3.22
C SER A 784 38.88 11.14 -3.33
N TYR A 785 38.94 12.47 -3.14
CA TYR A 785 37.76 13.34 -3.14
C TYR A 785 38.13 14.70 -3.74
N PRO A 786 37.71 15.00 -4.98
CA PRO A 786 37.94 16.31 -5.58
C PRO A 786 36.91 17.32 -5.07
N LYS A 787 37.33 18.36 -4.35
CA LYS A 787 36.44 19.48 -3.99
C LYS A 787 36.25 20.41 -5.19
N ALA A 788 35.21 21.25 -5.14
CA ALA A 788 34.99 22.28 -6.17
C ALA A 788 36.26 23.10 -6.47
N GLY A 789 36.72 23.04 -7.71
CA GLY A 789 37.96 23.66 -8.20
C GLY A 789 39.22 22.77 -8.23
N ASP A 790 39.21 21.59 -7.61
CA ASP A 790 40.33 20.64 -7.59
C ASP A 790 40.47 19.86 -8.93
N PRO A 791 41.58 19.14 -9.18
CA PRO A 791 41.66 18.20 -10.30
C PRO A 791 40.66 17.04 -10.16
N LEU A 792 40.03 16.65 -11.27
CA LEU A 792 39.19 15.46 -11.36
C LEU A 792 40.04 14.22 -11.72
N PRO A 793 39.57 12.99 -11.44
CA PRO A 793 40.21 11.77 -11.95
C PRO A 793 40.22 11.77 -13.48
N HIS A 794 41.31 11.31 -14.10
CA HIS A 794 41.34 11.15 -15.55
C HIS A 794 40.64 9.85 -15.95
N VAL A 795 39.64 9.96 -16.83
CA VAL A 795 38.81 8.82 -17.25
C VAL A 795 39.19 8.29 -18.64
N LYS A 796 39.18 6.97 -18.81
CA LYS A 796 39.26 6.31 -20.13
C LYS A 796 38.25 5.17 -20.23
N LEU A 797 37.74 4.92 -21.45
CA LEU A 797 36.93 3.75 -21.78
C LEU A 797 37.79 2.73 -22.53
N GLY A 798 37.78 1.48 -22.08
CA GLY A 798 38.46 0.35 -22.72
C GLY A 798 37.51 -0.82 -22.96
N ILE A 799 37.87 -1.69 -23.90
CA ILE A 799 37.11 -2.89 -24.24
C ILE A 799 38.06 -4.09 -24.25
N VAL A 800 37.67 -5.19 -23.63
CA VAL A 800 38.52 -6.39 -23.49
C VAL A 800 37.71 -7.67 -23.73
N GLU A 801 38.34 -8.72 -24.27
CA GLU A 801 37.74 -10.05 -24.40
C GLU A 801 37.64 -10.72 -23.02
N ALA A 802 36.52 -11.36 -22.72
CA ALA A 802 36.20 -11.92 -21.40
C ALA A 802 37.15 -13.05 -20.96
N ALA A 803 37.77 -13.75 -21.92
CA ALA A 803 38.73 -14.83 -21.68
C ALA A 803 40.21 -14.35 -21.73
N GLY A 804 40.44 -13.06 -21.48
CA GLY A 804 41.76 -12.44 -21.49
C GLY A 804 42.19 -11.92 -22.86
N GLY A 805 43.00 -10.85 -22.84
CA GLY A 805 43.50 -10.16 -24.03
C GLY A 805 44.08 -8.80 -23.63
N ALA A 806 44.59 -8.04 -24.60
CA ALA A 806 44.92 -6.63 -24.35
C ALA A 806 43.63 -5.80 -24.30
N VAL A 807 43.57 -4.81 -23.41
CA VAL A 807 42.49 -3.81 -23.40
C VAL A 807 42.65 -2.92 -24.63
N ALA A 808 41.63 -2.89 -25.48
CA ALA A 808 41.52 -1.98 -26.59
C ALA A 808 40.88 -0.67 -26.12
N TRP A 809 41.69 0.38 -26.00
CA TRP A 809 41.25 1.70 -25.54
C TRP A 809 40.45 2.42 -26.63
N VAL A 810 39.46 3.21 -26.20
CA VAL A 810 38.75 4.16 -27.06
C VAL A 810 39.57 5.44 -27.19
N GLU A 811 39.58 6.01 -28.39
CA GLU A 811 40.41 7.15 -28.78
C GLU A 811 39.54 8.28 -29.41
N ASP A 812 40.18 9.39 -29.77
CA ASP A 812 39.55 10.53 -30.45
C ASP A 812 38.26 11.06 -29.79
N TYR A 813 38.37 11.42 -28.51
CA TYR A 813 37.29 12.04 -27.74
C TYR A 813 36.96 13.48 -28.17
N GLU A 814 37.84 14.15 -28.94
CA GLU A 814 37.83 15.60 -29.25
C GLU A 814 38.18 16.54 -28.06
N TYR A 815 38.45 16.01 -26.86
CA TYR A 815 38.70 16.77 -25.62
C TYR A 815 39.94 16.25 -24.89
N SER A 816 40.58 17.08 -24.04
CA SER A 816 41.67 16.60 -23.17
C SER A 816 41.13 15.90 -21.92
N ALA A 817 41.88 14.95 -21.37
CA ALA A 817 41.43 14.07 -20.28
C ALA A 817 41.08 14.80 -18.95
N ALA A 818 41.44 16.07 -18.81
CA ALA A 818 41.11 16.91 -17.65
C ALA A 818 39.84 17.78 -17.86
N GLU A 819 39.26 17.77 -19.06
CA GLU A 819 38.15 18.65 -19.47
C GLU A 819 36.81 17.92 -19.60
N PHE A 820 36.78 16.59 -19.57
CA PHE A 820 35.56 15.79 -19.78
C PHE A 820 35.32 14.70 -18.74
N LEU A 821 34.04 14.31 -18.63
CA LEU A 821 33.54 13.18 -17.83
C LEU A 821 32.94 12.12 -18.77
N ILE A 822 33.02 10.83 -18.42
CA ILE A 822 32.22 9.77 -19.06
C ILE A 822 31.11 9.40 -18.09
N VAL A 823 29.86 9.70 -18.46
CA VAL A 823 28.73 9.65 -17.51
C VAL A 823 27.77 8.47 -17.70
N ARG A 824 27.82 7.81 -18.85
CA ARG A 824 27.13 6.54 -19.13
C ARG A 824 27.95 5.70 -20.09
N VAL A 825 27.81 4.37 -20.00
CA VAL A 825 28.39 3.39 -20.92
C VAL A 825 27.38 2.26 -21.10
N ALA A 826 27.03 1.97 -22.35
CA ALA A 826 26.06 0.94 -22.73
C ALA A 826 26.50 0.22 -24.01
N TRP A 827 26.21 -1.07 -24.11
CA TRP A 827 26.45 -1.83 -25.34
C TRP A 827 25.30 -1.66 -26.32
N HIS A 828 25.62 -1.61 -27.62
CA HIS A 828 24.61 -1.84 -28.65
C HIS A 828 24.07 -3.28 -28.55
N PRO A 829 22.76 -3.55 -28.72
CA PRO A 829 22.20 -4.89 -28.59
C PRO A 829 22.87 -5.98 -29.43
N SER A 830 23.46 -5.64 -30.58
CA SER A 830 24.20 -6.58 -31.43
C SER A 830 25.65 -6.85 -30.99
N ALA A 831 26.09 -6.33 -29.84
CA ALA A 831 27.47 -6.43 -29.30
C ALA A 831 28.60 -5.89 -30.22
N THR A 832 28.29 -5.19 -31.31
CA THR A 832 29.29 -4.70 -32.28
C THR A 832 29.86 -3.32 -31.95
N ALA A 833 29.25 -2.57 -31.05
CA ALA A 833 29.66 -1.23 -30.65
C ALA A 833 29.30 -0.92 -29.19
N VAL A 834 30.04 0.02 -28.59
CA VAL A 834 29.74 0.63 -27.29
C VAL A 834 29.30 2.07 -27.53
N TYR A 835 28.16 2.44 -26.93
CA TYR A 835 27.68 3.82 -26.86
C TYR A 835 27.97 4.37 -25.47
N PHE A 836 28.42 5.61 -25.39
CA PHE A 836 28.78 6.24 -24.12
C PHE A 836 28.52 7.74 -24.17
N GLN A 837 28.23 8.31 -23.00
CA GLN A 837 27.92 9.74 -22.86
C GLN A 837 29.14 10.48 -22.32
N VAL A 838 29.51 11.59 -22.96
CA VAL A 838 30.62 12.46 -22.56
C VAL A 838 30.09 13.85 -22.26
N GLN A 839 30.49 14.46 -21.15
CA GLN A 839 30.16 15.84 -20.80
C GLN A 839 31.44 16.66 -20.59
N ASP A 840 31.36 17.99 -20.76
CA ASP A 840 32.38 18.87 -20.18
C ASP A 840 32.36 18.81 -18.65
N ARG A 841 33.48 19.19 -18.03
CA ARG A 841 33.58 19.40 -16.58
C ARG A 841 32.47 20.31 -16.02
N ALA A 842 32.10 21.37 -16.75
CA ALA A 842 31.02 22.27 -16.35
C ALA A 842 29.60 21.74 -16.66
N GLN A 843 29.49 20.56 -17.29
CA GLN A 843 28.25 19.82 -17.57
C GLN A 843 27.21 20.65 -18.36
N THR A 844 27.68 21.57 -19.22
CA THR A 844 26.85 22.45 -20.04
C THR A 844 26.42 21.80 -21.36
N TRP A 845 27.13 20.76 -21.80
CA TRP A 845 26.77 19.92 -22.95
C TRP A 845 26.93 18.43 -22.64
N LEU A 846 26.33 17.59 -23.48
CA LEU A 846 26.43 16.13 -23.41
C LEU A 846 26.49 15.56 -24.82
N ASP A 847 27.56 14.87 -25.14
CA ASP A 847 27.76 14.12 -26.38
C ASP A 847 27.39 12.64 -26.17
N LEU A 848 26.46 12.12 -26.97
CA LEU A 848 26.36 10.68 -27.18
C LEU A 848 27.41 10.27 -28.23
N ARG A 849 28.36 9.43 -27.84
CA ARG A 849 29.43 8.90 -28.71
C ARG A 849 29.30 7.39 -28.91
N ARG A 850 29.86 6.90 -30.01
CA ARG A 850 29.96 5.49 -30.40
C ARG A 850 31.42 5.12 -30.63
N ALA A 851 31.85 3.97 -30.11
CA ALA A 851 33.09 3.30 -30.50
C ALA A 851 32.78 1.87 -30.95
N ASP A 852 33.55 1.33 -31.89
CA ASP A 852 33.41 -0.08 -32.29
C ASP A 852 33.90 -1.02 -31.18
N ALA A 853 33.37 -2.25 -31.15
CA ALA A 853 33.67 -3.23 -30.10
C ALA A 853 35.13 -3.74 -30.07
N GLY A 854 36.01 -3.17 -30.89
CA GLY A 854 37.46 -3.39 -30.87
C GLY A 854 38.26 -2.16 -30.43
N GLY A 855 37.63 -1.16 -29.83
CA GLY A 855 38.27 0.10 -29.41
C GLY A 855 38.56 1.05 -30.59
N GLY A 856 39.54 1.93 -30.41
CA GLY A 856 39.96 2.92 -31.41
C GLY A 856 39.08 4.18 -31.45
N PRO A 857 39.16 4.96 -32.54
CA PRO A 857 38.50 6.26 -32.67
C PRO A 857 36.99 6.24 -32.42
N SER A 858 36.51 7.17 -31.58
CA SER A 858 35.08 7.35 -31.32
C SER A 858 34.44 8.41 -32.22
N LYS A 859 33.15 8.22 -32.54
CA LYS A 859 32.33 9.17 -33.32
C LYS A 859 31.24 9.77 -32.43
N ARG A 860 31.09 11.10 -32.44
CA ARG A 860 29.88 11.78 -31.91
C ARG A 860 28.66 11.49 -32.79
N ILE A 861 27.58 11.05 -32.15
CA ILE A 861 26.27 10.78 -32.75
C ILE A 861 25.35 11.98 -32.55
N LEU A 862 25.24 12.46 -31.31
CA LEU A 862 24.36 13.56 -30.92
C LEU A 862 25.05 14.45 -29.89
N ARG A 863 24.68 15.74 -29.86
CA ARG A 863 24.98 16.67 -28.77
C ARG A 863 23.70 17.28 -28.23
N GLU A 864 23.53 17.23 -26.92
CA GLU A 864 22.63 18.11 -26.17
C GLU A 864 23.42 19.32 -25.66
N SER A 865 22.77 20.49 -25.51
CA SER A 865 23.41 21.70 -24.98
C SER A 865 22.44 22.54 -24.17
N SER A 866 22.95 23.15 -23.09
CA SER A 866 22.18 23.92 -22.11
C SER A 866 22.80 25.28 -21.84
N SER A 867 21.99 26.21 -21.34
CA SER A 867 22.46 27.51 -20.81
C SER A 867 22.85 27.47 -19.34
N ALA A 868 22.57 26.35 -18.68
CA ALA A 868 22.98 26.04 -17.32
C ALA A 868 23.71 24.69 -17.33
N TRP A 869 23.05 23.59 -16.99
CA TRP A 869 23.62 22.25 -17.06
C TRP A 869 22.69 21.25 -17.76
N ILE A 870 23.22 20.04 -17.99
CA ILE A 870 22.53 18.83 -18.45
C ILE A 870 22.87 17.71 -17.48
N ASP A 871 21.84 17.07 -16.92
CA ASP A 871 22.02 15.87 -16.10
C ASP A 871 22.24 14.64 -17.00
N PRO A 872 23.03 13.62 -16.56
CA PRO A 872 23.26 12.40 -17.33
C PRO A 872 21.96 11.72 -17.76
N LEU A 873 21.86 11.36 -19.03
CA LEU A 873 20.63 10.84 -19.64
C LEU A 873 20.63 9.29 -19.60
N ASP A 874 19.46 8.68 -19.79
CA ASP A 874 19.35 7.21 -19.83
C ASP A 874 19.99 6.59 -21.08
N ASP A 875 20.19 5.27 -21.06
CA ASP A 875 20.78 4.53 -22.19
C ASP A 875 19.84 4.53 -23.41
N PRO A 876 20.38 4.65 -24.65
CA PRO A 876 19.61 4.54 -25.89
C PRO A 876 18.74 3.28 -25.96
N GLN A 877 17.42 3.45 -26.02
CA GLN A 877 16.47 2.34 -26.16
C GLN A 877 16.26 2.04 -27.64
N TRP A 878 17.06 1.11 -28.17
CA TRP A 878 17.07 0.74 -29.60
C TRP A 878 15.76 0.10 -30.06
N LEU A 879 15.35 0.46 -31.28
CA LEU A 879 14.23 -0.10 -32.03
C LEU A 879 14.75 -1.00 -33.17
N LYS A 880 13.89 -1.89 -33.68
CA LYS A 880 14.17 -2.88 -34.73
C LYS A 880 14.60 -2.27 -36.06
N ASP A 881 14.25 -1.02 -36.33
CA ASP A 881 14.66 -0.29 -37.53
C ASP A 881 16.06 0.35 -37.42
N GLY A 882 16.70 0.22 -36.24
CA GLY A 882 18.01 0.82 -35.94
C GLY A 882 17.94 2.23 -35.36
N SER A 883 16.77 2.88 -35.31
CA SER A 883 16.61 4.12 -34.53
C SER A 883 16.54 3.81 -33.03
N PHE A 884 16.62 4.81 -32.16
CA PHE A 884 16.51 4.65 -30.71
C PHE A 884 15.66 5.75 -30.06
N LEU A 885 15.03 5.41 -28.94
CA LEU A 885 14.35 6.39 -28.09
C LEU A 885 15.34 7.01 -27.10
N TRP A 886 15.20 8.31 -26.87
CA TRP A 886 16.14 9.16 -26.15
C TRP A 886 15.38 10.21 -25.32
N LEU A 887 15.70 10.34 -24.04
CA LEU A 887 15.21 11.46 -23.23
C LEU A 887 16.08 12.69 -23.49
N SER A 888 15.48 13.87 -23.73
CA SER A 888 16.27 15.10 -23.77
C SER A 888 15.52 16.34 -23.24
N PRO A 889 16.24 17.30 -22.63
CA PRO A 889 15.68 18.55 -22.10
C PRO A 889 15.55 19.66 -23.16
N ARG A 890 15.85 19.40 -24.44
CA ARG A 890 16.06 20.44 -25.48
C ARG A 890 14.88 21.37 -25.74
N SER A 891 13.68 21.00 -25.31
CA SER A 891 12.47 21.83 -25.42
C SER A 891 12.30 22.85 -24.29
N GLY A 892 13.15 22.79 -23.25
CA GLY A 892 12.92 23.44 -21.96
C GLY A 892 12.15 22.56 -20.96
N TYR A 893 11.74 21.37 -21.39
CA TYR A 893 11.15 20.26 -20.64
C TYR A 893 11.80 18.94 -21.08
N VAL A 894 11.92 17.98 -20.17
CA VAL A 894 12.40 16.62 -20.50
C VAL A 894 11.31 15.84 -21.25
N HIS A 895 11.59 15.47 -22.49
CA HIS A 895 10.70 14.69 -23.36
C HIS A 895 11.41 13.55 -24.07
N ILE A 896 10.62 12.61 -24.60
CA ILE A 896 11.11 11.48 -25.40
C ILE A 896 11.23 11.92 -26.86
N TYR A 897 12.34 11.60 -27.47
CA TYR A 897 12.64 11.78 -28.89
C TYR A 897 13.03 10.44 -29.51
N ARG A 898 12.76 10.28 -30.80
CA ARG A 898 13.27 9.18 -31.62
C ARG A 898 14.45 9.71 -32.43
N VAL A 899 15.59 9.05 -32.33
CA VAL A 899 16.86 9.47 -32.93
C VAL A 899 17.31 8.39 -33.92
N ARG A 900 17.73 8.79 -35.12
CA ARG A 900 18.33 7.86 -36.09
C ARG A 900 19.70 7.35 -35.59
N ASP A 901 20.11 6.14 -35.98
CA ASP A 901 21.38 5.51 -35.57
C ASP A 901 22.62 6.42 -35.68
N ASP A 902 22.68 7.25 -36.73
CA ASP A 902 23.76 8.19 -36.99
C ASP A 902 23.54 9.61 -36.43
N GLY A 903 22.42 9.85 -35.76
CA GLY A 903 22.04 11.12 -35.13
C GLY A 903 21.44 12.19 -36.05
N ALA A 904 21.29 11.94 -37.35
CA ALA A 904 20.92 12.99 -38.32
C ALA A 904 19.45 13.44 -38.28
N ALA A 905 18.56 12.67 -37.63
CA ALA A 905 17.17 13.02 -37.40
C ALA A 905 16.84 12.81 -35.92
N VAL A 906 16.10 13.76 -35.32
CA VAL A 906 15.66 13.71 -33.92
C VAL A 906 14.23 14.23 -33.81
N ASP A 907 13.27 13.30 -33.84
CA ASP A 907 11.84 13.59 -33.93
C ASP A 907 11.18 13.50 -32.55
N PRO A 908 10.32 14.45 -32.14
CA PRO A 908 9.66 14.41 -30.83
C PRO A 908 8.60 13.30 -30.77
N VAL A 909 8.68 12.43 -29.77
CA VAL A 909 7.68 11.41 -29.45
C VAL A 909 6.68 11.93 -28.42
N THR A 910 7.14 12.74 -27.46
CA THR A 910 6.29 13.49 -26.53
C THR A 910 6.60 14.99 -26.56
N SER A 911 5.64 15.83 -26.16
CA SER A 911 5.82 17.28 -26.05
C SER A 911 4.77 17.93 -25.11
N GLY A 912 5.07 19.13 -24.62
CA GLY A 912 4.17 19.98 -23.85
C GLY A 912 4.88 20.70 -22.70
N ALA A 913 4.11 21.44 -21.89
CA ALA A 913 4.62 22.14 -20.71
C ALA A 913 4.58 21.23 -19.46
N TRP A 914 5.20 20.05 -19.56
CA TRP A 914 5.26 19.01 -18.52
C TRP A 914 6.47 18.10 -18.77
N GLU A 915 6.92 17.35 -17.77
CA GLU A 915 8.14 16.53 -17.91
C GLU A 915 7.89 15.02 -17.83
N VAL A 916 8.57 14.29 -18.72
CA VAL A 916 8.87 12.86 -18.57
C VAL A 916 9.94 12.72 -17.48
N ARG A 917 9.73 11.79 -16.54
CA ARG A 917 10.65 11.53 -15.41
C ARG A 917 11.46 10.25 -15.56
N SER A 918 10.97 9.29 -16.35
CA SER A 918 11.71 8.06 -16.71
C SER A 918 11.13 7.43 -17.99
N LEU A 919 11.99 6.82 -18.80
CA LEU A 919 11.61 5.98 -19.94
C LEU A 919 11.65 4.51 -19.49
N LEU A 920 10.54 3.79 -19.56
CA LEU A 920 10.40 2.40 -19.08
C LEU A 920 10.64 1.36 -20.19
N GLY A 921 10.90 1.81 -21.43
CA GLY A 921 11.18 0.99 -22.62
C GLY A 921 10.00 0.86 -23.58
N ALA A 922 10.24 0.19 -24.71
CA ALA A 922 9.22 -0.19 -25.68
C ALA A 922 8.79 -1.67 -25.50
N ASP A 923 7.56 -2.01 -25.90
CA ASP A 923 7.15 -3.41 -26.00
C ASP A 923 7.82 -4.13 -27.18
N HIS A 924 7.80 -5.47 -27.13
CA HIS A 924 8.47 -6.30 -28.14
C HIS A 924 8.03 -5.95 -29.57
N ASP A 925 6.76 -5.60 -29.79
CA ASP A 925 6.22 -5.32 -31.14
C ASP A 925 6.32 -3.84 -31.55
N GLU A 926 6.88 -2.99 -30.67
CA GLU A 926 7.09 -1.55 -30.88
C GLU A 926 5.79 -0.78 -31.17
N GLN A 927 4.67 -1.30 -30.67
CA GLN A 927 3.38 -0.62 -30.71
C GLN A 927 3.35 0.51 -29.68
N TRP A 928 4.00 0.31 -28.52
CA TRP A 928 4.01 1.28 -27.42
C TRP A 928 5.40 1.44 -26.80
N CYS A 929 5.74 2.67 -26.45
CA CYS A 929 6.76 2.97 -25.45
C CYS A 929 6.10 3.49 -24.17
N TYR A 930 6.60 3.03 -23.03
CA TYR A 930 6.06 3.28 -21.69
C TYR A 930 6.96 4.24 -20.93
N PHE A 931 6.38 5.14 -20.13
CA PHE A 931 7.15 6.16 -19.41
C PHE A 931 6.39 6.69 -18.18
N GLN A 932 7.12 7.27 -17.22
CA GLN A 932 6.52 8.01 -16.11
C GLN A 932 6.59 9.52 -16.40
N ALA A 933 5.56 10.26 -16.02
CA ALA A 933 5.53 11.71 -16.19
C ALA A 933 4.71 12.43 -15.11
N ALA A 934 5.07 13.68 -14.84
CA ALA A 934 4.29 14.62 -14.02
C ALA A 934 3.38 15.49 -14.91
N ARG A 935 2.53 14.85 -15.74
CA ARG A 935 1.75 15.51 -16.81
C ARG A 935 0.52 16.27 -16.29
N GLU A 936 -0.15 15.74 -15.27
CA GLU A 936 -1.40 16.33 -14.74
C GLU A 936 -1.12 17.46 -13.73
N THR A 937 -0.14 17.25 -12.85
CA THR A 937 0.31 18.24 -11.86
C THR A 937 1.72 17.86 -11.37
N PRO A 938 2.61 18.82 -11.04
CA PRO A 938 3.96 18.55 -10.53
C PRO A 938 4.01 17.58 -9.34
N ALA A 939 2.97 17.59 -8.51
CA ALA A 939 2.86 16.77 -7.30
C ALA A 939 2.46 15.30 -7.55
N ARG A 940 2.06 14.92 -8.78
CA ARG A 940 1.58 13.57 -9.12
C ARG A 940 2.32 13.00 -10.33
N GLU A 941 3.12 11.97 -10.08
CA GLU A 941 3.70 11.13 -11.13
C GLU A 941 2.74 9.99 -11.49
N GLN A 942 2.52 9.80 -12.79
CA GLN A 942 1.64 8.78 -13.36
C GLN A 942 2.36 8.04 -14.49
N VAL A 943 1.87 6.85 -14.84
CA VAL A 943 2.47 6.02 -15.90
C VAL A 943 1.65 6.15 -17.18
N TYR A 944 2.35 6.35 -18.29
CA TYR A 944 1.77 6.58 -19.61
C TYR A 944 2.39 5.64 -20.66
N ARG A 945 1.69 5.50 -21.79
CA ARG A 945 2.20 4.92 -23.03
C ARG A 945 1.92 5.82 -24.22
N VAL A 946 2.77 5.77 -25.23
CA VAL A 946 2.59 6.44 -26.54
C VAL A 946 3.24 5.59 -27.64
N ALA A 947 2.80 5.72 -28.88
CA ALA A 947 3.47 5.04 -29.99
C ALA A 947 4.89 5.60 -30.18
N PRO A 948 5.91 4.79 -30.55
CA PRO A 948 7.26 5.28 -30.83
C PRO A 948 7.38 6.29 -31.99
N ALA A 949 6.32 6.46 -32.78
CA ALA A 949 6.19 7.51 -33.81
C ALA A 949 5.58 8.83 -33.27
N GLY A 950 5.28 8.91 -31.98
CA GLY A 950 4.58 10.02 -31.34
C GLY A 950 3.06 9.89 -31.32
N GLY A 951 2.40 10.83 -30.64
CA GLY A 951 0.94 10.89 -30.48
C GLY A 951 0.55 11.44 -29.11
N GLU A 952 -0.75 11.39 -28.79
CA GLU A 952 -1.24 11.75 -27.45
C GLU A 952 -0.92 10.64 -26.42
N PRO A 953 -0.22 10.96 -25.31
CA PRO A 953 0.03 10.00 -24.24
C PRO A 953 -1.24 9.46 -23.60
N GLN A 954 -1.37 8.13 -23.55
CA GLN A 954 -2.42 7.42 -22.83
C GLN A 954 -1.94 7.08 -21.42
N ARG A 955 -2.67 7.52 -20.40
CA ARG A 955 -2.42 7.11 -19.01
C ARG A 955 -2.87 5.66 -18.81
N ILE A 956 -2.06 4.85 -18.11
CA ILE A 956 -2.36 3.43 -17.83
C ILE A 956 -2.52 3.12 -16.33
N THR A 957 -2.14 4.03 -15.43
CA THR A 957 -2.34 3.87 -13.99
C THR A 957 -3.67 4.43 -13.52
N ASP A 958 -4.41 3.67 -12.73
CA ASP A 958 -5.70 4.05 -12.15
C ASP A 958 -5.58 4.62 -10.72
N GLY A 959 -6.45 5.56 -10.32
CA GLY A 959 -6.45 6.20 -9.00
C GLY A 959 -5.60 7.49 -8.88
N GLU A 960 -5.77 8.26 -7.80
CA GLU A 960 -4.95 9.45 -7.54
C GLU A 960 -3.71 9.13 -6.69
N GLY A 961 -2.73 10.04 -6.76
CA GLY A 961 -1.46 9.97 -6.02
C GLY A 961 -0.26 9.92 -6.94
N CYS A 962 0.87 9.42 -6.43
CA CYS A 962 2.04 9.07 -7.21
C CYS A 962 2.08 7.56 -7.47
N HIS A 963 2.38 7.17 -8.72
CA HIS A 963 2.54 5.78 -9.17
C HIS A 963 3.95 5.53 -9.72
N SER A 964 4.46 4.32 -9.50
CA SER A 964 5.73 3.86 -10.03
C SER A 964 5.61 2.43 -10.57
N ALA A 965 5.83 2.28 -11.86
CA ALA A 965 5.77 1.01 -12.57
C ALA A 965 7.15 0.36 -12.71
N ARG A 966 7.21 -0.95 -12.50
CA ARG A 966 8.32 -1.81 -12.94
C ARG A 966 7.76 -2.85 -13.90
N PHE A 967 8.12 -2.79 -15.18
CA PHE A 967 7.69 -3.76 -16.18
C PHE A 967 8.54 -5.03 -16.15
N ASN A 968 7.96 -6.15 -16.60
CA ASN A 968 8.72 -7.35 -16.95
C ASN A 968 9.52 -7.12 -18.26
N ASP A 969 10.34 -8.10 -18.66
CA ASP A 969 11.23 -7.95 -19.82
C ASP A 969 10.45 -7.64 -21.11
N ALA A 970 9.39 -8.41 -21.38
CA ALA A 970 8.55 -8.29 -22.57
C ALA A 970 7.60 -7.07 -22.60
N LYS A 971 7.55 -6.29 -21.51
CA LYS A 971 6.58 -5.19 -21.28
C LYS A 971 5.11 -5.62 -21.41
N THR A 972 4.77 -6.86 -21.06
CA THR A 972 3.40 -7.39 -21.02
C THR A 972 2.70 -7.13 -19.69
N TYR A 973 3.47 -7.04 -18.60
CA TYR A 973 2.97 -6.76 -17.24
C TYR A 973 3.85 -5.73 -16.52
N PHE A 974 3.29 -5.03 -15.55
CA PHE A 974 4.03 -4.20 -14.61
C PHE A 974 3.53 -4.31 -13.17
N ILE A 975 4.43 -4.04 -12.22
CA ILE A 975 4.11 -3.89 -10.81
C ILE A 975 3.98 -2.40 -10.53
N ASP A 976 2.81 -1.97 -10.08
CA ASP A 976 2.47 -0.59 -9.74
C ASP A 976 2.56 -0.38 -8.23
N SER A 977 3.55 0.40 -7.80
CA SER A 977 3.70 0.88 -6.43
C SER A 977 3.12 2.29 -6.34
N HIS A 978 2.04 2.48 -5.59
CA HIS A 978 1.26 3.71 -5.57
C HIS A 978 0.92 4.17 -4.16
N SER A 979 0.79 5.48 -3.94
CA SER A 979 0.39 6.04 -2.63
C SER A 979 -0.14 7.47 -2.78
N ARG A 980 -0.85 7.95 -1.76
CA ARG A 980 -1.24 9.36 -1.57
C ARG A 980 -0.50 9.95 -0.37
N ILE A 981 -0.45 11.26 -0.21
CA ILE A 981 0.28 11.85 0.94
C ILE A 981 -0.25 11.43 2.32
N HIS A 982 -1.55 11.11 2.40
CA HIS A 982 -2.26 10.73 3.62
C HIS A 982 -2.58 9.23 3.74
N GLY A 983 -2.06 8.38 2.83
CA GLY A 983 -2.31 6.94 2.84
C GLY A 983 -1.05 6.14 2.49
N PRO A 984 -0.79 5.00 3.16
CA PRO A 984 0.41 4.20 2.92
C PRO A 984 0.43 3.56 1.52
N PRO A 985 1.60 3.09 1.06
CA PRO A 985 1.75 2.54 -0.28
C PRO A 985 1.01 1.22 -0.47
N GLY A 986 0.18 1.19 -1.51
CA GLY A 986 -0.33 -0.03 -2.11
C GLY A 986 0.61 -0.54 -3.21
N VAL A 987 0.58 -1.85 -3.45
CA VAL A 987 1.33 -2.51 -4.53
C VAL A 987 0.42 -3.51 -5.23
N ARG A 988 0.29 -3.38 -6.56
CA ARG A 988 -0.55 -4.25 -7.39
C ARG A 988 0.18 -4.69 -8.66
N VAL A 989 -0.25 -5.79 -9.25
CA VAL A 989 0.24 -6.27 -10.55
C VAL A 989 -0.80 -5.93 -11.61
N CYS A 990 -0.35 -5.34 -12.72
CA CYS A 990 -1.17 -4.90 -13.84
C CYS A 990 -0.66 -5.51 -15.15
N ARG A 991 -1.54 -5.68 -16.13
CA ARG A 991 -1.14 -5.78 -17.55
C ARG A 991 -0.65 -4.44 -18.05
N ALA A 992 0.12 -4.44 -19.13
CA ALA A 992 0.66 -3.23 -19.77
C ALA A 992 -0.40 -2.21 -20.26
N ASP A 993 -1.67 -2.61 -20.40
CA ASP A 993 -2.78 -1.71 -20.69
C ASP A 993 -3.37 -1.01 -19.45
N GLY A 994 -2.91 -1.35 -18.25
CA GLY A 994 -3.42 -0.84 -16.96
C GLY A 994 -4.33 -1.81 -16.22
N THR A 995 -4.81 -2.89 -16.85
CA THR A 995 -5.75 -3.84 -16.24
C THR A 995 -5.14 -4.49 -15.00
N ILE A 996 -5.74 -4.27 -13.83
CA ILE A 996 -5.28 -4.86 -12.57
C ILE A 996 -5.49 -6.37 -12.58
N CYS A 997 -4.42 -7.14 -12.36
CA CYS A 997 -4.46 -8.59 -12.21
C CYS A 997 -4.83 -8.97 -10.77
N HIS A 998 -4.05 -8.51 -9.79
CA HIS A 998 -4.24 -8.76 -8.35
C HIS A 998 -3.44 -7.76 -7.50
N VAL A 999 -3.82 -7.62 -6.23
CA VAL A 999 -3.21 -6.70 -5.27
C VAL A 999 -2.28 -7.48 -4.33
N LEU A 1000 -1.03 -7.05 -4.22
CA LEU A 1000 -0.03 -7.63 -3.29
C LEU A 1000 -0.23 -7.07 -1.88
N SER A 1001 -0.30 -5.73 -1.81
CA SER A 1001 -0.55 -4.92 -0.63
C SER A 1001 -1.57 -3.84 -0.95
N ALA A 1002 -2.57 -3.66 -0.09
CA ALA A 1002 -3.58 -2.62 -0.27
C ALA A 1002 -3.02 -1.25 0.15
N ALA A 1003 -3.50 -0.15 -0.45
CA ALA A 1003 -3.18 1.22 -0.03
C ALA A 1003 -4.01 1.66 1.22
N ILE A 1004 -4.33 0.69 2.09
CA ILE A 1004 -5.14 0.85 3.30
C ILE A 1004 -4.37 0.17 4.43
N ASP A 1005 -4.13 0.90 5.51
CA ASP A 1005 -3.47 0.38 6.71
C ASP A 1005 -4.44 0.41 7.89
N ASP A 1006 -4.53 -0.73 8.59
CA ASP A 1006 -5.43 -0.92 9.71
C ASP A 1006 -5.02 -0.15 10.97
N HIS A 1007 -3.80 0.40 11.03
CA HIS A 1007 -3.28 1.12 12.19
C HIS A 1007 -3.45 2.63 12.08
N LEU A 1008 -3.32 3.21 10.88
CA LEU A 1008 -3.37 4.66 10.65
C LEU A 1008 -4.64 5.33 11.22
N PRO A 1009 -5.86 4.74 11.12
CA PRO A 1009 -7.07 5.30 11.72
C PRO A 1009 -7.07 5.42 13.26
N TYR A 1010 -6.16 4.75 13.98
CA TYR A 1010 -6.05 4.89 15.44
C TYR A 1010 -5.26 6.13 15.88
N TYR A 1011 -4.60 6.81 14.94
CA TYR A 1011 -3.79 7.99 15.20
C TYR A 1011 -4.49 9.27 14.76
N ARG A 1012 -4.26 10.36 15.49
CA ARG A 1012 -4.79 11.69 15.13
C ARG A 1012 -4.02 12.30 13.98
N VAL A 1013 -4.15 11.71 12.79
CA VAL A 1013 -3.52 12.19 11.56
C VAL A 1013 -4.50 13.05 10.76
N ASN A 1014 -4.10 14.26 10.42
CA ASN A 1014 -4.87 15.15 9.56
C ASN A 1014 -4.38 15.02 8.12
N ALA A 1015 -5.29 14.83 7.16
CA ALA A 1015 -4.91 14.89 5.74
C ALA A 1015 -4.30 16.27 5.42
N PRO A 1016 -3.10 16.36 4.80
CA PRO A 1016 -2.51 17.64 4.43
C PRO A 1016 -3.37 18.38 3.42
N GLU A 1017 -3.59 19.68 3.67
CA GLU A 1017 -4.32 20.56 2.76
C GLU A 1017 -3.37 21.03 1.65
N PRO A 1018 -3.66 20.78 0.35
CA PRO A 1018 -2.89 21.36 -0.74
C PRO A 1018 -3.14 22.88 -0.81
N VAL A 1019 -2.07 23.65 -0.90
CA VAL A 1019 -2.10 25.12 -0.99
C VAL A 1019 -1.33 25.54 -2.24
N ALA A 1020 -1.97 26.33 -3.09
CA ALA A 1020 -1.34 27.00 -4.22
C ALA A 1020 -1.24 28.51 -3.92
N PHE A 1021 -0.08 29.10 -4.17
CA PHE A 1021 0.17 30.53 -4.01
C PHE A 1021 1.05 31.04 -5.16
N ALA A 1022 1.16 32.36 -5.29
CA ALA A 1022 2.02 32.98 -6.28
C ALA A 1022 3.24 33.60 -5.59
N ALA A 1023 4.42 33.39 -6.17
CA ALA A 1023 5.62 34.17 -5.87
C ALA A 1023 5.43 35.65 -6.28
N ARG A 1024 6.33 36.52 -5.83
CA ARG A 1024 6.33 37.97 -6.10
C ARG A 1024 6.41 38.35 -7.58
N ASP A 1025 6.84 37.43 -8.45
CA ASP A 1025 6.87 37.57 -9.90
C ASP A 1025 5.69 36.90 -10.63
N GLY A 1026 4.73 36.35 -9.87
CA GLY A 1026 3.55 35.65 -10.39
C GLY A 1026 3.77 34.16 -10.69
N HIS A 1027 4.96 33.61 -10.44
CA HIS A 1027 5.20 32.17 -10.62
C HIS A 1027 4.35 31.34 -9.63
N PRO A 1028 3.63 30.30 -10.08
CA PRO A 1028 2.84 29.44 -9.20
C PRO A 1028 3.75 28.52 -8.38
N LEU A 1029 3.54 28.51 -7.07
CA LEU A 1029 4.22 27.64 -6.11
C LEU A 1029 3.18 26.78 -5.38
N ASP A 1030 3.59 25.57 -5.03
CA ASP A 1030 2.77 24.55 -4.40
C ASP A 1030 3.29 24.25 -2.98
N ALA A 1031 2.37 23.94 -2.06
CA ALA A 1031 2.67 23.54 -0.70
C ALA A 1031 1.61 22.58 -0.15
N TYR A 1032 1.94 21.92 0.96
CA TYR A 1032 1.00 21.23 1.83
C TYR A 1032 1.02 21.85 3.24
N LEU A 1033 -0.17 22.06 3.79
CA LEU A 1033 -0.37 22.54 5.16
C LEU A 1033 -0.97 21.42 6.01
N ILE A 1034 -0.28 21.03 7.09
CA ILE A 1034 -0.84 20.16 8.14
C ILE A 1034 -1.22 21.04 9.32
N LYS A 1035 -2.52 21.17 9.58
CA LYS A 1035 -3.04 21.88 10.77
C LYS A 1035 -3.02 20.97 12.00
N PRO A 1036 -2.94 21.54 13.21
CA PRO A 1036 -3.12 20.82 14.46
C PRO A 1036 -4.35 19.92 14.53
N ALA A 1037 -4.23 18.80 15.26
CA ALA A 1037 -5.33 17.85 15.44
C ALA A 1037 -6.54 18.44 16.19
N ASP A 1038 -6.32 19.51 16.97
CA ASP A 1038 -7.30 20.29 17.71
C ASP A 1038 -7.41 21.74 17.17
N PHE A 1039 -7.27 21.92 15.85
CA PHE A 1039 -7.35 23.24 15.23
C PHE A 1039 -8.74 23.89 15.43
N ASP A 1040 -8.81 24.80 16.38
CA ASP A 1040 -9.98 25.61 16.68
C ASP A 1040 -10.18 26.65 15.56
N ALA A 1041 -11.08 26.34 14.63
CA ALA A 1041 -11.36 27.19 13.48
C ALA A 1041 -12.03 28.52 13.84
N GLU A 1042 -12.79 28.59 14.94
CA GLU A 1042 -13.45 29.83 15.37
C GLU A 1042 -12.44 30.78 16.02
N ALA A 1043 -11.64 30.26 16.96
CA ALA A 1043 -10.56 31.03 17.59
C ALA A 1043 -9.45 31.41 16.60
N ALA A 1044 -9.22 30.58 15.57
CA ALA A 1044 -8.35 30.90 14.44
C ALA A 1044 -8.91 32.04 13.57
N ALA A 1045 -10.20 32.01 13.23
CA ALA A 1045 -10.84 33.01 12.37
C ALA A 1045 -10.96 34.38 13.06
N ASN A 1046 -11.22 34.42 14.37
CA ASN A 1046 -11.27 35.65 15.16
C ASN A 1046 -9.89 36.09 15.71
N GLY A 1047 -8.84 35.29 15.49
CA GLY A 1047 -7.46 35.59 15.86
C GLY A 1047 -7.10 35.44 17.36
N SER A 1048 -7.99 34.85 18.17
CA SER A 1048 -7.76 34.61 19.60
C SER A 1048 -6.87 33.41 19.92
N LYS A 1049 -6.74 32.44 19.00
CA LYS A 1049 -5.75 31.33 19.08
C LYS A 1049 -4.84 31.39 17.86
N ARG A 1050 -3.52 31.39 18.10
CA ARG A 1050 -2.47 31.37 17.06
C ARG A 1050 -1.50 30.22 17.29
N TYR A 1051 -1.00 29.67 16.21
CA TYR A 1051 -0.21 28.44 16.21
C TYR A 1051 1.22 28.69 15.70
N PRO A 1052 2.25 28.11 16.34
CA PRO A 1052 3.61 28.13 15.82
C PRO A 1052 3.66 27.34 14.50
N VAL A 1053 4.57 27.73 13.61
CA VAL A 1053 4.73 27.10 12.30
C VAL A 1053 6.10 26.44 12.19
N LEU A 1054 6.16 25.20 11.74
CA LEU A 1054 7.39 24.56 11.28
C LEU A 1054 7.36 24.42 9.76
N CYS A 1055 8.26 25.13 9.07
CA CYS A 1055 8.50 24.95 7.65
C CYS A 1055 9.44 23.74 7.43
N TYR A 1056 9.01 22.78 6.61
CA TYR A 1056 9.86 21.71 6.08
C TYR A 1056 10.21 22.02 4.64
N VAL A 1057 11.50 21.99 4.31
CA VAL A 1057 11.99 22.17 2.95
C VAL A 1057 13.24 21.34 2.71
N TYR A 1058 13.32 20.74 1.53
CA TYR A 1058 14.60 20.28 0.98
C TYR A 1058 15.18 21.35 0.06
N GLY A 1059 14.42 21.76 -0.96
CA GLY A 1059 14.70 22.96 -1.75
C GLY A 1059 15.84 22.84 -2.77
N GLY A 1060 16.51 21.69 -2.85
CA GLY A 1060 17.53 21.43 -3.88
C GLY A 1060 16.93 21.25 -5.29
N PRO A 1061 17.73 21.47 -6.36
CA PRO A 1061 17.30 21.28 -7.75
C PRO A 1061 16.58 19.94 -8.01
N GLN A 1062 15.47 20.00 -8.75
CA GLN A 1062 14.61 18.87 -9.16
C GLN A 1062 14.23 17.87 -8.04
N SER A 1063 14.24 18.30 -6.77
CA SER A 1063 14.06 17.43 -5.60
C SER A 1063 12.83 17.83 -4.78
N PRO A 1064 11.60 17.66 -5.30
CA PRO A 1064 10.39 18.19 -4.66
C PRO A 1064 9.95 17.36 -3.46
N VAL A 1065 9.55 18.05 -2.39
CA VAL A 1065 8.90 17.46 -1.20
C VAL A 1065 7.38 17.61 -1.21
N VAL A 1066 6.82 18.46 -2.07
CA VAL A 1066 5.38 18.63 -2.28
C VAL A 1066 4.89 17.61 -3.30
N ARG A 1067 4.65 16.39 -2.82
CA ARG A 1067 4.17 15.25 -3.60
C ARG A 1067 2.96 14.61 -2.96
N ASP A 1068 2.00 14.19 -3.78
CA ASP A 1068 0.86 13.38 -3.33
C ASP A 1068 1.31 11.92 -3.17
N ARG A 1069 2.21 11.68 -2.21
CA ARG A 1069 2.90 10.41 -1.96
C ARG A 1069 3.16 10.25 -0.47
N TRP A 1070 3.03 9.03 0.06
CA TRP A 1070 3.27 8.74 1.48
C TRP A 1070 4.65 9.20 1.96
N GLY A 1071 4.69 10.12 2.92
CA GLY A 1071 5.94 10.73 3.44
C GLY A 1071 6.64 9.92 4.55
N GLY A 1072 6.19 8.69 4.83
CA GLY A 1072 6.84 7.77 5.76
C GLY A 1072 6.99 8.30 7.20
N SER A 1073 8.08 7.91 7.87
CA SER A 1073 8.32 8.29 9.27
C SER A 1073 8.44 9.80 9.48
N ASN A 1074 8.98 10.57 8.53
CA ASN A 1074 9.08 12.03 8.66
C ASN A 1074 7.69 12.70 8.62
N TYR A 1075 6.80 12.21 7.75
CA TYR A 1075 5.39 12.63 7.75
C TYR A 1075 4.69 12.29 9.08
N LEU A 1076 4.92 11.10 9.63
CA LEU A 1076 4.38 10.73 10.95
C LEU A 1076 4.95 11.62 12.06
N TRP A 1077 6.22 12.05 11.99
CA TRP A 1077 6.79 13.02 12.92
C TRP A 1077 6.14 14.42 12.77
N HIS A 1078 5.85 14.86 11.54
CA HIS A 1078 5.07 16.08 11.29
C HIS A 1078 3.64 15.98 11.87
N GLN A 1079 2.97 14.84 11.72
CA GLN A 1079 1.68 14.59 12.36
C GLN A 1079 1.77 14.58 13.89
N MET A 1080 2.83 14.01 14.47
CA MET A 1080 3.09 14.07 15.91
C MET A 1080 3.25 15.51 16.41
N LEU A 1081 3.97 16.36 15.67
CA LEU A 1081 4.10 17.79 16.00
C LEU A 1081 2.76 18.53 15.83
N ALA A 1082 1.96 18.20 14.82
CA ALA A 1082 0.61 18.74 14.67
C ALA A 1082 -0.29 18.40 15.87
N GLN A 1083 -0.19 17.19 16.43
CA GLN A 1083 -0.86 16.81 17.68
C GLN A 1083 -0.33 17.52 18.93
N GLN A 1084 0.80 18.22 18.83
CA GLN A 1084 1.37 19.08 19.87
C GLN A 1084 1.09 20.58 19.64
N GLY A 1085 0.30 20.92 18.61
CA GLY A 1085 -0.15 22.29 18.34
C GLY A 1085 0.64 23.06 17.27
N TYR A 1086 1.56 22.40 16.54
CA TYR A 1086 2.28 23.03 15.43
C TYR A 1086 1.48 22.98 14.12
N CYS A 1087 1.51 24.05 13.35
CA CYS A 1087 1.19 24.01 11.93
C CYS A 1087 2.45 23.59 11.16
N ILE A 1088 2.36 22.56 10.30
CA ILE A 1088 3.49 22.12 9.46
C ILE A 1088 3.26 22.63 8.04
N TRP A 1089 4.25 23.34 7.51
CA TRP A 1089 4.24 23.87 6.15
C TRP A 1089 5.31 23.18 5.32
N ILE A 1090 4.89 22.37 4.35
CA ILE A 1090 5.76 21.66 3.43
C ILE A 1090 5.70 22.41 2.10
N SER A 1091 6.82 22.97 1.62
CA SER A 1091 6.81 23.79 0.40
C SER A 1091 8.04 23.58 -0.45
N ASP A 1092 7.84 23.57 -1.77
CA ASP A 1092 8.92 23.60 -2.75
C ASP A 1092 9.11 25.02 -3.30
N ASN A 1093 10.37 25.40 -3.53
CA ASN A 1093 10.69 26.53 -4.41
C ASN A 1093 10.61 26.10 -5.88
N ARG A 1094 10.64 27.06 -6.81
CA ARG A 1094 10.48 26.78 -8.25
C ARG A 1094 11.53 25.79 -8.80
N ALA A 1095 12.71 25.75 -8.20
CA ALA A 1095 13.81 24.92 -8.67
C ALA A 1095 13.76 23.47 -8.16
N ALA A 1096 13.15 23.23 -7.00
CA ALA A 1096 12.80 21.90 -6.52
C ALA A 1096 11.60 21.31 -7.29
N SER A 1097 10.66 22.14 -7.73
CA SER A 1097 9.40 21.69 -8.36
C SER A 1097 9.58 20.96 -9.70
N HIS A 1098 8.67 20.02 -10.02
CA HIS A 1098 8.56 19.40 -11.35
C HIS A 1098 7.86 20.30 -12.40
N ARG A 1099 7.95 21.64 -12.30
CA ARG A 1099 7.30 22.57 -13.24
C ARG A 1099 8.09 22.80 -14.53
N GLY A 1100 9.29 22.25 -14.66
CA GLY A 1100 10.15 22.31 -15.86
C GLY A 1100 11.59 22.71 -15.53
N ILE A 1101 12.57 22.05 -16.14
CA ILE A 1101 14.01 22.26 -15.91
C ILE A 1101 14.45 23.73 -16.10
N THR A 1102 13.78 24.50 -16.97
CA THR A 1102 14.04 25.94 -17.15
C THR A 1102 13.72 26.81 -15.91
N HIS A 1103 12.82 26.35 -15.03
CA HIS A 1103 12.60 26.97 -13.72
C HIS A 1103 13.72 26.59 -12.74
N THR A 1104 14.21 25.35 -12.81
CA THR A 1104 15.35 24.87 -12.03
C THR A 1104 16.65 25.61 -12.37
N TRP A 1105 16.93 25.86 -13.65
CA TRP A 1105 18.12 26.61 -14.08
C TRP A 1105 18.23 28.04 -13.52
N LYS A 1106 17.18 28.60 -12.89
CA LYS A 1106 17.24 29.92 -12.24
C LYS A 1106 18.21 29.97 -11.04
N VAL A 1107 18.56 28.84 -10.43
CA VAL A 1107 19.54 28.81 -9.33
C VAL A 1107 21.00 28.71 -9.82
N HIS A 1108 21.21 28.48 -11.12
CA HIS A 1108 22.54 28.30 -11.70
C HIS A 1108 23.45 29.49 -11.34
N ARG A 1109 24.61 29.17 -10.75
CA ARG A 1109 25.65 30.09 -10.28
C ARG A 1109 25.26 30.98 -9.08
N GLN A 1110 24.12 30.71 -8.42
CA GLN A 1110 23.59 31.50 -7.31
C GLN A 1110 22.73 30.71 -6.30
N LEU A 1111 23.08 29.45 -6.00
CA LEU A 1111 22.35 28.58 -5.07
C LEU A 1111 21.97 29.29 -3.76
N GLY A 1112 20.78 29.01 -3.24
CA GLY A 1112 20.17 29.68 -2.10
C GLY A 1112 19.45 30.99 -2.43
N THR A 1113 19.83 31.72 -3.48
CA THR A 1113 19.33 33.09 -3.71
C THR A 1113 17.89 33.12 -4.23
N GLN A 1114 17.59 32.38 -5.31
CA GLN A 1114 16.23 32.34 -5.88
C GLN A 1114 15.30 31.48 -5.02
N GLU A 1115 15.85 30.41 -4.43
CA GLU A 1115 15.13 29.52 -3.53
C GLU A 1115 14.64 30.27 -2.29
N LEU A 1116 15.48 31.14 -1.71
CA LEU A 1116 15.10 31.95 -0.54
C LEU A 1116 13.98 32.92 -0.88
N ALA A 1117 14.01 33.58 -2.05
CA ALA A 1117 12.94 34.48 -2.46
C ALA A 1117 11.57 33.78 -2.53
N ASP A 1118 11.52 32.56 -3.09
CA ASP A 1118 10.30 31.74 -3.16
C ASP A 1118 9.84 31.27 -1.77
N LEU A 1119 10.78 30.86 -0.90
CA LEU A 1119 10.51 30.47 0.49
C LEU A 1119 9.93 31.65 1.29
N GLU A 1120 10.51 32.84 1.15
CA GLU A 1120 10.01 34.06 1.80
C GLU A 1120 8.60 34.42 1.32
N ASP A 1121 8.28 34.22 0.04
CA ASP A 1121 6.95 34.50 -0.50
C ASP A 1121 5.90 33.55 0.10
N GLY A 1122 6.21 32.26 0.25
CA GLY A 1122 5.35 31.28 0.94
C GLY A 1122 5.19 31.57 2.44
N VAL A 1123 6.28 31.97 3.11
CA VAL A 1123 6.24 32.38 4.52
C VAL A 1123 5.44 33.68 4.71
N ASN A 1124 5.53 34.64 3.79
CA ASN A 1124 4.73 35.86 3.87
C ASN A 1124 3.24 35.59 3.60
N TRP A 1125 2.91 34.62 2.72
CA TRP A 1125 1.53 34.12 2.57
C TRP A 1125 1.00 33.51 3.87
N LEU A 1126 1.81 32.72 4.59
CA LEU A 1126 1.46 32.19 5.92
C LEU A 1126 1.25 33.31 6.95
N ARG A 1127 2.16 34.30 7.01
CA ARG A 1127 2.06 35.42 7.97
C ARG A 1127 0.84 36.31 7.74
N ALA A 1128 0.22 36.25 6.56
CA ALA A 1128 -1.05 36.93 6.27
C ALA A 1128 -2.29 36.20 6.86
N GLN A 1129 -2.14 34.94 7.32
CA GLN A 1129 -3.24 34.17 7.92
C GLN A 1129 -3.46 34.58 9.39
N PRO A 1130 -4.70 34.83 9.85
CA PRO A 1130 -4.98 35.40 11.18
C PRO A 1130 -4.61 34.47 12.35
N TRP A 1131 -4.43 33.18 12.07
CA TRP A 1131 -4.12 32.10 13.01
C TRP A 1131 -2.63 31.70 13.05
N VAL A 1132 -1.77 32.29 12.20
CA VAL A 1132 -0.33 32.04 12.24
C VAL A 1132 0.31 32.90 13.32
N ASP A 1133 1.12 32.27 14.18
CA ASP A 1133 2.01 32.97 15.08
C ASP A 1133 3.30 33.35 14.36
N ALA A 1134 3.29 34.54 13.76
CA ALA A 1134 4.44 35.08 13.01
C ALA A 1134 5.69 35.30 13.88
N ASP A 1135 5.57 35.26 15.22
CA ASP A 1135 6.71 35.33 16.13
C ASP A 1135 7.20 33.95 16.60
N ARG A 1136 6.64 32.85 16.08
CA ARG A 1136 7.05 31.46 16.38
C ARG A 1136 7.07 30.62 15.10
N MET A 1137 7.89 31.06 14.15
CA MET A 1137 8.16 30.37 12.88
C MET A 1137 9.53 29.69 12.91
N GLY A 1138 9.56 28.38 12.66
CA GLY A 1138 10.77 27.58 12.53
C GLY A 1138 10.94 26.99 11.14
N ILE A 1139 12.15 26.50 10.85
CA ILE A 1139 12.51 25.83 9.58
C ILE A 1139 13.38 24.60 9.84
N TRP A 1140 13.24 23.54 9.05
CA TRP A 1140 14.17 22.41 9.10
C TRP A 1140 14.37 21.72 7.75
N GLY A 1141 15.54 21.08 7.62
CA GLY A 1141 15.89 20.22 6.50
C GLY A 1141 17.20 19.45 6.76
N TRP A 1142 17.51 18.53 5.85
CA TRP A 1142 18.71 17.69 5.88
C TRP A 1142 19.49 17.80 4.55
N SER A 1143 20.82 17.67 4.58
CA SER A 1143 21.69 17.80 3.39
C SER A 1143 21.52 19.17 2.72
N TYR A 1144 21.07 19.26 1.46
CA TYR A 1144 20.70 20.55 0.85
C TYR A 1144 19.63 21.30 1.64
N GLY A 1145 18.66 20.60 2.24
CA GLY A 1145 17.68 21.22 3.15
C GLY A 1145 18.32 21.75 4.44
N GLY A 1146 19.43 21.13 4.88
CA GLY A 1146 20.23 21.61 6.01
C GLY A 1146 20.99 22.88 5.64
N TYR A 1147 21.65 22.88 4.48
CA TYR A 1147 22.24 24.09 3.86
C TYR A 1147 21.21 25.21 3.79
N PHE A 1148 20.04 24.93 3.19
CA PHE A 1148 19.03 25.94 2.93
C PHE A 1148 18.36 26.46 4.21
N THR A 1149 18.22 25.63 5.25
CA THR A 1149 17.82 26.05 6.61
C THR A 1149 18.84 27.03 7.21
N ALA A 1150 20.14 26.70 7.18
CA ALA A 1150 21.18 27.55 7.73
C ALA A 1150 21.39 28.83 6.89
N TYR A 1151 21.20 28.73 5.57
CA TYR A 1151 21.19 29.85 4.64
C TYR A 1151 20.03 30.81 4.94
N ALA A 1152 18.80 30.30 5.11
CA ALA A 1152 17.64 31.10 5.46
C ALA A 1152 17.80 31.84 6.81
N LEU A 1153 18.43 31.21 7.81
CA LEU A 1153 18.73 31.86 9.09
C LEU A 1153 19.85 32.92 8.99
N THR A 1154 20.75 32.83 8.02
CA THR A 1154 21.81 33.83 7.78
C THR A 1154 21.40 34.96 6.83
N HIS A 1155 20.40 34.73 5.97
CA HIS A 1155 20.02 35.65 4.90
C HIS A 1155 18.57 36.19 5.00
N SER A 1156 17.77 35.71 5.95
CA SER A 1156 16.43 36.23 6.24
C SER A 1156 16.17 36.37 7.74
N THR A 1157 15.17 37.18 8.09
CA THR A 1157 14.77 37.51 9.48
C THR A 1157 13.45 36.84 9.90
N LEU A 1158 12.84 36.05 9.01
CA LEU A 1158 11.49 35.50 9.19
C LEU A 1158 11.43 34.33 10.19
N PHE A 1159 12.56 33.65 10.43
CA PHE A 1159 12.61 32.44 11.26
C PHE A 1159 13.23 32.72 12.63
N LYS A 1160 12.68 32.11 13.68
CA LYS A 1160 13.14 32.21 15.07
C LYS A 1160 14.00 31.03 15.51
N ALA A 1161 13.80 29.87 14.89
CA ALA A 1161 14.55 28.65 15.15
C ALA A 1161 14.77 27.88 13.85
N GLY A 1162 15.86 27.14 13.73
CA GLY A 1162 16.00 26.15 12.67
C GLY A 1162 16.96 25.03 12.94
N ILE A 1163 16.67 23.87 12.33
CA ILE A 1163 17.43 22.63 12.48
C ILE A 1163 18.08 22.31 11.14
N ALA A 1164 19.40 22.36 11.10
CA ALA A 1164 20.21 22.09 9.92
C ALA A 1164 20.97 20.77 10.11
N GLY A 1165 20.45 19.69 9.51
CA GLY A 1165 21.07 18.36 9.54
C GLY A 1165 21.99 18.11 8.36
N ALA A 1166 23.19 17.59 8.61
CA ALA A 1166 24.27 17.38 7.64
C ALA A 1166 24.41 18.53 6.61
N PRO A 1167 24.48 19.81 7.04
CA PRO A 1167 24.42 20.94 6.11
C PRO A 1167 25.71 21.10 5.33
N VAL A 1168 25.61 21.27 4.00
CA VAL A 1168 26.65 22.02 3.28
C VAL A 1168 26.63 23.45 3.83
N THR A 1169 27.81 24.00 4.12
CA THR A 1169 27.94 25.35 4.72
C THR A 1169 28.72 26.30 3.83
N ASP A 1170 29.58 25.74 2.98
CA ASP A 1170 30.29 26.44 1.94
C ASP A 1170 30.48 25.48 0.76
N TRP A 1171 30.06 25.89 -0.43
CA TRP A 1171 30.15 25.08 -1.64
C TRP A 1171 31.59 24.69 -2.02
N ARG A 1172 32.61 25.41 -1.52
CA ARG A 1172 34.03 25.02 -1.66
C ARG A 1172 34.40 23.76 -0.88
N ASN A 1173 33.54 23.27 0.04
CA ASN A 1173 33.80 22.06 0.83
C ASN A 1173 33.20 20.77 0.25
N TYR A 1174 32.31 20.89 -0.72
CA TYR A 1174 31.60 19.77 -1.37
C TYR A 1174 32.30 19.39 -2.68
N ASP A 1175 31.90 18.30 -3.31
CA ASP A 1175 32.60 17.72 -4.45
C ASP A 1175 32.53 18.60 -5.71
N ALA A 1176 33.48 18.40 -6.63
CA ALA A 1176 33.58 19.15 -7.86
C ALA A 1176 32.43 18.88 -8.84
N VAL A 1177 31.93 17.65 -8.97
CA VAL A 1177 30.95 17.29 -10.01
C VAL A 1177 29.59 17.88 -9.68
N TYR A 1178 29.08 17.69 -8.46
CA TYR A 1178 27.83 18.32 -8.02
C TYR A 1178 27.92 19.83 -8.03
N THR A 1179 28.99 20.36 -7.42
CA THR A 1179 29.07 21.80 -7.16
C THR A 1179 29.30 22.58 -8.44
N GLU A 1180 30.16 22.13 -9.34
CA GLU A 1180 30.47 22.89 -10.56
C GLU A 1180 29.34 22.81 -11.60
N ARG A 1181 28.54 21.73 -11.62
CA ARG A 1181 27.27 21.65 -12.37
C ARG A 1181 26.33 22.80 -12.04
N LEU A 1182 26.24 23.14 -10.76
CA LEU A 1182 25.28 24.11 -10.25
C LEU A 1182 25.87 25.51 -10.08
N MET A 1183 27.16 25.64 -9.77
CA MET A 1183 27.82 26.89 -9.41
C MET A 1183 28.95 27.31 -10.36
N GLY A 1184 29.34 26.46 -11.32
CA GLY A 1184 30.58 26.60 -12.09
C GLY A 1184 31.84 26.50 -11.22
N MET A 1185 33.01 26.63 -11.84
CA MET A 1185 34.29 26.66 -11.13
C MET A 1185 34.37 27.84 -10.13
N PRO A 1186 34.88 27.67 -8.90
CA PRO A 1186 35.06 28.77 -7.93
C PRO A 1186 35.86 29.95 -8.48
N GLN A 1187 36.88 29.69 -9.30
CA GLN A 1187 37.70 30.69 -9.97
C GLN A 1187 36.88 31.53 -10.98
N SER A 1188 35.86 30.92 -11.59
CA SER A 1188 34.95 31.58 -12.55
C SER A 1188 33.75 32.26 -11.89
N ASN A 1189 33.40 31.88 -10.65
CA ASN A 1189 32.16 32.29 -9.98
C ASN A 1189 32.37 32.70 -8.51
N ALA A 1190 33.53 33.25 -8.16
CA ALA A 1190 33.93 33.53 -6.77
C ALA A 1190 32.87 34.31 -5.97
N GLU A 1191 32.20 35.28 -6.60
CA GLU A 1191 31.12 36.06 -6.00
C GLU A 1191 29.84 35.24 -5.76
N GLY A 1192 29.50 34.29 -6.64
CA GLY A 1192 28.40 33.36 -6.42
C GLY A 1192 28.68 32.44 -5.22
N TYR A 1193 29.85 31.81 -5.18
CA TYR A 1193 30.28 31.00 -4.03
C TYR A 1193 30.26 31.79 -2.71
N ARG A 1194 30.72 33.05 -2.73
CA ARG A 1194 30.70 33.93 -1.55
C ARG A 1194 29.28 34.23 -1.07
N ARG A 1195 28.34 34.55 -1.98
CA ARG A 1195 26.93 34.82 -1.61
C ARG A 1195 26.18 33.56 -1.17
N SER A 1196 26.56 32.39 -1.67
CA SER A 1196 25.98 31.10 -1.29
C SER A 1196 26.67 30.45 -0.08
N SER A 1197 27.56 31.16 0.63
CA SER A 1197 28.26 30.63 1.81
C SER A 1197 27.57 31.03 3.11
N VAL A 1198 27.13 30.03 3.87
CA VAL A 1198 26.60 30.20 5.23
C VAL A 1198 27.73 30.60 6.19
N VAL A 1199 28.97 30.17 5.92
CA VAL A 1199 30.16 30.51 6.71
C VAL A 1199 30.49 32.01 6.63
N GLU A 1200 30.38 32.60 5.43
CA GLU A 1200 30.58 34.05 5.22
C GLU A 1200 29.43 34.88 5.82
N GLY A 1201 28.21 34.34 5.87
CA GLY A 1201 27.02 34.99 6.45
C GLY A 1201 26.80 34.75 7.95
N ALA A 1202 27.73 34.12 8.67
CA ALA A 1202 27.53 33.66 10.05
C ALA A 1202 27.30 34.80 11.07
N ASP A 1203 27.76 36.02 10.80
CA ASP A 1203 27.47 37.20 11.63
C ASP A 1203 26.03 37.72 11.44
N GLN A 1204 25.40 37.38 10.33
CA GLN A 1204 23.99 37.66 10.03
C GLN A 1204 23.04 36.53 10.47
N THR A 1205 23.49 35.53 11.23
CA THR A 1205 22.57 34.50 11.78
C THR A 1205 21.53 35.12 12.73
N HIS A 1206 20.25 34.89 12.41
CA HIS A 1206 19.08 35.21 13.21
C HIS A 1206 18.55 33.96 13.94
N GLY A 1207 17.74 34.15 14.98
CA GLY A 1207 17.08 33.05 15.70
C GLY A 1207 17.98 32.16 16.56
N ARG A 1208 17.57 30.89 16.71
CA ARG A 1208 18.33 29.78 17.29
C ARG A 1208 18.65 28.76 16.19
N LEU A 1209 19.85 28.22 16.19
CA LEU A 1209 20.32 27.26 15.19
C LEU A 1209 20.78 25.98 15.90
N LEU A 1210 20.23 24.84 15.50
CA LEU A 1210 20.72 23.51 15.86
C LEU A 1210 21.44 22.90 14.66
N LEU A 1211 22.74 22.67 14.80
CA LEU A 1211 23.57 21.94 13.84
C LEU A 1211 23.61 20.45 14.21
N ILE A 1212 23.36 19.57 13.25
CA ILE A 1212 23.42 18.12 13.45
C ILE A 1212 24.32 17.49 12.38
N HIS A 1213 25.21 16.58 12.78
CA HIS A 1213 26.11 15.89 11.84
C HIS A 1213 26.49 14.48 12.31
N GLY A 1214 26.74 13.57 11.36
CA GLY A 1214 27.57 12.37 11.62
C GLY A 1214 29.05 12.75 11.69
N ASP A 1215 29.86 12.09 12.53
CA ASP A 1215 31.31 12.34 12.55
C ASP A 1215 32.06 11.68 11.38
N ALA A 1216 31.46 10.63 10.82
CA ALA A 1216 31.97 9.86 9.70
C ALA A 1216 31.26 10.18 8.37
N ASP A 1217 30.64 11.36 8.24
CA ASP A 1217 30.04 11.81 6.98
C ASP A 1217 31.14 11.99 5.91
N ASP A 1218 31.09 11.10 4.92
CA ASP A 1218 31.95 10.94 3.76
C ASP A 1218 31.41 11.68 2.53
N ASN A 1219 30.24 12.31 2.63
CA ASN A 1219 29.61 13.06 1.57
C ASN A 1219 29.61 14.56 1.89
N VAL A 1220 28.78 14.97 2.84
CA VAL A 1220 28.87 16.33 3.38
C VAL A 1220 29.84 16.26 4.55
N HIS A 1221 31.12 16.44 4.26
CA HIS A 1221 32.15 16.31 5.30
C HIS A 1221 31.87 17.17 6.55
N LEU A 1222 32.05 16.57 7.74
CA LEU A 1222 31.93 17.22 9.08
C LEU A 1222 32.62 18.60 9.17
N ALA A 1223 33.70 18.78 8.39
CA ALA A 1223 34.41 20.04 8.21
C ALA A 1223 33.47 21.23 7.91
N ASN A 1224 32.33 21.02 7.23
CA ASN A 1224 31.27 22.01 7.03
C ASN A 1224 30.74 22.57 8.37
N THR A 1225 30.17 21.71 9.20
CA THR A 1225 29.63 22.10 10.51
C THR A 1225 30.69 22.71 11.42
N LEU A 1226 31.92 22.20 11.41
CA LEU A 1226 33.02 22.76 12.22
C LEU A 1226 33.48 24.15 11.73
N GLN A 1227 33.50 24.40 10.41
CA GLN A 1227 33.81 25.72 9.85
C GLN A 1227 32.72 26.75 10.19
N LEU A 1228 31.44 26.39 10.07
CA LEU A 1228 30.33 27.26 10.46
C LEU A 1228 30.33 27.53 11.97
N ALA A 1229 30.47 26.49 12.80
CA ALA A 1229 30.56 26.62 14.26
C ALA A 1229 31.65 27.60 14.70
N ARG A 1230 32.84 27.53 14.08
CA ARG A 1230 33.95 28.47 14.32
C ARG A 1230 33.59 29.92 13.93
N SER A 1231 32.87 30.12 12.83
CA SER A 1231 32.47 31.45 12.37
C SER A 1231 31.37 32.05 13.24
N LEU A 1232 30.39 31.24 13.67
CA LEU A 1232 29.36 31.63 14.65
C LEU A 1232 30.00 32.06 15.99
N GLN A 1233 30.96 31.29 16.50
CA GLN A 1233 31.73 31.64 17.71
C GLN A 1233 32.47 32.98 17.56
N ARG A 1234 33.12 33.22 16.41
CA ARG A 1234 33.81 34.49 16.11
C ARG A 1234 32.86 35.68 16.03
N ALA A 1235 31.64 35.47 15.54
CA ALA A 1235 30.58 36.47 15.49
C ALA A 1235 29.80 36.63 16.82
N GLY A 1236 30.16 35.90 17.87
CA GLY A 1236 29.46 35.93 19.17
C GLY A 1236 28.05 35.34 19.14
N LYS A 1237 27.73 34.49 18.16
CA LYS A 1237 26.43 33.82 18.03
C LYS A 1237 26.41 32.54 18.88
N VAL A 1238 25.32 32.34 19.61
CA VAL A 1238 25.04 31.10 20.36
C VAL A 1238 24.21 30.18 19.48
N PHE A 1239 24.61 28.90 19.41
CA PHE A 1239 23.98 27.84 18.65
C PHE A 1239 24.14 26.51 19.40
N ASP A 1240 23.29 25.55 19.08
CA ASP A 1240 23.34 24.18 19.58
C ASP A 1240 23.97 23.27 18.53
N MET A 1241 24.68 22.22 18.97
CA MET A 1241 25.33 21.28 18.07
C MET A 1241 25.28 19.86 18.62
N MET A 1242 24.94 18.90 17.76
CA MET A 1242 24.97 17.47 18.06
C MET A 1242 25.74 16.70 16.99
N ILE A 1243 26.77 15.98 17.44
CA ILE A 1243 27.56 15.07 16.60
C ILE A 1243 27.16 13.64 16.93
N TYR A 1244 26.97 12.82 15.90
CA TYR A 1244 26.58 11.42 15.99
C TYR A 1244 27.73 10.49 15.59
N PRO A 1245 28.45 9.90 16.57
CA PRO A 1245 29.58 9.02 16.30
C PRO A 1245 29.21 7.82 15.43
N GLN A 1246 30.12 7.43 14.54
CA GLN A 1246 30.03 6.33 13.57
C GLN A 1246 28.89 6.43 12.54
N ASN A 1247 28.23 7.60 12.42
CA ASN A 1247 27.24 7.81 11.38
C ASN A 1247 27.86 8.58 10.22
N ARG A 1248 27.48 8.18 9.00
CA ARG A 1248 27.78 8.92 7.78
C ARG A 1248 26.70 9.97 7.53
N HIS A 1249 26.35 10.20 6.27
CA HIS A 1249 25.36 11.21 5.84
C HIS A 1249 23.94 11.06 6.41
N GLY A 1250 23.58 9.89 6.95
CA GLY A 1250 22.29 9.64 7.62
C GLY A 1250 22.46 8.94 8.96
N ILE A 1251 21.58 9.25 9.91
CA ILE A 1251 21.61 8.64 11.26
C ILE A 1251 20.74 7.38 11.28
N SER A 1252 21.38 6.23 11.03
CA SER A 1252 20.71 4.96 10.72
C SER A 1252 20.60 3.98 11.89
N GLN A 1253 21.50 4.05 12.89
CA GLN A 1253 21.42 3.15 14.05
C GLN A 1253 20.12 3.42 14.84
N PRO A 1254 19.27 2.41 15.13
CA PRO A 1254 17.93 2.65 15.69
C PRO A 1254 17.89 3.51 16.96
N GLN A 1255 18.84 3.31 17.87
CA GLN A 1255 18.96 4.05 19.12
C GLN A 1255 19.33 5.52 18.87
N GLN A 1256 20.28 5.78 17.97
CA GLN A 1256 20.71 7.14 17.63
C GLN A 1256 19.68 7.87 16.76
N SER A 1257 18.98 7.15 15.87
CA SER A 1257 17.87 7.69 15.07
C SER A 1257 16.71 8.12 15.96
N ARG A 1258 16.35 7.33 16.98
CA ARG A 1258 15.39 7.74 18.02
C ARG A 1258 15.90 8.97 18.80
N HIS A 1259 17.17 8.98 19.21
CA HIS A 1259 17.77 10.11 19.93
C HIS A 1259 17.73 11.41 19.12
N LEU A 1260 18.00 11.34 17.81
CA LEU A 1260 17.88 12.45 16.85
C LEU A 1260 16.49 13.06 16.88
N GLN A 1261 15.45 12.24 16.75
CA GLN A 1261 14.09 12.75 16.72
C GLN A 1261 13.65 13.31 18.08
N GLU A 1262 14.17 12.78 19.19
CA GLU A 1262 13.94 13.33 20.54
C GLU A 1262 14.67 14.66 20.76
N LEU A 1263 15.88 14.83 20.21
CA LEU A 1263 16.60 16.11 20.20
C LEU A 1263 15.87 17.17 19.38
N MET A 1264 15.51 16.84 18.13
CA MET A 1264 14.82 17.75 17.22
C MET A 1264 13.46 18.20 17.81
N THR A 1265 12.68 17.26 18.36
CA THR A 1265 11.40 17.58 19.01
C THR A 1265 11.56 18.49 20.23
N ARG A 1266 12.59 18.26 21.06
CA ARG A 1266 12.89 19.14 22.22
C ARG A 1266 13.31 20.54 21.78
N PHE A 1267 14.22 20.66 20.81
CA PHE A 1267 14.69 21.95 20.31
C PHE A 1267 13.55 22.82 19.77
N LEU A 1268 12.59 22.23 19.05
CA LEU A 1268 11.40 22.95 18.59
C LEU A 1268 10.58 23.45 19.78
N ARG A 1269 10.20 22.57 20.70
CA ARG A 1269 9.40 22.90 21.90
C ARG A 1269 10.03 23.97 22.80
N ASP A 1270 11.36 24.00 22.86
CA ASP A 1270 12.07 24.92 23.75
C ASP A 1270 12.29 26.31 23.10
N HIS A 1271 11.97 26.47 21.80
CA HIS A 1271 12.22 27.69 21.01
C HIS A 1271 11.05 28.19 20.12
N LEU A 1272 9.92 27.47 20.07
CA LEU A 1272 8.69 27.78 19.30
C LEU A 1272 7.43 27.38 20.09
#